data_AF-A0A4V2JEA3-F1
#
_entry.id   AF-A0A4V2JEA3-F1
#
_cell.length_a   1.000
_cell.length_b   1.000
_cell.length_c   1.000
_cell.angle_alpha   90.00
_cell.angle_beta   90.00
_cell.angle_gamma   90.00
#
_symmetry.space_group_name_H-M   'P 1'
#
loop_
_entity.id
_entity.type
_entity.pdbx_description
1 polymer ?
#
loop_
_entity_poly.entity_id
_entity_poly.type
_entity_poly.pdbx_seq_one_letter_code
_entity_poly.pdbx_strand_id
1 'polypeptide(L)'
;MKIDKELKLLNYLQKIGGVATIEKLVALGGEIGEEASTPNWSSRAAGVEAALEATSKLNRGAALSSNELFNLEAIILPELRPAIRIVGGSYSVSHSSWVHLNKAAPKGVITAALQSVGRIELPGHPTLPYGGTGFVVGDELLMTNRHVAEIFTSGLGLSALKFRPGHHAGIDFKKESEDDPDELLRVADVVLIHPYWDMALLRVSGLRRASAPLKLSVAHPDDLRRKEVAVIGYPAFDPRNSASVQDRVFGGVYNVKRLQPGTVQDSQTVTSFDHNVLAMTHDSSTLGGNSGSAVIDIANGHVVGLHFGGRYLEANYSVPSHALNLDSRVIDAGVWFAHTPSPGANAGDRAWEELEMQERAVRPDPATPRMTFDLPIRITIEAGAPAMVAPHKAAGDSALAKWPAPAAAPSTEAIVEPVRDRDYGTRKGYDAKFLGVEIPMPQPADNADAVRFPDGGVEIAYHHFSVIMHRRRRLAWVTAANVDANPARKRPELRPDHDYTRDGLGGMGDNDQERWFTDPRIASNEQLPDLFFSKDRKAFDKGHLVRREDVAWGGTYDEVRFANGDTFHVTNCSPQVAGFNRAAARNWGALENVVLRAAAAERLNVFAAPVLSDNDREFRGVDESGTVRVPIPSRFWKVIVAVADDKVQTFGFMLDQDLSAVEWEFAVEPVWRAKMRTIAEIEAAANIVFPQMVRDGDQAGTAHGEAVSRDAGLAAAAGGSASPSDPANAAAADVPIDLALDDLSPILDGWLRQQEQGGVKDDVRMTLNFEGDAPDDATTAAALSSALRLTLDVQALFDETPELQNHRLLRIPGVSRIDRPDLFDLARVVRRISGASTVDPDLGTDFFDGDRPATRSVGPESGGLTFWCWADDDDSPADKDWAIKTTKVPEAWALSQTKGKAAEGKGVRVFQPDTGVIAKHSELGAGLHEAAGAANFVELGQPGALDPLAGGSNPGHGTGTGSVVVSPKAGIMRGVAPQAALTPIRCVRSVAVFDQSPVAQAINHARLKGAHVITMSLGGISSAALRAAVQAAVKSNIIVLAAAGNCVGEVVWPARYPEVIALGGVNAAGKPWRGSCSGPSIAVSGPAEFVLRADARNLAGPNAASGGQGTSFATAHMAGVAALWLAHHGRDELIAKLPPGRTLQEMFRAVVRLSAKVPSGFDTANYGAGIVDAEGALKREPLAALNAVAPERGSGVLDQLTGLLDRVFGAGSSEAAAPALGDSQNYPELATAAFERLRASRTRLASREAMPPTGLSAGLREALGHGTERFARAPLPERA
;
A
#
# COMPACT_ATOMS: atom_id res chain seq x y z
N MET A 1 -25.17 -26.39 27.27
CA MET A 1 -25.04 -26.24 28.73
C MET A 1 -24.74 -24.78 29.05
N LYS A 2 -25.41 -24.16 30.03
CA LYS A 2 -25.38 -22.69 30.24
C LYS A 2 -25.15 -22.30 31.72
N ILE A 3 -24.31 -23.05 32.44
CA ILE A 3 -24.17 -22.99 33.92
C ILE A 3 -22.75 -22.60 34.40
N ASP A 4 -21.72 -22.67 33.54
CA ASP A 4 -20.31 -22.58 34.01
C ASP A 4 -19.79 -21.14 34.24
N LYS A 5 -20.45 -20.11 33.67
CA LYS A 5 -19.91 -18.74 33.69
C LYS A 5 -20.12 -18.02 35.03
N GLU A 6 -21.31 -18.16 35.63
CA GLU A 6 -21.57 -17.65 36.99
C GLU A 6 -20.78 -18.43 38.03
N LEU A 7 -20.60 -19.75 37.85
CA LEU A 7 -19.79 -20.56 38.77
C LEU A 7 -18.31 -20.17 38.75
N LYS A 8 -17.76 -19.80 37.58
CA LYS A 8 -16.40 -19.25 37.46
C LYS A 8 -16.29 -17.88 38.13
N LEU A 9 -17.27 -17.00 37.96
CA LEU A 9 -17.30 -15.68 38.61
C LEU A 9 -17.45 -15.81 40.14
N LEU A 10 -18.29 -16.72 40.64
CA LEU A 10 -18.44 -17.03 42.06
C LEU A 10 -17.17 -17.63 42.69
N ASN A 11 -16.50 -18.55 41.99
CA ASN A 11 -15.18 -19.07 42.41
C ASN A 11 -14.09 -17.99 42.40
N TYR A 12 -14.21 -16.96 41.56
CA TYR A 12 -13.31 -15.81 41.56
C TYR A 12 -13.59 -14.89 42.76
N LEU A 13 -14.87 -14.57 43.00
CA LEU A 13 -15.34 -13.75 44.13
C LEU A 13 -15.06 -14.38 45.50
N GLN A 14 -15.13 -15.71 45.62
CA GLN A 14 -14.74 -16.43 46.85
C GLN A 14 -13.22 -16.37 47.13
N LYS A 15 -12.37 -16.18 46.11
CA LYS A 15 -10.90 -16.13 46.29
C LYS A 15 -10.36 -14.77 46.72
N ILE A 16 -11.14 -13.69 46.56
CA ILE A 16 -10.71 -12.30 46.84
C ILE A 16 -11.30 -11.71 48.13
N GLY A 17 -11.69 -12.55 49.10
CA GLY A 17 -12.07 -12.13 50.45
C GLY A 17 -13.54 -11.72 50.66
N GLY A 18 -14.37 -11.81 49.62
CA GLY A 18 -15.82 -11.59 49.72
C GLY A 18 -16.27 -10.12 49.81
N VAL A 19 -17.57 -9.94 50.04
CA VAL A 19 -18.31 -8.68 49.83
C VAL A 19 -17.78 -7.50 50.68
N ALA A 20 -17.17 -7.76 51.84
CA ALA A 20 -16.66 -6.73 52.75
C ALA A 20 -15.53 -5.85 52.17
N THR A 21 -14.84 -6.29 51.11
CA THR A 21 -13.79 -5.47 50.46
C THR A 21 -14.38 -4.32 49.63
N ILE A 22 -15.63 -4.46 49.14
CA ILE A 22 -16.29 -3.47 48.29
C ILE A 22 -16.68 -2.22 49.10
N GLU A 23 -17.17 -2.40 50.33
CA GLU A 23 -17.55 -1.27 51.21
C GLU A 23 -16.37 -0.34 51.53
N LYS A 24 -15.15 -0.90 51.66
CA LYS A 24 -13.91 -0.11 51.85
C LYS A 24 -13.48 0.68 50.61
N LEU A 25 -13.70 0.15 49.41
CA LEU A 25 -13.35 0.84 48.16
C LEU A 25 -14.35 1.96 47.82
N VAL A 26 -15.63 1.80 48.18
CA VAL A 26 -16.63 2.86 48.05
C VAL A 26 -16.36 4.02 49.02
N ALA A 27 -15.92 3.73 50.24
CA ALA A 27 -15.59 4.77 51.22
C ALA A 27 -14.40 5.68 50.82
N LEU A 28 -13.43 5.16 50.07
CA LEU A 28 -12.24 5.89 49.63
C LEU A 28 -12.48 6.83 48.43
N GLY A 29 -13.63 6.76 47.78
CA GLY A 29 -14.00 7.64 46.65
C GLY A 29 -14.58 8.99 47.05
N GLY A 30 -14.76 9.26 48.35
CA GLY A 30 -15.54 10.42 48.84
C GLY A 30 -14.75 11.68 49.22
N GLU A 31 -13.42 11.63 49.35
CA GLU A 31 -12.64 12.69 50.03
C GLU A 31 -11.53 13.35 49.18
N ILE A 32 -11.56 13.22 47.84
CA ILE A 32 -10.62 13.94 46.96
C ILE A 32 -11.39 14.81 45.96
N GLY A 33 -12.03 15.85 46.50
CA GLY A 33 -12.57 16.96 45.74
C GLY A 33 -12.10 18.28 46.34
N GLU A 34 -11.04 18.87 45.78
CA GLU A 34 -10.80 20.31 45.57
C GLU A 34 -9.39 20.52 44.95
N GLU A 35 -9.24 21.58 44.16
CA GLU A 35 -7.99 22.09 43.53
C GLU A 35 -7.24 21.21 42.48
N ALA A 36 -7.68 21.28 41.21
CA ALA A 36 -6.85 21.68 40.04
C ALA A 36 -7.63 21.57 38.71
N SER A 37 -7.57 22.59 37.86
CA SER A 37 -8.42 22.73 36.66
C SER A 37 -7.74 22.38 35.32
N THR A 38 -8.19 21.30 34.65
CA THR A 38 -8.07 21.11 33.18
C THR A 38 -9.14 20.12 32.66
N PRO A 39 -9.61 20.22 31.39
CA PRO A 39 -10.78 19.46 30.92
C PRO A 39 -10.47 18.30 29.95
N ASN A 40 -10.47 17.05 30.41
CA ASN A 40 -10.91 15.89 29.59
C ASN A 40 -11.11 14.61 30.45
N TRP A 41 -12.30 13.99 30.42
CA TRP A 41 -12.62 12.77 31.19
C TRP A 41 -13.34 11.67 30.38
N SER A 42 -13.75 11.92 29.13
CA SER A 42 -14.61 11.00 28.36
C SER A 42 -13.93 9.75 27.79
N SER A 43 -12.60 9.62 27.85
CA SER A 43 -11.84 8.56 27.15
C SER A 43 -11.71 7.21 27.89
N ARG A 44 -12.27 7.06 29.09
CA ARG A 44 -12.13 5.82 29.90
C ARG A 44 -13.20 4.74 29.67
N ALA A 45 -14.30 5.04 28.98
CA ALA A 45 -15.38 4.07 28.74
C ALA A 45 -15.08 3.10 27.58
N ALA A 46 -14.66 3.62 26.42
CA ALA A 46 -14.49 2.86 25.18
C ALA A 46 -13.49 1.68 25.28
N GLY A 47 -12.45 1.80 26.12
CA GLY A 47 -11.46 0.74 26.32
C GLY A 47 -11.98 -0.50 27.05
N VAL A 48 -13.11 -0.40 27.76
CA VAL A 48 -13.74 -1.55 28.44
C VAL A 48 -14.70 -2.29 27.51
N GLU A 49 -15.32 -1.57 26.58
CA GLU A 49 -16.34 -2.08 25.66
C GLU A 49 -15.72 -3.01 24.60
N ALA A 50 -14.59 -2.62 24.01
CA ALA A 50 -13.82 -3.45 23.07
C ALA A 50 -13.35 -4.79 23.69
N ALA A 51 -12.96 -4.78 24.97
CA ALA A 51 -12.58 -5.99 25.71
C ALA A 51 -13.78 -6.94 25.91
N LEU A 52 -14.95 -6.38 26.26
CA LEU A 52 -16.19 -7.13 26.40
C LEU A 52 -16.67 -7.73 25.07
N GLU A 53 -16.46 -7.04 23.96
CA GLU A 53 -16.87 -7.49 22.62
C GLU A 53 -16.05 -8.69 22.12
N ALA A 54 -14.73 -8.67 22.32
CA ALA A 54 -13.84 -9.81 22.08
C ALA A 54 -14.26 -11.05 22.89
N THR A 55 -14.51 -10.88 24.20
CA THR A 55 -15.05 -11.97 25.04
C THR A 55 -16.44 -12.41 24.55
N SER A 56 -17.27 -11.51 24.04
CA SER A 56 -18.63 -11.79 23.56
C SER A 56 -18.69 -12.61 22.26
N LYS A 57 -17.70 -12.48 21.37
CA LYS A 57 -17.57 -13.30 20.15
C LYS A 57 -17.26 -14.78 20.49
N LEU A 58 -16.39 -15.01 21.46
CA LEU A 58 -16.03 -16.36 21.95
C LEU A 58 -17.20 -17.08 22.66
N ASN A 59 -18.02 -16.36 23.42
CA ASN A 59 -19.21 -16.95 24.06
C ASN A 59 -20.32 -17.34 23.07
N ARG A 60 -20.21 -16.95 21.79
CA ARG A 60 -21.18 -17.23 20.73
C ARG A 60 -20.69 -18.27 19.70
N GLY A 61 -19.48 -18.82 19.88
CA GLY A 61 -18.91 -19.84 19.00
C GLY A 61 -18.48 -19.33 17.62
N ALA A 62 -18.28 -18.02 17.46
CA ALA A 62 -17.76 -17.43 16.24
C ALA A 62 -16.23 -17.60 16.16
N ALA A 63 -15.71 -17.93 14.98
CA ALA A 63 -14.27 -17.98 14.74
C ALA A 63 -13.66 -16.57 14.72
N LEU A 64 -12.48 -16.42 15.30
CA LEU A 64 -11.65 -15.22 15.19
C LEU A 64 -10.71 -15.40 13.99
N SER A 65 -10.33 -14.32 13.31
CA SER A 65 -9.37 -14.36 12.19
C SER A 65 -7.92 -14.50 12.68
N SER A 66 -7.03 -15.09 11.88
CA SER A 66 -5.61 -15.30 12.23
C SER A 66 -4.93 -14.03 12.78
N ASN A 67 -5.29 -12.85 12.24
CA ASN A 67 -4.76 -11.56 12.69
C ASN A 67 -5.44 -11.02 13.96
N GLU A 68 -6.67 -11.41 14.29
CA GLU A 68 -7.33 -11.10 15.58
C GLU A 68 -6.80 -11.98 16.72
N LEU A 69 -6.42 -13.22 16.40
CA LEU A 69 -5.73 -14.11 17.34
C LEU A 69 -4.31 -13.63 17.65
N PHE A 70 -3.62 -13.07 16.65
CA PHE A 70 -2.27 -12.53 16.79
C PHE A 70 -2.23 -11.13 17.44
N ASN A 71 -3.23 -10.27 17.18
CA ASN A 71 -3.27 -8.90 17.73
C ASN A 71 -3.90 -8.77 19.12
N LEU A 72 -4.23 -9.89 19.77
CA LEU A 72 -4.56 -9.94 21.20
C LEU A 72 -3.34 -10.48 21.95
N GLU A 73 -2.47 -9.57 22.39
CA GLU A 73 -1.53 -9.84 23.48
C GLU A 73 -1.68 -8.79 24.58
N ALA A 74 -2.44 -9.15 25.60
CA ALA A 74 -2.26 -8.68 26.96
C ALA A 74 -3.02 -9.59 27.92
N ILE A 75 -2.35 -10.15 28.92
CA ILE A 75 -3.03 -10.53 30.16
C ILE A 75 -2.47 -9.66 31.26
N ILE A 76 -3.37 -9.00 31.98
CA ILE A 76 -3.01 -8.11 33.08
C ILE A 76 -3.96 -8.42 34.22
N LEU A 77 -3.46 -9.11 35.24
CA LEU A 77 -4.22 -9.47 36.45
C LEU A 77 -3.61 -8.76 37.66
N PRO A 78 -3.94 -7.46 37.89
CA PRO A 78 -3.08 -6.55 38.66
C PRO A 78 -2.92 -6.90 40.14
N GLU A 79 -3.88 -7.64 40.70
CA GLU A 79 -3.96 -7.98 42.12
C GLU A 79 -3.53 -9.43 42.42
N LEU A 80 -3.21 -10.21 41.38
CA LEU A 80 -2.93 -11.65 41.48
C LEU A 80 -1.66 -12.12 40.75
N ARG A 81 -1.15 -11.36 39.77
CA ARG A 81 -0.05 -11.76 38.87
C ARG A 81 0.90 -10.58 38.62
N PRO A 82 1.84 -10.29 39.53
CA PRO A 82 2.79 -9.19 39.38
C PRO A 82 3.79 -9.46 38.24
N ALA A 83 4.30 -8.42 37.58
CA ALA A 83 5.44 -8.54 36.65
C ALA A 83 6.73 -8.11 37.36
N ILE A 84 7.39 -9.07 37.99
CA ILE A 84 8.55 -8.84 38.87
C ILE A 84 9.75 -8.40 38.03
N ARG A 85 10.42 -7.30 38.43
CA ARG A 85 11.69 -6.87 37.82
C ARG A 85 12.80 -7.86 38.16
N ILE A 86 13.62 -8.14 37.16
CA ILE A 86 14.93 -8.76 37.36
C ILE A 86 15.95 -7.63 37.62
N VAL A 87 16.88 -7.86 38.55
CA VAL A 87 17.96 -6.94 38.93
C VAL A 87 19.17 -7.78 39.36
N GLY A 88 20.32 -7.56 38.72
CA GLY A 88 21.56 -8.29 38.97
C GLY A 88 21.45 -9.79 38.67
N GLY A 89 20.70 -10.18 37.62
CA GLY A 89 20.43 -11.59 37.32
C GLY A 89 19.55 -12.31 38.35
N SER A 90 18.92 -11.57 39.28
CA SER A 90 18.02 -12.13 40.29
C SER A 90 16.76 -11.27 40.46
N TYR A 91 15.96 -11.55 41.47
CA TYR A 91 14.67 -10.90 41.71
C TYR A 91 14.32 -10.86 43.20
N SER A 92 13.27 -10.14 43.57
CA SER A 92 12.67 -10.23 44.91
C SER A 92 11.16 -10.07 44.80
N VAL A 93 10.40 -10.92 45.49
CA VAL A 93 8.93 -10.92 45.44
C VAL A 93 8.35 -10.45 46.77
N SER A 94 7.73 -9.28 46.78
CA SER A 94 6.97 -8.75 47.92
C SER A 94 5.48 -9.13 47.88
N HIS A 95 4.98 -9.60 46.74
CA HIS A 95 3.57 -9.97 46.55
C HIS A 95 3.21 -11.21 47.38
N SER A 96 2.20 -11.08 48.24
CA SER A 96 1.81 -12.11 49.24
C SER A 96 1.58 -13.50 48.63
N SER A 97 0.84 -13.59 47.52
CA SER A 97 0.55 -14.84 46.81
C SER A 97 1.76 -15.51 46.14
N TRP A 98 2.90 -14.82 46.03
CA TRP A 98 4.08 -15.26 45.27
C TRP A 98 5.39 -15.16 46.08
N VAL A 99 5.32 -14.76 47.35
CA VAL A 99 6.49 -14.61 48.23
C VAL A 99 7.27 -15.92 48.42
N HIS A 100 6.63 -17.07 48.18
CA HIS A 100 7.29 -18.38 48.20
C HIS A 100 8.30 -18.58 47.08
N LEU A 101 8.24 -17.79 45.99
CA LEU A 101 9.27 -17.79 44.95
C LEU A 101 10.64 -17.31 45.45
N ASN A 102 10.70 -16.66 46.63
CA ASN A 102 11.95 -16.32 47.30
C ASN A 102 12.58 -17.51 48.07
N LYS A 103 11.86 -18.63 48.26
CA LYS A 103 12.40 -19.83 48.91
C LYS A 103 13.50 -20.46 48.06
N ALA A 104 14.53 -21.02 48.68
CA ALA A 104 15.74 -21.51 48.02
C ALA A 104 15.49 -22.41 46.79
N ALA A 105 14.51 -23.30 46.82
CA ALA A 105 14.20 -24.21 45.71
C ALA A 105 13.68 -23.50 44.44
N PRO A 106 12.49 -22.85 44.43
CA PRO A 106 12.03 -22.09 43.26
C PRO A 106 12.98 -20.95 42.90
N LYS A 107 13.64 -20.35 43.90
CA LYS A 107 14.64 -19.30 43.69
C LYS A 107 15.82 -19.78 42.87
N GLY A 108 16.41 -20.92 43.21
CA GLY A 108 17.52 -21.53 42.47
C GLY A 108 17.11 -21.91 41.05
N VAL A 109 15.95 -22.56 40.90
CA VAL A 109 15.37 -22.96 39.61
C VAL A 109 15.20 -21.76 38.67
N ILE A 110 14.50 -20.72 39.13
CA ILE A 110 14.19 -19.55 38.28
C ILE A 110 15.47 -18.74 38.01
N THR A 111 16.38 -18.61 38.99
CA THR A 111 17.65 -17.87 38.79
C THR A 111 18.56 -18.56 37.77
N ALA A 112 18.60 -19.90 37.75
CA ALA A 112 19.30 -20.64 36.71
C ALA A 112 18.65 -20.42 35.33
N ALA A 113 17.31 -20.39 35.27
CA ALA A 113 16.60 -20.17 34.00
C ALA A 113 16.76 -18.74 33.45
N LEU A 114 16.85 -17.72 34.31
CA LEU A 114 17.07 -16.33 33.91
C LEU A 114 18.31 -16.13 33.05
N GLN A 115 19.36 -16.95 33.24
CA GLN A 115 20.59 -16.91 32.46
C GLN A 115 20.42 -17.44 31.02
N SER A 116 19.36 -18.22 30.78
CA SER A 116 19.12 -18.95 29.52
C SER A 116 17.94 -18.41 28.73
N VAL A 117 17.39 -17.26 29.12
CA VAL A 117 16.33 -16.54 28.41
C VAL A 117 16.79 -15.11 28.11
N GLY A 118 16.66 -14.69 26.85
CA GLY A 118 17.19 -13.41 26.34
C GLY A 118 16.29 -12.73 25.31
N ARG A 119 16.53 -11.44 25.07
CA ARG A 119 15.79 -10.61 24.11
C ARG A 119 16.43 -10.79 22.74
N ILE A 120 15.64 -11.02 21.70
CA ILE A 120 16.14 -11.15 20.33
C ILE A 120 16.26 -9.75 19.76
N GLU A 121 17.45 -9.16 19.89
CA GLU A 121 17.79 -7.87 19.30
C GLU A 121 17.91 -8.00 17.78
N LEU A 122 17.52 -6.95 17.06
CA LEU A 122 17.58 -6.86 15.61
C LEU A 122 18.50 -5.68 15.20
N PRO A 123 19.82 -5.76 15.47
CA PRO A 123 20.75 -4.68 15.16
C PRO A 123 20.73 -4.37 13.65
N GLY A 124 20.50 -3.10 13.31
CA GLY A 124 20.37 -2.63 11.93
C GLY A 124 18.97 -2.75 11.31
N HIS A 125 17.97 -3.28 12.02
CA HIS A 125 16.60 -3.33 11.51
C HIS A 125 15.92 -1.94 11.58
N PRO A 126 15.28 -1.44 10.50
CA PRO A 126 14.98 -0.02 10.31
C PRO A 126 13.88 0.56 11.21
N THR A 127 13.07 -0.28 11.87
CA THR A 127 11.85 0.16 12.59
C THR A 127 11.58 -0.56 13.91
N LEU A 128 12.29 -1.65 14.20
CA LEU A 128 12.11 -2.47 15.42
C LEU A 128 13.50 -2.73 16.02
N PRO A 129 13.79 -2.29 17.26
CA PRO A 129 15.09 -2.56 17.89
C PRO A 129 15.24 -4.03 18.29
N TYR A 130 14.14 -4.71 18.63
CA TYR A 130 14.11 -6.13 18.96
C TYR A 130 12.83 -6.80 18.44
N GLY A 131 12.88 -8.11 18.22
CA GLY A 131 11.79 -8.90 17.62
C GLY A 131 10.94 -9.69 18.62
N GLY A 132 11.49 -10.03 19.80
CA GLY A 132 10.80 -10.81 20.82
C GLY A 132 11.75 -11.42 21.85
N THR A 133 11.37 -12.57 22.42
CA THR A 133 12.15 -13.35 23.37
C THR A 133 12.67 -14.64 22.72
N GLY A 134 13.78 -15.19 23.21
CA GLY A 134 14.22 -16.55 22.90
C GLY A 134 14.93 -17.20 24.09
N PHE A 135 15.05 -18.53 24.08
CA PHE A 135 15.71 -19.27 25.15
C PHE A 135 16.50 -20.48 24.67
N VAL A 136 17.53 -20.85 25.44
CA VAL A 136 18.45 -21.93 25.10
C VAL A 136 17.78 -23.29 25.29
N VAL A 137 17.81 -24.12 24.26
CA VAL A 137 17.18 -25.45 24.25
C VAL A 137 18.14 -26.58 23.90
N GLY A 138 19.39 -26.28 23.52
CA GLY A 138 20.38 -27.30 23.22
C GLY A 138 21.76 -26.71 22.96
N ASP A 139 22.64 -27.54 22.40
CA ASP A 139 24.02 -27.18 22.08
C ASP A 139 24.09 -26.09 20.99
N GLU A 140 24.40 -24.86 21.40
CA GLU A 140 24.37 -23.65 20.56
C GLU A 140 23.00 -23.39 19.90
N LEU A 141 21.93 -23.92 20.51
CA LEU A 141 20.58 -23.96 19.93
C LEU A 141 19.61 -23.12 20.77
N LEU A 142 18.97 -22.17 20.11
CA LEU A 142 17.99 -21.24 20.67
C LEU A 142 16.60 -21.54 20.07
N MET A 143 15.56 -21.48 20.91
CA MET A 143 14.16 -21.56 20.48
C MET A 143 13.49 -20.19 20.59
N THR A 144 12.64 -19.87 19.62
CA THR A 144 11.73 -18.71 19.63
C THR A 144 10.49 -19.04 18.79
N ASN A 145 9.59 -18.08 18.59
CA ASN A 145 8.44 -18.22 17.68
C ASN A 145 8.85 -18.12 16.21
N ARG A 146 8.06 -18.74 15.34
CA ARG A 146 8.18 -18.61 13.89
C ARG A 146 7.95 -17.16 13.45
N HIS A 147 6.92 -16.49 13.98
CA HIS A 147 6.67 -15.09 13.62
C HIS A 147 7.82 -14.14 13.99
N VAL A 148 8.57 -14.44 15.06
CA VAL A 148 9.76 -13.67 15.47
C VAL A 148 10.92 -13.93 14.50
N ALA A 149 11.15 -15.19 14.12
CA ALA A 149 12.19 -15.54 13.14
C ALA A 149 11.90 -14.98 11.74
N GLU A 150 10.65 -14.98 11.28
CA GLU A 150 10.26 -14.48 9.95
C GLU A 150 10.52 -12.98 9.73
N ILE A 151 10.76 -12.19 10.79
CA ILE A 151 11.18 -10.77 10.72
C ILE A 151 12.53 -10.64 10.01
N PHE A 152 13.52 -11.48 10.35
CA PHE A 152 14.89 -11.40 9.84
C PHE A 152 15.28 -12.57 8.93
N THR A 153 14.39 -13.54 8.73
CA THR A 153 14.64 -14.76 7.94
C THR A 153 13.55 -15.02 6.90
N SER A 154 13.82 -15.97 6.00
CA SER A 154 12.89 -16.49 5.00
C SER A 154 13.16 -17.98 4.77
N GLY A 155 12.15 -18.71 4.29
CA GLY A 155 12.18 -20.18 4.15
C GLY A 155 11.17 -20.84 5.10
N LEU A 156 10.96 -22.15 4.95
CA LEU A 156 10.04 -22.93 5.79
C LEU A 156 10.54 -24.37 5.93
N GLY A 157 10.21 -25.02 7.03
CA GLY A 157 10.66 -26.36 7.36
C GLY A 157 12.17 -26.41 7.61
N LEU A 158 12.88 -27.14 6.75
CA LEU A 158 14.33 -27.30 6.75
C LEU A 158 15.00 -26.74 5.47
N SER A 159 14.21 -26.20 4.54
CA SER A 159 14.65 -25.87 3.18
C SER A 159 14.57 -24.38 2.89
N ALA A 160 15.51 -23.90 2.07
CA ALA A 160 15.65 -22.50 1.68
C ALA A 160 15.72 -21.50 2.85
N LEU A 161 16.02 -21.98 4.07
CA LEU A 161 16.22 -21.17 5.26
C LEU A 161 17.42 -20.24 5.05
N LYS A 162 17.17 -18.93 5.11
CA LYS A 162 18.20 -17.89 4.97
C LYS A 162 17.80 -16.61 5.66
N PHE A 163 18.79 -15.86 6.15
CA PHE A 163 18.61 -14.47 6.54
C PHE A 163 18.13 -13.64 5.35
N ARG A 164 17.27 -12.66 5.61
CA ARG A 164 16.91 -11.64 4.62
C ARG A 164 18.15 -10.76 4.36
N PRO A 165 18.39 -10.28 3.12
CA PRO A 165 19.52 -9.40 2.84
C PRO A 165 19.57 -8.20 3.80
N GLY A 166 20.74 -7.91 4.37
CA GLY A 166 20.94 -6.83 5.35
C GLY A 166 20.27 -7.03 6.72
N HIS A 167 19.66 -8.19 7.00
CA HIS A 167 19.03 -8.45 8.30
C HIS A 167 19.90 -9.37 9.16
N HIS A 168 20.09 -8.98 10.41
CA HIS A 168 20.82 -9.75 11.42
C HIS A 168 20.01 -9.81 12.71
N ALA A 169 20.27 -10.85 13.50
CA ALA A 169 19.71 -11.01 14.82
C ALA A 169 20.80 -11.46 15.80
N GLY A 170 20.63 -11.08 17.05
CA GLY A 170 21.38 -11.63 18.18
C GLY A 170 20.48 -11.81 19.38
N ILE A 171 21.00 -12.40 20.44
CA ILE A 171 20.29 -12.53 21.71
C ILE A 171 21.07 -11.86 22.84
N ASP A 172 20.38 -10.99 23.58
CA ASP A 172 20.85 -10.38 24.81
C ASP A 172 20.27 -11.13 26.03
N PHE A 173 21.13 -11.79 26.80
CA PHE A 173 20.73 -12.55 27.99
C PHE A 173 20.64 -11.70 29.27
N LYS A 174 20.78 -10.38 29.21
CA LYS A 174 20.90 -9.53 30.39
C LYS A 174 19.81 -8.47 30.53
N LYS A 175 19.47 -7.72 29.47
CA LYS A 175 18.69 -6.45 29.46
C LYS A 175 17.64 -6.28 30.60
N GLU A 176 18.08 -5.77 31.75
CA GLU A 176 17.31 -5.60 33.00
C GLU A 176 16.91 -4.13 33.25
N SER A 177 17.67 -3.21 32.66
CA SER A 177 17.36 -1.80 32.39
C SER A 177 17.57 -1.50 30.91
N GLU A 178 16.94 -0.44 30.39
CA GLU A 178 17.25 0.06 29.04
C GLU A 178 18.69 0.60 28.97
N ASP A 179 19.22 1.09 30.10
CA ASP A 179 20.61 1.55 30.28
C ASP A 179 21.65 0.41 30.40
N ASP A 180 21.24 -0.87 30.44
CA ASP A 180 22.21 -1.96 30.45
C ASP A 180 22.95 -2.00 29.10
N PRO A 181 24.30 -2.16 29.11
CA PRO A 181 25.06 -2.34 27.87
C PRO A 181 24.70 -3.70 27.25
N ASP A 182 24.49 -3.70 25.93
CA ASP A 182 24.06 -4.90 25.21
C ASP A 182 25.17 -5.99 25.24
N GLU A 183 24.83 -7.19 25.70
CA GLU A 183 25.72 -8.36 25.76
C GLU A 183 25.27 -9.38 24.71
N LEU A 184 25.39 -8.96 23.44
CA LEU A 184 24.78 -9.63 22.29
C LEU A 184 25.56 -10.88 21.82
N LEU A 185 24.91 -12.04 21.82
CA LEU A 185 25.39 -13.23 21.12
C LEU A 185 24.72 -13.37 19.74
N ARG A 186 25.53 -13.41 18.67
CA ARG A 186 25.05 -13.41 17.28
C ARG A 186 24.32 -14.71 16.91
N VAL A 187 23.13 -14.59 16.30
CA VAL A 187 22.50 -15.72 15.60
C VAL A 187 23.30 -15.98 14.32
N ALA A 188 23.88 -17.17 14.25
CA ALA A 188 24.76 -17.59 13.16
C ALA A 188 23.99 -18.25 12.00
N ASP A 189 22.91 -18.96 12.30
CA ASP A 189 22.16 -19.74 11.32
C ASP A 189 20.70 -19.99 11.76
N VAL A 190 19.85 -20.39 10.82
CA VAL A 190 18.44 -20.73 11.02
C VAL A 190 18.29 -22.23 10.81
N VAL A 191 18.03 -22.98 11.88
CA VAL A 191 18.08 -24.45 11.87
C VAL A 191 16.76 -25.06 11.41
N LEU A 192 15.64 -24.48 11.82
CA LEU A 192 14.29 -24.98 11.52
C LEU A 192 13.28 -23.83 11.66
N ILE A 193 12.32 -23.72 10.74
CA ILE A 193 11.10 -22.91 10.91
C ILE A 193 9.91 -23.85 10.76
N HIS A 194 9.15 -24.08 11.82
CA HIS A 194 8.18 -25.18 11.84
C HIS A 194 6.96 -24.87 10.95
N PRO A 195 6.50 -25.79 10.08
CA PRO A 195 5.36 -25.53 9.20
C PRO A 195 4.03 -25.39 9.95
N TYR A 196 3.77 -26.27 10.93
CA TYR A 196 2.53 -26.27 11.73
C TYR A 196 2.55 -25.41 13.01
N TRP A 197 3.52 -25.61 13.91
CA TRP A 197 3.64 -24.87 15.18
C TRP A 197 4.29 -23.49 15.00
N ASP A 198 3.92 -22.51 15.83
CA ASP A 198 4.61 -21.22 15.90
C ASP A 198 5.95 -21.32 16.66
N MET A 199 6.92 -21.98 16.02
CA MET A 199 8.22 -22.30 16.60
C MET A 199 9.33 -22.25 15.54
N ALA A 200 10.47 -21.69 15.91
CA ALA A 200 11.69 -21.70 15.13
C ALA A 200 12.91 -22.04 16.02
N LEU A 201 13.90 -22.70 15.41
CA LEU A 201 15.20 -23.01 16.01
C LEU A 201 16.30 -22.24 15.32
N LEU A 202 17.16 -21.61 16.11
CA LEU A 202 18.23 -20.72 15.67
C LEU A 202 19.56 -21.19 16.26
N ARG A 203 20.64 -21.13 15.48
CA ARG A 203 22.01 -21.44 15.96
C ARG A 203 22.69 -20.17 16.41
N VAL A 204 23.29 -20.16 17.59
CA VAL A 204 23.92 -18.96 18.20
C VAL A 204 25.38 -19.25 18.55
N SER A 205 26.30 -18.47 17.98
CA SER A 205 27.74 -18.65 18.20
C SER A 205 28.15 -18.22 19.62
N GLY A 206 29.02 -19.01 20.26
CA GLY A 206 29.59 -18.69 21.59
C GLY A 206 28.72 -19.06 22.78
N LEU A 207 27.49 -19.54 22.54
CA LEU A 207 26.47 -19.77 23.54
C LEU A 207 26.86 -20.79 24.62
N ARG A 208 27.73 -21.78 24.30
CA ARG A 208 28.27 -22.78 25.25
C ARG A 208 29.01 -22.19 26.45
N ARG A 209 29.38 -20.91 26.43
CA ARG A 209 30.06 -20.20 27.55
C ARG A 209 29.12 -19.31 28.38
N ALA A 210 27.92 -19.01 27.91
CA ALA A 210 27.04 -18.01 28.51
C ALA A 210 25.92 -18.62 29.37
N SER A 211 25.30 -19.70 28.92
CA SER A 211 24.02 -20.19 29.49
C SER A 211 23.89 -21.71 29.41
N ALA A 212 23.25 -22.34 30.41
CA ALA A 212 22.95 -23.76 30.37
C ALA A 212 21.63 -24.04 29.61
N PRO A 213 21.56 -25.03 28.70
CA PRO A 213 20.31 -25.34 28.01
C PRO A 213 19.16 -25.71 28.94
N LEU A 214 17.99 -25.11 28.70
CA LEU A 214 16.76 -25.46 29.39
C LEU A 214 16.19 -26.74 28.80
N LYS A 215 15.73 -27.65 29.68
CA LYS A 215 15.13 -28.92 29.26
C LYS A 215 13.64 -28.75 29.05
N LEU A 216 13.15 -29.19 27.88
CA LEU A 216 11.72 -29.24 27.59
C LEU A 216 11.06 -30.43 28.30
N SER A 217 9.92 -30.18 28.92
CA SER A 217 9.09 -31.20 29.56
C SER A 217 8.42 -32.09 28.52
N VAL A 218 8.44 -33.40 28.75
CA VAL A 218 7.69 -34.39 27.96
C VAL A 218 6.29 -34.68 28.56
N ALA A 219 5.97 -34.12 29.73
CA ALA A 219 4.69 -34.36 30.40
C ALA A 219 3.52 -33.77 29.60
N HIS A 220 2.38 -34.47 29.56
CA HIS A 220 1.21 -34.01 28.82
C HIS A 220 0.63 -32.75 29.49
N PRO A 221 0.12 -31.74 28.75
CA PRO A 221 -0.44 -30.52 29.35
C PRO A 221 -1.52 -30.77 30.41
N ASP A 222 -2.28 -31.85 30.28
CA ASP A 222 -3.29 -32.27 31.26
C ASP A 222 -2.72 -32.59 32.66
N ASP A 223 -1.49 -33.10 32.73
CA ASP A 223 -0.75 -33.44 33.96
C ASP A 223 -0.11 -32.20 34.61
N LEU A 224 -0.08 -31.09 33.87
CA LEU A 224 0.52 -29.83 34.28
C LEU A 224 -0.54 -28.82 34.76
N ARG A 225 -1.83 -29.11 34.56
CA ARG A 225 -2.94 -28.23 34.97
C ARG A 225 -2.82 -27.80 36.43
N ARG A 226 -3.00 -26.49 36.64
CA ARG A 226 -2.94 -25.79 37.94
C ARG A 226 -1.56 -25.84 38.62
N LYS A 227 -0.52 -26.39 37.99
CA LYS A 227 0.86 -26.16 38.45
C LYS A 227 1.18 -24.68 38.33
N GLU A 228 1.96 -24.20 39.29
CA GLU A 228 2.56 -22.88 39.23
C GLU A 228 3.68 -22.87 38.18
N VAL A 229 3.67 -21.84 37.35
CA VAL A 229 4.66 -21.59 36.31
C VAL A 229 5.15 -20.16 36.39
N ALA A 230 6.29 -19.90 35.77
CA ALA A 230 6.77 -18.56 35.52
C ALA A 230 7.07 -18.39 34.04
N VAL A 231 6.62 -17.26 33.49
CA VAL A 231 7.12 -16.77 32.20
C VAL A 231 8.30 -15.86 32.45
N ILE A 232 9.35 -16.01 31.65
CA ILE A 232 10.49 -15.10 31.61
C ILE A 232 10.52 -14.49 30.21
N GLY A 233 10.41 -13.17 30.10
CA GLY A 233 10.23 -12.48 28.82
C GLY A 233 10.42 -10.96 28.90
N TYR A 234 10.17 -10.29 27.77
CA TYR A 234 10.47 -8.87 27.56
C TYR A 234 9.21 -8.07 27.14
N PRO A 235 8.28 -7.77 28.07
CA PRO A 235 7.05 -7.02 27.80
C PRO A 235 7.33 -5.58 27.34
N ALA A 236 6.93 -5.27 26.11
CA ALA A 236 6.83 -3.92 25.56
C ALA A 236 5.57 -3.19 26.07
N PHE A 237 5.54 -1.88 25.91
CA PHE A 237 4.32 -1.09 26.13
C PHE A 237 3.31 -1.34 25.01
N ASP A 238 2.06 -1.64 25.37
CA ASP A 238 0.98 -1.84 24.40
C ASP A 238 -0.03 -0.67 24.41
N PRO A 239 -0.08 0.20 23.38
CA PRO A 239 -1.04 1.30 23.31
C PRO A 239 -2.49 0.85 23.16
N ARG A 240 -2.77 -0.44 22.87
CA ARG A 240 -4.12 -1.02 22.80
C ARG A 240 -4.73 -1.25 24.18
N ASN A 241 -3.90 -1.31 25.23
CA ASN A 241 -4.30 -1.65 26.59
C ASN A 241 -4.24 -0.42 27.53
N SER A 242 -4.99 -0.45 28.63
CA SER A 242 -5.03 0.69 29.57
C SER A 242 -3.64 0.97 30.18
N ALA A 243 -2.99 2.06 29.75
CA ALA A 243 -1.68 2.49 30.24
C ALA A 243 -1.59 2.47 31.77
N SER A 244 -2.56 3.07 32.48
CA SER A 244 -2.58 3.10 33.96
C SER A 244 -2.74 1.74 34.65
N VAL A 245 -3.06 0.67 33.92
CA VAL A 245 -3.12 -0.71 34.42
C VAL A 245 -1.81 -1.44 34.09
N GLN A 246 -1.26 -1.23 32.89
CA GLN A 246 0.08 -1.68 32.54
C GLN A 246 1.15 -1.05 33.47
N ASP A 247 1.11 0.27 33.67
CA ASP A 247 2.03 0.99 34.55
C ASP A 247 1.96 0.50 35.99
N ARG A 248 0.79 0.04 36.44
CA ARG A 248 0.60 -0.55 37.78
C ARG A 248 1.24 -1.94 37.91
N VAL A 249 1.17 -2.76 36.86
CA VAL A 249 1.66 -4.16 36.89
C VAL A 249 3.14 -4.27 36.53
N PHE A 250 3.58 -3.48 35.54
CA PHE A 250 4.96 -3.44 35.07
C PHE A 250 5.77 -2.30 35.72
N GLY A 251 5.14 -1.39 36.47
CA GLY A 251 5.85 -0.30 37.16
C GLY A 251 6.37 0.80 36.24
N GLY A 252 5.70 1.03 35.10
CA GLY A 252 6.06 2.05 34.11
C GLY A 252 7.36 1.79 33.33
N VAL A 253 7.96 0.60 33.45
CA VAL A 253 9.21 0.23 32.76
C VAL A 253 8.96 -0.97 31.85
N TYR A 254 9.21 -0.80 30.56
CA TYR A 254 8.94 -1.79 29.51
C TYR A 254 10.24 -2.22 28.83
N ASN A 255 10.16 -3.16 27.90
CA ASN A 255 11.26 -3.71 27.08
C ASN A 255 12.37 -4.46 27.85
N VAL A 256 12.35 -4.42 29.19
CA VAL A 256 13.31 -5.09 30.09
C VAL A 256 12.84 -6.47 30.55
N LYS A 257 13.78 -7.34 30.95
CA LYS A 257 13.50 -8.70 31.43
C LYS A 257 12.57 -8.71 32.64
N ARG A 258 11.52 -9.54 32.57
CA ARG A 258 10.57 -9.77 33.67
C ARG A 258 10.44 -11.24 34.04
N LEU A 259 10.03 -11.45 35.29
CA LEU A 259 9.48 -12.70 35.80
C LEU A 259 7.99 -12.52 36.02
N GLN A 260 7.18 -13.25 35.28
CA GLN A 260 5.71 -13.16 35.28
C GLN A 260 5.12 -14.50 35.76
N PRO A 261 4.99 -14.69 37.09
CA PRO A 261 4.41 -15.91 37.65
C PRO A 261 2.93 -16.06 37.29
N GLY A 262 2.49 -17.31 37.21
CA GLY A 262 1.14 -17.71 36.87
C GLY A 262 0.93 -19.20 37.11
N THR A 263 -0.14 -19.74 36.54
CA THR A 263 -0.55 -21.13 36.67
C THR A 263 -1.03 -21.66 35.31
N VAL A 264 -0.74 -22.93 35.03
CA VAL A 264 -1.22 -23.62 33.81
C VAL A 264 -2.74 -23.81 33.91
N GLN A 265 -3.46 -23.44 32.86
CA GLN A 265 -4.91 -23.66 32.75
C GLN A 265 -5.21 -24.83 31.79
N ASP A 266 -6.49 -25.07 31.51
CA ASP A 266 -6.90 -26.09 30.54
C ASP A 266 -6.49 -25.70 29.11
N SER A 267 -5.95 -26.66 28.35
CA SER A 267 -5.58 -26.46 26.94
C SER A 267 -6.78 -26.01 26.09
N GLN A 268 -6.53 -25.16 25.09
CA GLN A 268 -7.57 -24.59 24.24
C GLN A 268 -7.19 -24.69 22.76
N THR A 269 -8.18 -24.93 21.90
CA THR A 269 -8.00 -24.86 20.45
C THR A 269 -7.95 -23.40 20.03
N VAL A 270 -6.88 -23.01 19.34
CA VAL A 270 -6.57 -21.64 18.94
C VAL A 270 -5.99 -21.66 17.52
N THR A 271 -6.29 -20.66 16.70
CA THR A 271 -5.75 -20.56 15.33
C THR A 271 -4.39 -19.87 15.34
N SER A 272 -3.40 -20.49 14.70
CA SER A 272 -2.01 -20.04 14.60
C SER A 272 -1.48 -20.43 13.22
N PHE A 273 -0.94 -19.48 12.45
CA PHE A 273 -0.37 -19.74 11.11
C PHE A 273 -1.27 -20.63 10.23
N ASP A 274 -2.54 -20.24 10.10
CA ASP A 274 -3.59 -20.92 9.33
C ASP A 274 -3.94 -22.37 9.77
N HIS A 275 -3.40 -22.82 10.90
CA HIS A 275 -3.75 -24.08 11.55
C HIS A 275 -4.54 -23.85 12.83
N ASN A 276 -5.53 -24.71 13.09
CA ASN A 276 -6.14 -24.82 14.42
C ASN A 276 -5.32 -25.77 15.26
N VAL A 277 -4.66 -25.24 16.30
CA VAL A 277 -3.73 -25.97 17.17
C VAL A 277 -4.29 -26.10 18.58
N LEU A 278 -4.00 -27.22 19.26
CA LEU A 278 -4.34 -27.40 20.67
C LEU A 278 -3.21 -26.82 21.54
N ALA A 279 -3.34 -25.55 21.92
CA ALA A 279 -2.33 -24.85 22.71
C ALA A 279 -2.51 -25.12 24.22
N MET A 280 -1.38 -25.24 24.93
CA MET A 280 -1.39 -25.17 26.40
C MET A 280 -1.55 -23.71 26.82
N THR A 281 -2.29 -23.46 27.91
CA THR A 281 -2.59 -22.11 28.37
C THR A 281 -2.08 -21.79 29.76
N HIS A 282 -1.85 -20.51 30.06
CA HIS A 282 -1.42 -20.02 31.38
C HIS A 282 -1.96 -18.61 31.67
N ASP A 283 -1.93 -18.17 32.94
CA ASP A 283 -2.52 -16.90 33.40
C ASP A 283 -1.51 -15.83 33.88
N SER A 284 -0.23 -15.96 33.48
CA SER A 284 0.82 -14.94 33.73
C SER A 284 0.50 -13.58 33.10
N SER A 285 1.00 -12.48 33.67
CA SER A 285 0.79 -11.15 33.08
C SER A 285 1.77 -10.86 31.91
N THR A 286 1.38 -11.04 30.65
CA THR A 286 2.21 -10.78 29.45
C THR A 286 1.69 -9.59 28.60
N LEU A 287 2.55 -9.07 27.72
CA LEU A 287 2.35 -7.96 26.78
C LEU A 287 3.27 -8.14 25.57
N GLY A 288 2.94 -7.48 24.45
CA GLY A 288 3.72 -7.46 23.20
C GLY A 288 5.24 -7.63 23.40
N GLY A 289 5.85 -8.63 22.77
CA GLY A 289 7.29 -8.93 22.92
C GLY A 289 7.62 -10.03 23.93
N ASN A 290 6.62 -10.58 24.65
CA ASN A 290 6.79 -11.90 25.30
C ASN A 290 6.70 -13.07 24.31
N SER A 291 6.36 -12.84 23.04
CA SER A 291 6.53 -13.84 21.98
C SER A 291 7.90 -14.52 22.04
N GLY A 292 7.91 -15.85 22.14
CA GLY A 292 9.11 -16.67 22.25
C GLY A 292 9.59 -16.91 23.68
N SER A 293 8.83 -16.47 24.69
CA SER A 293 9.18 -16.65 26.10
C SER A 293 9.02 -18.10 26.58
N ALA A 294 9.91 -18.53 27.46
CA ALA A 294 9.82 -19.82 28.13
C ALA A 294 8.73 -19.80 29.21
N VAL A 295 7.79 -20.75 29.17
CA VAL A 295 6.87 -21.06 30.26
C VAL A 295 7.49 -22.17 31.11
N ILE A 296 7.84 -21.90 32.36
CA ILE A 296 8.69 -22.77 33.19
C ILE A 296 7.95 -23.31 34.41
N ASP A 297 7.96 -24.62 34.63
CA ASP A 297 7.48 -25.24 35.88
C ASP A 297 8.43 -24.89 37.04
N ILE A 298 7.96 -24.09 38.00
CA ILE A 298 8.80 -23.53 39.07
C ILE A 298 9.35 -24.59 40.03
N ALA A 299 8.82 -25.82 40.01
CA ALA A 299 9.23 -26.89 40.90
C ALA A 299 10.48 -27.64 40.40
N ASN A 300 10.75 -27.62 39.09
CA ASN A 300 11.82 -28.41 38.47
C ASN A 300 12.64 -27.66 37.40
N GLY A 301 12.16 -26.53 36.89
CA GLY A 301 12.87 -25.72 35.89
C GLY A 301 12.72 -26.19 34.45
N HIS A 302 11.86 -27.18 34.19
CA HIS A 302 11.58 -27.61 32.83
C HIS A 302 10.66 -26.62 32.12
N VAL A 303 10.95 -26.37 30.85
CA VAL A 303 10.08 -25.59 29.97
C VAL A 303 8.87 -26.46 29.62
N VAL A 304 7.68 -26.00 29.96
CA VAL A 304 6.41 -26.70 29.68
C VAL A 304 5.72 -26.18 28.42
N GLY A 305 6.07 -24.98 27.96
CA GLY A 305 5.67 -24.46 26.66
C GLY A 305 6.42 -23.22 26.21
N LEU A 306 6.24 -22.89 24.93
CA LEU A 306 6.76 -21.69 24.25
C LEU A 306 5.60 -20.71 24.05
N HIS A 307 5.62 -19.57 24.73
CA HIS A 307 4.55 -18.55 24.66
C HIS A 307 4.49 -17.87 23.28
N PHE A 308 3.30 -17.59 22.76
CA PHE A 308 3.10 -16.93 21.46
C PHE A 308 1.98 -15.88 21.38
N GLY A 309 1.24 -15.61 22.46
CA GLY A 309 0.18 -14.60 22.49
C GLY A 309 -0.81 -14.79 23.65
N GLY A 310 -1.79 -13.89 23.83
CA GLY A 310 -2.72 -14.00 24.96
C GLY A 310 -3.87 -12.99 25.01
N ARG A 311 -5.09 -13.50 25.18
CA ARG A 311 -6.32 -12.68 25.15
C ARG A 311 -6.64 -12.06 26.51
N TYR A 312 -7.04 -10.78 26.46
CA TYR A 312 -7.31 -9.98 27.65
C TYR A 312 -8.34 -10.60 28.59
N LEU A 313 -7.90 -10.85 29.82
CA LEU A 313 -8.62 -11.49 30.92
C LEU A 313 -9.13 -12.92 30.64
N GLU A 314 -8.58 -13.61 29.62
CA GLU A 314 -9.00 -14.94 29.21
C GLU A 314 -7.91 -16.00 29.45
N ALA A 315 -6.93 -16.10 28.54
CA ALA A 315 -5.83 -17.06 28.61
C ALA A 315 -4.66 -16.63 27.70
N ASN A 316 -3.43 -16.91 28.15
CA ASN A 316 -2.26 -16.89 27.27
C ASN A 316 -2.12 -18.25 26.59
N TYR A 317 -1.55 -18.26 25.39
CA TYR A 317 -1.37 -19.47 24.58
C TYR A 317 0.12 -19.79 24.39
N SER A 318 0.43 -21.08 24.42
CA SER A 318 1.78 -21.59 24.26
C SER A 318 1.80 -22.90 23.49
N VAL A 319 2.83 -23.10 22.66
CA VAL A 319 3.12 -24.39 22.03
C VAL A 319 3.54 -25.34 23.15
N PRO A 320 2.83 -26.46 23.39
CA PRO A 320 3.17 -27.38 24.47
C PRO A 320 4.48 -28.10 24.17
N SER A 321 5.42 -28.11 25.13
CA SER A 321 6.70 -28.83 24.98
C SER A 321 6.51 -30.33 24.72
N HIS A 322 5.40 -30.90 25.16
CA HIS A 322 4.98 -32.25 24.82
C HIS A 322 4.83 -32.47 23.30
N ALA A 323 4.21 -31.55 22.55
CA ALA A 323 4.06 -31.74 21.10
C ALA A 323 5.42 -31.74 20.38
N LEU A 324 6.37 -30.95 20.88
CA LEU A 324 7.74 -30.87 20.35
C LEU A 324 8.57 -32.14 20.62
N ASN A 325 8.24 -32.93 21.65
CA ASN A 325 8.91 -34.21 21.94
C ASN A 325 8.45 -35.39 21.09
N LEU A 326 7.41 -35.19 20.25
CA LEU A 326 6.89 -36.19 19.33
C LEU A 326 7.44 -36.04 17.90
N ASP A 327 7.88 -34.82 17.53
CA ASP A 327 8.41 -34.52 16.19
C ASP A 327 9.90 -34.88 16.09
N SER A 328 10.23 -35.84 15.23
CA SER A 328 11.61 -36.26 14.98
C SER A 328 12.50 -35.13 14.45
N ARG A 329 11.99 -34.20 13.63
CA ARG A 329 12.79 -33.09 13.08
C ARG A 329 13.27 -32.16 14.21
N VAL A 330 12.47 -31.99 15.27
CA VAL A 330 12.82 -31.16 16.43
C VAL A 330 13.80 -31.88 17.36
N ILE A 331 13.67 -33.20 17.50
CA ILE A 331 14.61 -34.05 18.26
C ILE A 331 15.97 -34.08 17.56
N ASP A 332 16.00 -34.34 16.25
CA ASP A 332 17.20 -34.45 15.42
C ASP A 332 17.95 -33.11 15.31
N ALA A 333 17.24 -31.98 15.42
CA ALA A 333 17.85 -30.65 15.51
C ALA A 333 18.66 -30.42 16.80
N GLY A 334 18.55 -31.29 17.81
CA GLY A 334 19.35 -31.29 19.04
C GLY A 334 18.69 -30.62 20.25
N VAL A 335 17.35 -30.57 20.30
CA VAL A 335 16.60 -30.03 21.46
C VAL A 335 16.69 -30.97 22.66
N TRP A 336 16.99 -30.42 23.83
CA TRP A 336 17.15 -31.16 25.09
C TRP A 336 15.80 -31.33 25.80
N PHE A 337 15.41 -32.58 26.03
CA PHE A 337 14.22 -32.94 26.80
C PHE A 337 14.57 -33.41 28.21
N ALA A 338 13.62 -33.25 29.14
CA ALA A 338 13.75 -33.64 30.55
C ALA A 338 13.90 -35.16 30.74
N HIS A 339 13.28 -35.92 29.85
CA HIS A 339 13.34 -37.37 29.74
C HIS A 339 13.52 -37.76 28.27
N THR A 340 13.75 -39.05 27.99
CA THR A 340 13.87 -39.55 26.62
C THR A 340 12.63 -39.16 25.80
N PRO A 341 12.78 -38.42 24.68
CA PRO A 341 11.65 -38.05 23.84
C PRO A 341 11.06 -39.30 23.18
N SER A 342 9.78 -39.23 22.80
CA SER A 342 9.04 -40.35 22.21
C SER A 342 8.56 -39.99 20.80
N PRO A 343 9.41 -40.13 19.76
CA PRO A 343 9.02 -39.87 18.39
C PRO A 343 7.75 -40.65 18.01
N GLY A 344 6.78 -39.97 17.42
CA GLY A 344 5.49 -40.56 17.11
C GLY A 344 4.58 -39.61 16.36
N ALA A 345 3.36 -40.07 16.07
CA ALA A 345 2.38 -39.27 15.34
C ALA A 345 2.11 -37.93 16.06
N ASN A 346 2.36 -36.83 15.37
CA ASN A 346 2.18 -35.48 15.88
C ASN A 346 1.22 -34.68 14.98
N ALA A 347 0.68 -33.58 15.51
CA ALA A 347 -0.32 -32.77 14.79
C ALA A 347 0.24 -32.04 13.56
N GLY A 348 1.56 -31.91 13.43
CA GLY A 348 2.26 -31.25 12.33
C GLY A 348 2.70 -32.17 11.20
N ASP A 349 2.63 -33.50 11.34
CA ASP A 349 3.14 -34.45 10.33
C ASP A 349 2.57 -34.20 8.94
N ARG A 350 1.28 -33.93 8.84
CA ARG A 350 0.63 -33.60 7.56
C ARG A 350 1.19 -32.32 6.93
N ALA A 351 1.49 -31.29 7.72
CA ALA A 351 2.05 -30.05 7.21
C ALA A 351 3.51 -30.24 6.74
N TRP A 352 4.25 -31.15 7.39
CA TRP A 352 5.56 -31.60 6.89
C TRP A 352 5.43 -32.38 5.57
N GLU A 353 4.49 -33.33 5.47
CA GLU A 353 4.23 -34.09 4.24
C GLU A 353 3.86 -33.18 3.06
N GLU A 354 2.96 -32.21 3.27
CA GLU A 354 2.53 -31.25 2.25
C GLU A 354 3.71 -30.37 1.77
N LEU A 355 4.59 -29.93 2.67
CA LEU A 355 5.81 -29.18 2.34
C LEU A 355 6.83 -30.06 1.58
N GLU A 356 7.10 -31.28 2.05
CA GLU A 356 8.01 -32.23 1.41
C GLU A 356 7.54 -32.60 -0.01
N MET A 357 6.23 -32.66 -0.27
CA MET A 357 5.69 -32.87 -1.62
C MET A 357 5.94 -31.66 -2.54
N GLN A 358 5.74 -30.43 -2.05
CA GLN A 358 6.00 -29.21 -2.81
C GLN A 358 7.49 -29.11 -3.20
N GLU A 359 8.41 -29.41 -2.27
CA GLU A 359 9.85 -29.40 -2.55
C GLU A 359 10.28 -30.46 -3.58
N ARG A 360 9.63 -31.62 -3.62
CA ARG A 360 9.89 -32.66 -4.62
C ARG A 360 9.43 -32.23 -6.02
N ALA A 361 8.34 -31.46 -6.12
CA ALA A 361 7.82 -30.99 -7.41
C ALA A 361 8.70 -29.92 -8.09
N VAL A 362 9.58 -29.25 -7.33
CA VAL A 362 10.44 -28.15 -7.83
C VAL A 362 11.83 -28.63 -8.29
N ARG A 363 12.20 -29.90 -8.04
CA ARG A 363 13.50 -30.46 -8.48
C ARG A 363 13.42 -31.02 -9.91
N PRO A 364 14.29 -30.62 -10.85
CA PRO A 364 14.29 -31.16 -12.22
C PRO A 364 14.69 -32.64 -12.27
N ASP A 365 14.16 -33.35 -13.27
CA ASP A 365 14.48 -34.75 -13.58
C ASP A 365 15.99 -34.94 -13.87
N PRO A 366 16.69 -35.91 -13.24
CA PRO A 366 18.09 -36.23 -13.54
C PRO A 366 18.40 -36.62 -14.99
N ALA A 367 17.40 -36.89 -15.83
CA ALA A 367 17.55 -37.38 -17.20
C ALA A 367 18.06 -36.36 -18.26
N THR A 368 18.49 -35.15 -17.86
CA THR A 368 19.05 -34.17 -18.81
C THR A 368 20.51 -34.50 -19.16
N PRO A 369 20.88 -34.74 -20.43
CA PRO A 369 22.23 -35.18 -20.79
C PRO A 369 23.27 -34.07 -20.56
N ARG A 370 24.26 -34.34 -19.73
CA ARG A 370 25.42 -33.46 -19.51
C ARG A 370 26.53 -33.76 -20.51
N MET A 371 27.04 -32.72 -21.17
CA MET A 371 28.25 -32.80 -21.99
C MET A 371 29.46 -32.36 -21.15
N THR A 372 30.43 -33.25 -20.99
CA THR A 372 31.68 -32.99 -20.25
C THR A 372 32.82 -32.75 -21.24
N PHE A 373 33.65 -31.74 -20.99
CA PHE A 373 34.88 -31.51 -21.74
C PHE A 373 36.10 -31.84 -20.85
N ASP A 374 36.93 -32.79 -21.29
CA ASP A 374 38.18 -33.12 -20.60
C ASP A 374 39.29 -32.13 -20.97
N LEU A 375 39.73 -31.34 -19.99
CA LEU A 375 40.91 -30.48 -20.06
C LEU A 375 42.09 -31.17 -19.35
N PRO A 376 43.19 -31.53 -20.05
CA PRO A 376 44.29 -32.30 -19.47
C PRO A 376 45.24 -31.40 -18.65
N ILE A 377 44.84 -31.01 -17.44
CA ILE A 377 45.72 -30.32 -16.49
C ILE A 377 46.45 -31.34 -15.62
N ARG A 378 47.78 -31.38 -15.72
CA ARG A 378 48.64 -32.20 -14.84
C ARG A 378 48.98 -31.41 -13.57
N ILE A 379 48.41 -31.81 -12.44
CA ILE A 379 48.80 -31.31 -11.12
C ILE A 379 49.78 -32.31 -10.48
N THR A 380 50.97 -31.85 -10.14
CA THR A 380 51.93 -32.61 -9.33
C THR A 380 51.70 -32.28 -7.84
N ILE A 381 51.50 -33.29 -7.01
CA ILE A 381 51.42 -33.13 -5.54
C ILE A 381 52.63 -33.83 -4.94
N GLU A 382 53.51 -33.08 -4.28
CA GLU A 382 54.53 -33.64 -3.38
C GLU A 382 53.95 -33.74 -1.97
N ALA A 383 54.01 -34.94 -1.39
CA ALA A 383 53.54 -35.19 -0.02
C ALA A 383 54.66 -34.89 0.99
N GLY A 384 54.59 -33.71 1.63
CA GLY A 384 55.37 -33.41 2.83
C GLY A 384 54.84 -34.23 4.03
N ALA A 385 55.75 -34.88 4.76
CA ALA A 385 55.41 -35.79 5.87
C ALA A 385 54.72 -35.06 7.05
N PRO A 386 53.84 -35.74 7.82
CA PRO A 386 53.08 -35.12 8.90
C PRO A 386 53.96 -34.79 10.11
N ALA A 387 54.13 -33.50 10.39
CA ALA A 387 54.69 -33.04 11.66
C ALA A 387 53.61 -33.11 12.76
N MET A 388 53.75 -34.08 13.67
CA MET A 388 52.93 -34.10 14.90
C MET A 388 53.29 -32.91 15.79
N VAL A 389 52.29 -32.16 16.25
CA VAL A 389 52.44 -31.23 17.38
C VAL A 389 51.65 -31.79 18.57
N ALA A 390 52.36 -32.01 19.66
CA ALA A 390 51.86 -32.61 20.91
C ALA A 390 51.03 -31.59 21.73
N PRO A 391 50.21 -32.04 22.70
CA PRO A 391 49.25 -31.17 23.38
C PRO A 391 49.95 -30.21 24.36
N HIS A 392 49.78 -28.90 24.13
CA HIS A 392 50.20 -27.90 25.11
C HIS A 392 49.17 -27.77 26.24
N LYS A 393 49.68 -27.89 27.47
CA LYS A 393 48.93 -27.93 28.73
C LYS A 393 48.27 -26.61 29.08
N ALA A 394 47.21 -26.72 29.89
CA ALA A 394 46.59 -25.61 30.59
C ALA A 394 47.52 -25.02 31.67
N ALA A 395 47.75 -23.71 31.57
CA ALA A 395 47.87 -22.70 32.62
C ALA A 395 47.76 -21.36 31.87
N GLY A 396 46.92 -20.40 32.21
CA GLY A 396 46.20 -20.18 33.46
C GLY A 396 46.25 -18.69 33.72
N ASP A 397 45.33 -17.94 33.12
CA ASP A 397 44.81 -16.66 33.63
C ASP A 397 43.62 -16.20 32.78
N SER A 398 42.83 -15.26 33.32
CA SER A 398 41.44 -15.02 32.94
C SER A 398 41.24 -14.00 31.80
N ALA A 399 40.41 -14.36 30.83
CA ALA A 399 39.65 -13.39 30.03
C ALA A 399 38.39 -14.05 29.43
N LEU A 400 37.21 -13.54 29.76
CA LEU A 400 36.06 -13.62 28.85
C LEU A 400 36.50 -12.94 27.54
N ALA A 401 36.29 -13.59 26.41
CA ALA A 401 36.61 -13.05 25.10
C ALA A 401 35.63 -11.94 24.72
N LYS A 402 35.77 -10.78 25.39
CA LYS A 402 35.22 -9.52 24.90
C LYS A 402 35.76 -9.28 23.50
N TRP A 403 34.93 -8.64 22.68
CA TRP A 403 35.37 -7.99 21.45
C TRP A 403 36.69 -7.24 21.73
N PRO A 404 37.75 -7.43 20.92
CA PRO A 404 39.00 -6.72 21.15
C PRO A 404 38.69 -5.22 21.16
N ALA A 405 39.17 -4.49 22.17
CA ALA A 405 38.97 -3.05 22.21
C ALA A 405 39.54 -2.47 20.91
N PRO A 406 38.72 -1.87 20.03
CA PRO A 406 39.26 -1.06 18.94
C PRO A 406 40.08 0.05 19.61
N ALA A 407 41.22 0.41 18.99
CA ALA A 407 41.97 1.56 19.44
C ALA A 407 41.02 2.78 19.48
N ALA A 408 40.80 3.35 20.66
CA ALA A 408 39.86 4.46 20.93
C ALA A 408 38.53 4.35 20.14
N ALA A 409 37.66 3.45 20.61
CA ALA A 409 36.37 3.11 20.00
C ALA A 409 35.58 4.28 19.36
N PRO A 410 35.01 4.06 18.17
CA PRO A 410 33.63 4.42 17.90
C PRO A 410 32.76 3.24 18.37
N SER A 411 32.17 3.23 19.57
CA SER A 411 31.23 4.17 20.18
C SER A 411 29.84 4.12 19.54
N THR A 412 28.85 4.62 20.29
CA THR A 412 27.66 5.30 19.74
C THR A 412 27.96 5.95 18.40
N GLU A 413 27.12 5.77 17.37
CA GLU A 413 27.26 6.31 15.99
C GLU A 413 28.24 7.48 15.93
N ALA A 414 29.51 7.17 15.61
CA ALA A 414 30.54 8.19 15.74
C ALA A 414 30.51 9.06 14.50
N ILE A 415 30.47 10.38 14.70
CA ILE A 415 30.65 11.32 13.61
C ILE A 415 32.17 11.45 13.37
N VAL A 416 32.73 10.55 12.55
CA VAL A 416 34.16 10.37 12.30
C VAL A 416 34.63 11.32 11.19
N GLU A 417 35.72 12.06 11.43
CA GLU A 417 36.33 12.95 10.43
C GLU A 417 37.05 12.13 9.35
N PRO A 418 36.62 12.18 8.07
CA PRO A 418 37.29 11.50 6.97
C PRO A 418 38.78 11.88 6.87
N VAL A 419 39.62 10.91 6.53
CA VAL A 419 41.07 11.12 6.40
C VAL A 419 41.39 12.16 5.33
N ARG A 420 41.86 13.33 5.78
CA ARG A 420 42.37 14.44 4.97
C ARG A 420 43.81 14.78 5.34
N ASP A 421 44.58 15.23 4.37
CA ASP A 421 45.83 15.94 4.63
C ASP A 421 45.53 17.27 5.36
N ARG A 422 46.40 17.71 6.27
CA ARG A 422 46.24 18.95 7.04
C ARG A 422 47.06 20.13 6.48
N ASP A 423 48.00 19.88 5.56
CA ASP A 423 48.74 20.93 4.88
C ASP A 423 48.04 21.32 3.56
N TYR A 424 47.23 22.38 3.60
CA TYR A 424 46.53 22.85 2.41
C TYR A 424 47.46 23.32 1.27
N GLY A 425 48.76 23.51 1.51
CA GLY A 425 49.74 23.86 0.48
C GLY A 425 50.04 22.74 -0.52
N THR A 426 49.66 21.49 -0.22
CA THR A 426 49.80 20.34 -1.12
C THR A 426 48.75 20.31 -2.24
N ARG A 427 47.64 21.05 -2.06
CA ARG A 427 46.48 21.03 -2.97
C ARG A 427 46.79 21.81 -4.24
N LYS A 428 46.82 21.10 -5.36
CA LYS A 428 46.99 21.68 -6.70
C LYS A 428 45.69 22.18 -7.32
N GLY A 429 44.55 21.81 -6.75
CA GLY A 429 43.24 22.18 -7.27
C GLY A 429 42.87 21.41 -8.53
N TYR A 430 42.04 22.05 -9.34
CA TYR A 430 41.68 21.65 -10.68
C TYR A 430 42.84 21.91 -11.67
N ASP A 431 43.32 20.86 -12.33
CA ASP A 431 44.29 20.96 -13.43
C ASP A 431 43.56 21.23 -14.75
N ALA A 432 43.73 22.45 -15.28
CA ALA A 432 43.20 22.84 -16.57
C ALA A 432 43.73 21.99 -17.74
N LYS A 433 44.94 21.43 -17.63
CA LYS A 433 45.61 20.65 -18.71
C LYS A 433 45.35 19.15 -18.60
N PHE A 434 44.48 18.75 -17.67
CA PHE A 434 44.20 17.35 -17.37
C PHE A 434 43.89 16.54 -18.65
N LEU A 435 42.96 17.00 -19.50
CA LEU A 435 42.54 16.28 -20.71
C LEU A 435 43.54 16.36 -21.89
N GLY A 436 44.78 16.81 -21.68
CA GLY A 436 45.79 17.01 -22.72
C GLY A 436 45.61 18.31 -23.53
N VAL A 437 44.43 18.92 -23.44
CA VAL A 437 44.12 20.29 -23.88
C VAL A 437 43.83 21.17 -22.67
N GLU A 438 44.12 22.47 -22.78
CA GLU A 438 43.98 23.43 -21.68
C GLU A 438 42.54 23.94 -21.58
N ILE A 439 41.76 23.37 -20.65
CA ILE A 439 40.39 23.73 -20.30
C ILE A 439 40.42 24.53 -18.98
N PRO A 440 40.33 25.87 -18.96
CA PRO A 440 40.31 26.64 -17.71
C PRO A 440 39.07 26.40 -16.85
N MET A 441 39.19 26.60 -15.53
CA MET A 441 38.06 26.62 -14.60
C MET A 441 37.09 27.77 -14.94
N PRO A 442 35.76 27.54 -15.03
CA PRO A 442 34.77 28.59 -15.26
C PRO A 442 34.84 29.66 -14.18
N GLN A 443 34.65 30.92 -14.57
CA GLN A 443 34.73 32.07 -13.65
C GLN A 443 33.37 32.76 -13.51
N PRO A 444 33.01 33.29 -12.32
CA PRO A 444 31.89 34.23 -12.19
C PRO A 444 32.09 35.44 -13.10
N ALA A 445 31.02 35.91 -13.75
CA ALA A 445 31.10 37.07 -14.64
C ALA A 445 31.50 38.38 -13.91
N ASP A 446 31.12 38.50 -12.64
CA ASP A 446 31.65 39.45 -11.67
C ASP A 446 32.02 38.70 -10.39
N ASN A 447 33.28 38.83 -9.94
CA ASN A 447 33.80 38.17 -8.74
C ASN A 447 33.94 39.11 -7.53
N ALA A 448 33.29 40.29 -7.53
CA ALA A 448 33.30 41.23 -6.41
C ALA A 448 32.81 40.60 -5.08
N ASP A 449 31.84 39.69 -5.16
CA ASP A 449 31.27 38.96 -4.02
C ASP A 449 31.85 37.55 -3.80
N ALA A 450 32.94 37.21 -4.48
CA ALA A 450 33.69 35.98 -4.19
C ALA A 450 34.42 36.11 -2.84
N VAL A 451 34.58 34.99 -2.13
CA VAL A 451 35.51 34.91 -0.99
C VAL A 451 36.94 35.09 -1.50
N ARG A 452 37.74 35.90 -0.80
CA ARG A 452 39.11 36.24 -1.21
C ARG A 452 40.13 35.85 -0.16
N PHE A 453 41.21 35.22 -0.62
CA PHE A 453 42.40 34.96 0.18
C PHE A 453 43.26 36.23 0.34
N PRO A 454 44.18 36.27 1.33
CA PRO A 454 45.05 37.42 1.57
C PRO A 454 45.96 37.83 0.39
N ASP A 455 46.20 36.92 -0.55
CA ASP A 455 46.95 37.16 -1.80
C ASP A 455 46.08 37.69 -2.96
N GLY A 456 44.76 37.82 -2.75
CA GLY A 456 43.77 38.25 -3.73
C GLY A 456 43.10 37.13 -4.53
N GLY A 457 43.54 35.88 -4.37
CA GLY A 457 42.95 34.71 -5.01
C GLY A 457 41.51 34.41 -4.54
N VAL A 458 40.71 33.77 -5.40
CA VAL A 458 39.30 33.40 -5.13
C VAL A 458 39.04 31.89 -5.21
N GLU A 459 40.07 31.11 -5.58
CA GLU A 459 39.95 29.68 -5.86
C GLU A 459 40.45 28.86 -4.66
N ILE A 460 39.55 28.07 -4.08
CA ILE A 460 39.83 27.14 -3.00
C ILE A 460 40.27 25.81 -3.61
N ALA A 461 41.59 25.58 -3.66
CA ALA A 461 42.16 24.34 -4.17
C ALA A 461 41.97 23.16 -3.20
N TYR A 462 41.56 22.01 -3.75
CA TYR A 462 41.51 20.68 -3.13
C TYR A 462 42.27 19.66 -3.99
N HIS A 463 42.30 18.38 -3.60
CA HIS A 463 42.85 17.33 -4.46
C HIS A 463 41.93 17.05 -5.66
N HIS A 464 42.42 17.34 -6.87
CA HIS A 464 41.74 17.13 -8.16
C HIS A 464 40.45 17.93 -8.38
N PHE A 465 40.12 18.85 -7.49
CA PHE A 465 39.05 19.83 -7.72
C PHE A 465 39.33 21.17 -7.04
N SER A 466 38.63 22.19 -7.51
CA SER A 466 38.65 23.55 -6.96
C SER A 466 37.24 24.09 -6.77
N VAL A 467 37.07 25.00 -5.81
CA VAL A 467 35.79 25.65 -5.49
C VAL A 467 35.97 27.17 -5.43
N ILE A 468 35.05 27.94 -6.01
CA ILE A 468 34.92 29.38 -5.77
C ILE A 468 33.68 29.58 -4.89
N MET A 469 33.82 30.24 -3.74
CA MET A 469 32.73 30.47 -2.77
C MET A 469 32.08 31.85 -2.97
N HIS A 470 30.75 31.92 -2.93
CA HIS A 470 30.01 33.18 -2.91
C HIS A 470 29.86 33.68 -1.48
N ARG A 471 30.56 34.77 -1.15
CA ARG A 471 30.75 35.31 0.20
C ARG A 471 29.45 35.61 0.95
N ARG A 472 28.51 36.30 0.31
CA ARG A 472 27.19 36.65 0.89
C ARG A 472 26.24 35.46 1.01
N ARG A 473 26.22 34.58 0.00
CA ARG A 473 25.33 33.39 -0.03
C ARG A 473 25.84 32.24 0.85
N ARG A 474 27.14 32.23 1.20
CA ARG A 474 27.83 31.20 2.01
C ARG A 474 27.80 29.79 1.39
N LEU A 475 27.65 29.74 0.06
CA LEU A 475 27.56 28.54 -0.77
C LEU A 475 28.62 28.58 -1.89
N ALA A 476 28.94 27.43 -2.46
CA ALA A 476 29.76 27.36 -3.67
C ALA A 476 29.07 28.09 -4.83
N TRP A 477 29.87 28.84 -5.60
CA TRP A 477 29.46 29.55 -6.82
C TRP A 477 29.86 28.78 -8.07
N VAL A 478 31.05 28.16 -8.06
CA VAL A 478 31.54 27.26 -9.10
C VAL A 478 32.38 26.16 -8.43
N THR A 479 32.18 24.91 -8.81
CA THR A 479 33.16 23.83 -8.59
C THR A 479 33.70 23.33 -9.92
N ALA A 480 34.95 22.88 -9.94
CA ALA A 480 35.60 22.27 -11.10
C ALA A 480 36.43 21.07 -10.66
N ALA A 481 36.18 19.91 -11.24
CA ALA A 481 36.79 18.64 -10.87
C ALA A 481 37.40 17.92 -12.08
N ASN A 482 38.55 17.28 -11.87
CA ASN A 482 39.16 16.35 -12.81
C ASN A 482 38.77 14.92 -12.40
N VAL A 483 38.27 14.14 -13.35
CA VAL A 483 37.75 12.79 -13.12
C VAL A 483 38.59 11.80 -13.91
N ASP A 484 39.26 10.89 -13.19
CA ASP A 484 39.98 9.75 -13.76
C ASP A 484 39.21 8.47 -13.43
N ALA A 485 38.65 7.83 -14.45
CA ALA A 485 37.92 6.57 -14.35
C ALA A 485 38.82 5.34 -14.51
N ASN A 486 40.12 5.51 -14.79
CA ASN A 486 41.03 4.40 -15.01
C ASN A 486 41.16 3.54 -13.73
N PRO A 487 40.91 2.22 -13.78
CA PRO A 487 40.93 1.36 -12.58
C PRO A 487 42.27 1.37 -11.83
N ALA A 488 43.41 1.53 -12.51
CA ALA A 488 44.73 1.60 -11.89
C ALA A 488 45.00 2.96 -11.20
N ARG A 489 44.20 3.99 -11.52
CA ARG A 489 44.21 5.32 -10.87
C ARG A 489 43.20 5.40 -9.73
N LYS A 490 42.08 4.66 -9.82
CA LYS A 490 41.13 4.43 -8.71
C LYS A 490 41.69 3.50 -7.63
N ARG A 491 42.54 2.55 -8.01
CA ARG A 491 43.17 1.57 -7.11
C ARG A 491 44.67 1.42 -7.44
N PRO A 492 45.49 2.47 -7.23
CA PRO A 492 46.93 2.34 -7.32
C PRO A 492 47.42 1.30 -6.30
N GLU A 493 48.62 0.75 -6.49
CA GLU A 493 49.29 -0.06 -5.45
C GLU A 493 48.37 -1.13 -4.80
N LEU A 494 47.78 -2.03 -5.59
CA LEU A 494 46.93 -3.12 -5.09
C LEU A 494 47.72 -4.02 -4.12
N ARG A 495 47.54 -3.78 -2.81
CA ARG A 495 48.14 -4.54 -1.71
C ARG A 495 47.06 -5.04 -0.74
N PRO A 496 47.31 -6.12 0.03
CA PRO A 496 46.32 -6.69 0.94
C PRO A 496 45.89 -5.75 2.10
N ASP A 497 46.67 -4.71 2.37
CA ASP A 497 46.50 -3.71 3.44
C ASP A 497 45.93 -2.37 2.95
N HIS A 498 45.68 -2.20 1.65
CA HIS A 498 45.07 -0.99 1.08
C HIS A 498 43.58 -1.20 0.80
N ASP A 499 42.71 -0.56 1.59
CA ASP A 499 41.25 -0.66 1.45
C ASP A 499 40.67 0.50 0.64
N TYR A 500 40.27 0.19 -0.59
CA TYR A 500 39.65 1.10 -1.55
C TYR A 500 38.11 1.17 -1.46
N THR A 501 37.49 0.63 -0.40
CA THR A 501 36.08 0.84 -0.11
C THR A 501 35.81 2.27 0.39
N ARG A 502 34.53 2.66 0.52
CA ARG A 502 34.16 3.95 1.13
C ARG A 502 34.74 4.10 2.53
N ASP A 503 34.61 3.04 3.30
CA ASP A 503 34.86 3.05 4.73
C ASP A 503 36.37 2.95 4.99
N GLY A 504 37.10 2.12 4.22
CA GLY A 504 38.55 2.11 4.17
C GLY A 504 39.19 3.45 3.78
N LEU A 505 38.72 4.08 2.70
CA LEU A 505 39.24 5.38 2.26
C LEU A 505 38.98 6.47 3.31
N GLY A 506 37.77 6.52 3.88
CA GLY A 506 37.40 7.44 4.96
C GLY A 506 38.12 7.17 6.29
N GLY A 507 38.59 5.94 6.53
CA GLY A 507 39.14 5.51 7.82
C GLY A 507 38.06 5.22 8.87
N MET A 508 36.91 4.71 8.42
CA MET A 508 35.67 4.54 9.18
C MET A 508 35.42 3.05 9.50
N GLY A 509 34.74 2.78 10.61
CA GLY A 509 34.15 1.47 10.89
C GLY A 509 32.75 1.30 10.27
N ASP A 510 32.26 0.07 10.30
CA ASP A 510 31.02 -0.40 9.64
C ASP A 510 29.71 0.36 9.99
N ASN A 511 29.74 1.27 10.99
CA ASN A 511 28.57 2.04 11.48
C ASN A 511 28.87 3.54 11.73
N ASP A 512 30.00 4.06 11.26
CA ASP A 512 30.35 5.48 11.45
C ASP A 512 29.68 6.39 10.41
N GLN A 513 29.46 7.66 10.76
CA GLN A 513 28.93 8.68 9.85
C GLN A 513 29.99 9.75 9.58
N GLU A 514 30.13 10.21 8.32
CA GLU A 514 31.15 11.21 7.99
C GLU A 514 30.90 12.57 8.66
N ARG A 515 31.91 13.04 9.40
CA ARG A 515 31.96 14.41 9.91
C ARG A 515 32.33 15.38 8.80
N TRP A 516 31.38 16.23 8.46
CA TRP A 516 31.64 17.41 7.65
C TRP A 516 32.33 18.50 8.48
N PHE A 517 33.19 19.28 7.85
CA PHE A 517 33.97 20.33 8.52
C PHE A 517 34.11 21.60 7.69
N THR A 518 34.31 22.72 8.37
CA THR A 518 34.59 24.02 7.76
C THR A 518 36.01 24.08 7.19
N ASP A 519 36.19 24.83 6.10
CA ASP A 519 37.52 25.15 5.58
C ASP A 519 38.10 26.33 6.39
N PRO A 520 39.26 26.17 7.06
CA PRO A 520 39.84 27.21 7.92
C PRO A 520 40.54 28.33 7.15
N ARG A 521 40.71 28.20 5.82
CA ARG A 521 41.35 29.23 4.99
C ARG A 521 40.40 30.41 4.70
N ILE A 522 39.09 30.23 4.92
CA ILE A 522 38.05 31.25 4.75
C ILE A 522 37.30 31.49 6.07
N ALA A 523 36.63 32.62 6.23
CA ALA A 523 35.97 32.94 7.49
C ALA A 523 34.75 32.03 7.77
N SER A 524 34.44 31.78 9.04
CA SER A 524 33.30 30.92 9.43
C SER A 524 31.93 31.51 9.08
N ASN A 525 31.83 32.84 8.94
CA ASN A 525 30.64 33.54 8.46
C ASN A 525 30.53 33.60 6.93
N GLU A 526 31.50 33.05 6.17
CA GLU A 526 31.51 33.01 4.70
C GLU A 526 31.21 31.61 4.13
N GLN A 527 30.88 30.66 5.02
CA GLN A 527 30.44 29.29 4.74
C GLN A 527 29.30 28.89 5.69
N LEU A 528 28.45 27.92 5.32
CA LEU A 528 27.41 27.39 6.22
C LEU A 528 27.99 26.26 7.08
N PRO A 529 27.88 26.31 8.43
CA PRO A 529 28.40 25.25 9.30
C PRO A 529 27.46 24.03 9.32
N ASP A 530 27.98 22.89 9.76
CA ASP A 530 27.24 21.63 9.87
C ASP A 530 25.95 21.73 10.72
N LEU A 531 25.95 22.65 11.69
CA LEU A 531 24.82 22.94 12.56
C LEU A 531 23.57 23.38 11.78
N PHE A 532 23.75 24.04 10.63
CA PHE A 532 22.66 24.47 9.76
C PHE A 532 21.82 23.29 9.28
N PHE A 533 22.46 22.19 8.88
CA PHE A 533 21.82 21.00 8.31
C PHE A 533 21.34 20.00 9.37
N SER A 534 21.80 20.11 10.62
CA SER A 534 21.41 19.20 11.72
C SER A 534 20.29 19.74 12.61
N LYS A 535 19.96 21.04 12.52
CA LYS A 535 18.90 21.71 13.31
C LYS A 535 17.86 22.46 12.47
N ASP A 536 17.75 22.16 11.18
CA ASP A 536 16.79 22.75 10.23
C ASP A 536 15.36 22.16 10.29
N ARG A 537 15.11 21.17 11.17
CA ARG A 537 13.91 20.29 11.21
C ARG A 537 13.94 19.12 10.20
N LYS A 538 15.13 18.70 9.75
CA LYS A 538 15.37 17.69 8.70
C LYS A 538 14.87 18.14 7.32
N ALA A 539 15.08 19.42 7.00
CA ALA A 539 14.62 20.03 5.75
C ALA A 539 15.57 19.77 4.57
N PHE A 540 16.88 19.72 4.82
CA PHE A 540 17.94 19.64 3.83
C PHE A 540 19.04 18.64 4.19
N ASP A 541 19.42 17.85 3.20
CA ASP A 541 20.69 17.14 3.19
C ASP A 541 21.85 18.06 2.77
N LYS A 542 23.06 17.61 3.11
CA LYS A 542 24.33 18.15 2.61
C LYS A 542 24.62 17.54 1.23
N GLY A 543 24.05 18.14 0.20
CA GLY A 543 24.22 17.67 -1.18
C GLY A 543 25.63 17.97 -1.69
N HIS A 544 26.39 16.93 -2.07
CA HIS A 544 27.73 17.08 -2.67
C HIS A 544 27.63 17.70 -4.07
N LEU A 545 28.49 18.69 -4.36
CA LEU A 545 28.63 19.25 -5.71
C LEU A 545 29.70 18.49 -6.53
N VAL A 546 30.87 18.26 -5.92
CA VAL A 546 31.87 17.28 -6.39
C VAL A 546 31.72 15.99 -5.59
N ARG A 547 31.56 14.84 -6.27
CA ARG A 547 31.33 13.55 -5.62
C ARG A 547 32.67 12.88 -5.29
N ARG A 548 32.75 12.18 -4.14
CA ARG A 548 33.97 11.42 -3.75
C ARG A 548 34.45 10.47 -4.86
N GLU A 549 33.52 9.79 -5.54
CA GLU A 549 33.84 8.76 -6.54
C GLU A 549 34.44 9.35 -7.83
N ASP A 550 34.24 10.64 -8.06
CA ASP A 550 34.76 11.35 -9.23
C ASP A 550 36.25 11.65 -9.03
N VAL A 551 36.59 12.25 -7.87
CA VAL A 551 37.92 12.79 -7.57
C VAL A 551 38.82 11.86 -6.75
N ALA A 552 38.30 10.82 -6.11
CA ALA A 552 39.13 9.81 -5.45
C ALA A 552 39.87 8.97 -6.50
N TRP A 553 41.06 9.43 -6.90
CA TRP A 553 42.03 8.77 -7.77
C TRP A 553 43.42 9.31 -7.44
N GLY A 554 44.48 8.59 -7.83
CA GLY A 554 45.85 8.96 -7.49
C GLY A 554 46.91 8.04 -8.07
N GLY A 555 48.18 8.37 -7.82
CA GLY A 555 49.33 7.49 -8.04
C GLY A 555 49.66 6.62 -6.83
N THR A 556 49.17 6.97 -5.64
CA THR A 556 49.38 6.24 -4.37
C THR A 556 48.07 6.10 -3.59
N TYR A 557 48.03 5.16 -2.63
CA TYR A 557 46.86 4.98 -1.77
C TYR A 557 46.45 6.25 -1.01
N ASP A 558 47.42 6.95 -0.40
CA ASP A 558 47.16 8.15 0.40
C ASP A 558 46.59 9.31 -0.42
N GLU A 559 47.02 9.49 -1.68
CA GLU A 559 46.45 10.51 -2.60
C GLU A 559 44.94 10.27 -2.82
N VAL A 560 44.54 9.01 -3.03
CA VAL A 560 43.12 8.62 -3.18
C VAL A 560 42.32 8.90 -1.89
N ARG A 561 42.92 8.67 -0.71
CA ARG A 561 42.29 8.94 0.58
C ARG A 561 42.11 10.43 0.83
N PHE A 562 43.14 11.23 0.61
CA PHE A 562 43.08 12.68 0.79
C PHE A 562 42.10 13.34 -0.18
N ALA A 563 42.00 12.85 -1.42
CA ALA A 563 40.99 13.27 -2.37
C ALA A 563 39.55 12.90 -1.92
N ASN A 564 39.35 11.71 -1.36
CA ASN A 564 38.08 11.33 -0.74
C ASN A 564 37.75 12.19 0.50
N GLY A 565 38.74 12.51 1.34
CA GLY A 565 38.53 13.34 2.53
C GLY A 565 38.23 14.81 2.21
N ASP A 566 38.88 15.38 1.19
CA ASP A 566 38.67 16.77 0.78
C ASP A 566 37.22 17.05 0.32
N THR A 567 36.44 16.05 -0.14
CA THR A 567 35.04 16.28 -0.55
C THR A 567 34.07 16.57 0.59
N PHE A 568 34.45 16.32 1.86
CA PHE A 568 33.61 16.54 3.05
C PHE A 568 33.81 17.93 3.70
N HIS A 569 34.53 18.85 3.05
CA HIS A 569 34.45 20.26 3.40
C HIS A 569 33.03 20.81 3.08
N VAL A 570 32.42 21.56 3.99
CA VAL A 570 31.08 22.18 3.76
C VAL A 570 31.08 23.22 2.61
N THR A 571 32.25 23.67 2.17
CA THR A 571 32.44 24.45 0.93
C THR A 571 32.04 23.68 -0.33
N ASN A 572 32.05 22.33 -0.29
CA ASN A 572 31.63 21.46 -1.39
C ASN A 572 30.14 21.02 -1.28
N CYS A 573 29.37 21.56 -0.34
CA CYS A 573 27.95 21.23 -0.18
C CYS A 573 27.01 22.40 -0.51
N SER A 574 25.76 22.03 -0.81
CA SER A 574 24.64 22.95 -0.90
C SER A 574 23.38 22.29 -0.31
N PRO A 575 22.46 23.03 0.32
CA PRO A 575 21.21 22.48 0.83
C PRO A 575 20.39 21.83 -0.28
N GLN A 576 20.16 20.52 -0.15
CA GLN A 576 19.40 19.72 -1.12
C GLN A 576 18.36 18.88 -0.38
N VAL A 577 17.10 18.89 -0.80
CA VAL A 577 16.07 18.04 -0.17
C VAL A 577 16.41 16.55 -0.32
N ALA A 578 16.02 15.71 0.64
CA ALA A 578 16.39 14.29 0.65
C ALA A 578 15.95 13.52 -0.62
N GLY A 579 14.82 13.90 -1.25
CA GLY A 579 14.40 13.34 -2.53
C GLY A 579 15.30 13.71 -3.72
N PHE A 580 15.97 14.87 -3.68
CA PHE A 580 16.95 15.29 -4.70
C PHE A 580 18.32 14.62 -4.47
N ASN A 581 18.74 14.51 -3.20
CA ASN A 581 20.05 14.01 -2.84
C ASN A 581 20.14 12.46 -2.78
N ARG A 582 19.06 11.75 -2.39
CA ARG A 582 19.10 10.30 -2.09
C ARG A 582 18.36 9.39 -3.09
N ALA A 583 17.82 9.90 -4.19
CA ALA A 583 17.02 9.10 -5.12
C ALA A 583 17.85 8.03 -5.86
N ALA A 584 17.63 6.75 -5.53
CA ALA A 584 18.41 5.62 -6.06
C ALA A 584 18.18 5.31 -7.55
N ALA A 585 17.15 5.87 -8.19
CA ALA A 585 16.77 5.54 -9.57
C ALA A 585 17.28 6.51 -10.65
N ARG A 586 17.60 7.77 -10.31
CA ARG A 586 18.08 8.81 -11.25
C ARG A 586 18.94 9.88 -10.55
N ASN A 587 20.07 9.47 -9.96
CA ASN A 587 21.01 10.41 -9.31
C ASN A 587 22.07 10.98 -10.30
N TRP A 588 22.81 12.00 -9.85
CA TRP A 588 23.93 12.61 -10.59
C TRP A 588 24.91 11.59 -11.19
N GLY A 589 25.24 10.54 -10.44
CA GLY A 589 26.18 9.50 -10.88
C GLY A 589 25.68 8.64 -12.05
N ALA A 590 24.37 8.42 -12.18
CA ALA A 590 23.83 7.72 -13.34
C ALA A 590 24.10 8.50 -14.64
N LEU A 591 23.95 9.83 -14.60
CA LEU A 591 24.16 10.71 -15.75
C LEU A 591 25.63 10.76 -16.18
N GLU A 592 26.53 10.91 -15.21
CA GLU A 592 27.98 10.93 -15.46
C GLU A 592 28.50 9.58 -15.97
N ASN A 593 27.95 8.47 -15.46
CA ASN A 593 28.24 7.12 -15.97
C ASN A 593 27.65 6.85 -17.36
N VAL A 594 26.59 7.54 -17.78
CA VAL A 594 26.12 7.51 -19.18
C VAL A 594 27.08 8.28 -20.08
N VAL A 595 27.51 9.48 -19.68
CA VAL A 595 28.46 10.29 -20.48
C VAL A 595 29.84 9.61 -20.60
N LEU A 596 30.39 9.04 -19.52
CA LEU A 596 31.63 8.24 -19.56
C LEU A 596 31.56 7.09 -20.58
N ARG A 597 30.44 6.36 -20.61
CA ARG A 597 30.24 5.24 -21.56
C ARG A 597 30.02 5.72 -22.99
N ALA A 598 29.30 6.83 -23.19
CA ALA A 598 28.97 7.34 -24.52
C ALA A 598 30.16 8.07 -25.19
N ALA A 599 31.00 8.78 -24.43
CA ALA A 599 32.19 9.44 -24.94
C ALA A 599 33.41 8.50 -25.08
N ALA A 600 33.29 7.23 -24.63
CA ALA A 600 34.35 6.22 -24.60
C ALA A 600 35.68 6.69 -23.94
N ALA A 601 35.62 7.70 -23.06
CA ALA A 601 36.76 8.38 -22.49
C ALA A 601 37.00 7.95 -21.04
N GLU A 602 38.24 7.59 -20.69
CA GLU A 602 38.62 7.26 -19.30
C GLU A 602 38.79 8.50 -18.41
N ARG A 603 38.78 9.72 -18.98
CA ARG A 603 39.09 10.98 -18.28
C ARG A 603 38.13 12.08 -18.70
N LEU A 604 37.61 12.82 -17.71
CA LEU A 604 36.68 13.94 -17.91
C LEU A 604 37.05 15.13 -17.03
N ASN A 605 36.60 16.32 -17.41
CA ASN A 605 36.48 17.46 -16.51
C ASN A 605 34.99 17.70 -16.21
N VAL A 606 34.68 18.06 -14.98
CA VAL A 606 33.31 18.18 -14.49
C VAL A 606 33.16 19.49 -13.71
N PHE A 607 32.28 20.37 -14.18
CA PHE A 607 31.95 21.64 -13.55
C PHE A 607 30.54 21.57 -12.96
N ALA A 608 30.31 22.08 -11.75
CA ALA A 608 28.97 22.10 -11.14
C ALA A 608 28.78 23.26 -10.16
N ALA A 609 27.54 23.73 -10.00
CA ALA A 609 27.16 24.62 -8.90
C ALA A 609 25.62 24.70 -8.72
N PRO A 610 25.13 25.25 -7.61
CA PRO A 610 23.80 25.87 -7.58
C PRO A 610 23.68 27.04 -8.58
N VAL A 611 22.47 27.29 -9.06
CA VAL A 611 22.09 28.58 -9.63
C VAL A 611 21.71 29.49 -8.47
N LEU A 612 22.52 30.53 -8.23
CA LEU A 612 22.28 31.51 -7.17
C LEU A 612 21.41 32.64 -7.72
N SER A 613 20.09 32.52 -7.58
CA SER A 613 19.11 33.50 -8.05
C SER A 613 18.79 34.54 -6.97
N ASP A 614 18.53 35.79 -7.39
CA ASP A 614 17.99 36.83 -6.50
C ASP A 614 16.56 36.50 -6.02
N ASN A 615 15.86 35.59 -6.70
CA ASN A 615 14.53 35.10 -6.34
C ASN A 615 14.55 33.84 -5.46
N ASP A 616 15.72 33.39 -5.00
CA ASP A 616 15.83 32.23 -4.11
C ASP A 616 15.20 32.50 -2.74
N ARG A 617 14.51 31.51 -2.19
CA ARG A 617 13.66 31.68 -1.00
C ARG A 617 14.47 31.62 0.29
N GLU A 618 14.23 32.55 1.22
CA GLU A 618 14.92 32.60 2.51
C GLU A 618 14.46 31.51 3.48
N PHE A 619 15.39 30.64 3.88
CA PHE A 619 15.15 29.61 4.88
C PHE A 619 15.65 30.06 6.24
N ARG A 620 14.83 29.88 7.28
CA ARG A 620 15.16 30.22 8.66
C ARG A 620 15.80 29.02 9.37
N GLY A 621 17.12 28.89 9.22
CA GLY A 621 17.94 27.84 9.85
C GLY A 621 18.63 28.29 11.14
N VAL A 622 19.59 27.49 11.62
CA VAL A 622 20.39 27.79 12.82
C VAL A 622 21.87 27.59 12.51
N ASP A 623 22.70 28.62 12.70
CA ASP A 623 24.15 28.50 12.66
C ASP A 623 24.78 28.75 14.04
N GLU A 624 26.11 28.81 14.11
CA GLU A 624 26.87 29.00 15.37
C GLU A 624 26.53 30.30 16.11
N SER A 625 25.96 31.30 15.42
CA SER A 625 25.53 32.57 15.99
C SER A 625 24.06 32.59 16.44
N GLY A 626 23.29 31.53 16.13
CA GLY A 626 21.86 31.43 16.43
C GLY A 626 21.02 31.31 15.15
N THR A 627 19.84 31.93 15.13
CA THR A 627 18.93 31.82 13.98
C THR A 627 19.42 32.65 12.79
N VAL A 628 19.59 32.01 11.62
CA VAL A 628 20.07 32.63 10.38
C VAL A 628 19.02 32.51 9.27
N ARG A 629 18.99 33.48 8.35
CA ARG A 629 18.20 33.43 7.11
C ARG A 629 19.14 33.19 5.92
N VAL A 630 18.86 32.18 5.10
CA VAL A 630 19.71 31.77 3.98
C VAL A 630 18.85 31.58 2.73
N PRO A 631 19.06 32.32 1.63
CA PRO A 631 18.35 32.09 0.37
C PRO A 631 18.80 30.75 -0.26
N ILE A 632 17.88 29.79 -0.36
CA ILE A 632 18.18 28.42 -0.81
C ILE A 632 18.02 28.30 -2.33
N PRO A 633 19.06 27.81 -3.04
CA PRO A 633 19.02 27.65 -4.49
C PRO A 633 17.98 26.61 -4.91
N SER A 634 17.06 27.03 -5.76
CA SER A 634 16.04 26.16 -6.36
C SER A 634 16.55 25.31 -7.53
N ARG A 635 17.75 25.60 -8.08
CA ARG A 635 18.32 24.88 -9.23
C ARG A 635 19.81 24.63 -9.09
N PHE A 636 20.29 23.63 -9.82
CA PHE A 636 21.69 23.26 -9.97
C PHE A 636 22.01 23.01 -11.44
N TRP A 637 23.27 23.24 -11.82
CA TRP A 637 23.79 22.92 -13.14
C TRP A 637 25.04 22.05 -13.02
N LYS A 638 25.29 21.25 -14.05
CA LYS A 638 26.50 20.44 -14.19
C LYS A 638 26.90 20.38 -15.67
N VAL A 639 28.18 20.63 -15.95
CA VAL A 639 28.76 20.58 -17.30
C VAL A 639 29.87 19.55 -17.28
N ILE A 640 29.81 18.59 -18.19
CA ILE A 640 30.80 17.52 -18.35
C ILE A 640 31.57 17.78 -19.65
N VAL A 641 32.90 17.77 -19.57
CA VAL A 641 33.80 17.97 -20.71
C VAL A 641 34.62 16.70 -20.92
N ALA A 642 34.55 16.14 -22.12
CA ALA A 642 35.34 15.01 -22.59
C ALA A 642 36.27 15.45 -23.72
N VAL A 643 37.28 14.63 -24.02
CA VAL A 643 38.03 14.68 -25.28
C VAL A 643 37.95 13.32 -25.94
N ALA A 644 37.40 13.28 -27.16
CA ALA A 644 37.28 12.10 -28.01
C ALA A 644 37.64 12.49 -29.44
N ASP A 645 38.36 11.61 -30.16
CA ASP A 645 38.85 11.86 -31.54
C ASP A 645 39.54 13.23 -31.72
N ASP A 646 40.43 13.58 -30.78
CA ASP A 646 41.15 14.87 -30.68
C ASP A 646 40.25 16.13 -30.63
N LYS A 647 38.96 15.97 -30.26
CA LYS A 647 37.98 17.06 -30.14
C LYS A 647 37.39 17.14 -28.75
N VAL A 648 37.21 18.38 -28.28
CA VAL A 648 36.47 18.67 -27.04
C VAL A 648 34.98 18.45 -27.26
N GLN A 649 34.34 17.70 -26.37
CA GLN A 649 32.89 17.51 -26.33
C GLN A 649 32.36 17.99 -24.97
N THR A 650 31.35 18.85 -24.99
CA THR A 650 30.76 19.44 -23.79
C THR A 650 29.28 19.05 -23.67
N PHE A 651 28.87 18.60 -22.48
CA PHE A 651 27.50 18.19 -22.18
C PHE A 651 26.99 18.99 -20.97
N GLY A 652 26.06 19.92 -21.19
CA GLY A 652 25.47 20.77 -20.15
C GLY A 652 24.12 20.25 -19.65
N PHE A 653 23.92 20.25 -18.32
CA PHE A 653 22.70 19.77 -17.66
C PHE A 653 22.23 20.73 -16.59
N MET A 654 20.90 20.84 -16.43
CA MET A 654 20.25 21.65 -15.38
C MET A 654 19.13 20.87 -14.70
N LEU A 655 19.06 21.01 -13.37
CA LEU A 655 18.25 20.20 -12.45
C LEU A 655 17.66 21.07 -11.33
N ASP A 656 16.33 21.14 -11.24
CA ASP A 656 15.58 22.03 -10.33
C ASP A 656 15.19 21.27 -9.04
N GLN A 657 15.67 21.59 -7.84
CA GLN A 657 15.24 20.82 -6.65
C GLN A 657 13.82 21.18 -6.17
N ASP A 658 13.06 20.19 -5.70
CA ASP A 658 11.70 20.41 -5.20
C ASP A 658 11.69 20.89 -3.74
N LEU A 659 11.52 22.21 -3.58
CA LEU A 659 11.50 22.87 -2.27
C LEU A 659 10.10 22.91 -1.62
N SER A 660 9.07 22.29 -2.22
CA SER A 660 7.69 22.37 -1.73
C SER A 660 7.45 21.69 -0.38
N ALA A 661 8.21 20.63 -0.08
CA ALA A 661 8.12 19.88 1.18
C ALA A 661 8.85 20.53 2.37
N VAL A 662 9.59 21.62 2.14
CA VAL A 662 10.27 22.37 3.20
C VAL A 662 9.29 23.36 3.83
N GLU A 663 9.24 23.45 5.16
CA GLU A 663 8.36 24.39 5.87
C GLU A 663 8.89 25.84 5.80
N TRP A 664 8.34 26.61 4.85
CA TRP A 664 8.54 28.06 4.70
C TRP A 664 7.36 28.86 5.28
N GLU A 665 7.62 30.07 5.77
CA GLU A 665 6.56 31.08 5.94
C GLU A 665 6.12 31.56 4.54
N PHE A 666 4.94 31.13 4.08
CA PHE A 666 4.22 31.50 2.84
C PHE A 666 4.99 31.45 1.49
N ALA A 667 4.78 30.39 0.69
CA ALA A 667 4.69 30.36 -0.80
C ALA A 667 4.98 28.96 -1.40
N VAL A 668 4.66 28.76 -2.69
CA VAL A 668 5.06 27.71 -3.65
C VAL A 668 5.64 28.41 -4.90
N GLU A 669 6.39 27.82 -5.83
CA GLU A 669 6.88 26.43 -6.11
C GLU A 669 8.44 26.51 -6.32
N PRO A 670 9.24 25.45 -6.65
CA PRO A 670 9.16 24.71 -7.94
C PRO A 670 9.44 23.18 -7.88
N VAL A 671 8.98 22.40 -8.87
CA VAL A 671 9.21 20.93 -9.00
C VAL A 671 10.38 20.56 -9.94
N TRP A 672 11.05 19.42 -9.68
CA TRP A 672 12.19 18.90 -10.45
C TRP A 672 11.93 18.55 -11.92
N ARG A 673 12.89 18.97 -12.75
CA ARG A 673 13.04 18.66 -14.16
C ARG A 673 14.53 18.59 -14.49
N ALA A 674 14.99 17.45 -14.99
CA ALA A 674 16.32 17.28 -15.57
C ALA A 674 16.27 17.54 -17.08
N LYS A 675 17.09 18.45 -17.61
CA LYS A 675 17.20 18.72 -19.05
C LYS A 675 18.66 18.92 -19.45
N MET A 676 19.05 18.40 -20.63
CA MET A 676 20.28 18.84 -21.30
C MET A 676 20.05 20.26 -21.84
N ARG A 677 21.05 21.13 -21.74
CA ARG A 677 20.99 22.55 -22.10
C ARG A 677 22.25 22.98 -22.83
N THR A 678 22.11 23.98 -23.69
CA THR A 678 23.26 24.63 -24.33
C THR A 678 24.11 25.34 -23.28
N ILE A 679 25.41 25.47 -23.55
CA ILE A 679 26.34 26.15 -22.65
C ILE A 679 25.98 27.64 -22.52
N ALA A 680 25.51 28.26 -23.59
CA ALA A 680 25.02 29.65 -23.57
C ALA A 680 23.79 29.85 -22.65
N GLU A 681 22.85 28.91 -22.60
CA GLU A 681 21.73 28.95 -21.64
C GLU A 681 22.22 28.84 -20.19
N ILE A 682 23.27 28.04 -19.94
CA ILE A 682 23.85 27.89 -18.59
C ILE A 682 24.63 29.16 -18.18
N GLU A 683 25.42 29.76 -19.08
CA GLU A 683 26.10 31.05 -18.82
C GLU A 683 25.10 32.14 -18.43
N ALA A 684 24.03 32.29 -19.21
CA ALA A 684 22.99 33.30 -18.97
C ALA A 684 22.21 33.04 -17.66
N ALA A 685 21.94 31.77 -17.31
CA ALA A 685 21.20 31.42 -16.11
C ALA A 685 22.03 31.49 -14.82
N ALA A 686 23.32 31.15 -14.88
CA ALA A 686 24.19 31.06 -13.70
C ALA A 686 25.13 32.28 -13.51
N ASN A 687 25.17 33.22 -14.46
CA ASN A 687 26.05 34.40 -14.46
C ASN A 687 27.55 34.03 -14.36
N ILE A 688 27.95 33.03 -15.14
CA ILE A 688 29.32 32.51 -15.25
C ILE A 688 29.79 32.54 -16.69
N VAL A 689 31.11 32.53 -16.88
CA VAL A 689 31.77 32.53 -18.20
C VAL A 689 32.57 31.24 -18.36
N PHE A 690 32.18 30.41 -19.33
CA PHE A 690 32.96 29.25 -19.75
C PHE A 690 34.03 29.64 -20.79
N PRO A 691 35.18 28.93 -20.83
CA PRO A 691 36.20 29.14 -21.87
C PRO A 691 35.66 28.87 -23.27
N GLN A 692 36.17 29.57 -24.28
CA GLN A 692 35.64 29.51 -25.64
C GLN A 692 35.61 28.07 -26.21
N MET A 693 36.64 27.26 -25.99
CA MET A 693 36.66 25.87 -26.46
C MET A 693 35.63 24.93 -25.79
N VAL A 694 35.12 25.30 -24.60
CA VAL A 694 34.01 24.58 -23.95
C VAL A 694 32.68 24.91 -24.64
N ARG A 695 32.53 26.16 -25.12
CA ARG A 695 31.38 26.59 -25.94
C ARG A 695 31.42 25.98 -27.34
N ASP A 696 32.58 25.99 -27.99
CA ASP A 696 32.78 25.45 -29.35
C ASP A 696 32.55 23.92 -29.41
N GLY A 697 32.68 23.23 -28.26
CA GLY A 697 32.44 21.79 -28.10
C GLY A 697 31.01 21.39 -27.68
N ASP A 698 30.07 22.33 -27.57
CA ASP A 698 28.70 22.06 -27.10
C ASP A 698 27.99 20.99 -27.95
N GLN A 699 27.49 19.93 -27.28
CA GLN A 699 26.75 18.83 -27.91
C GLN A 699 25.23 18.99 -27.85
N ALA A 700 24.71 20.04 -27.19
CA ALA A 700 23.27 20.28 -27.13
C ALA A 700 22.71 20.61 -28.54
N GLY A 701 21.89 19.70 -29.09
CA GLY A 701 21.36 19.81 -30.46
C GLY A 701 22.20 19.11 -31.53
N THR A 702 23.24 18.35 -31.17
CA THR A 702 23.88 17.40 -32.10
C THR A 702 23.22 16.03 -32.01
N ALA A 703 23.21 15.26 -33.09
CA ALA A 703 22.65 13.90 -33.09
C ALA A 703 23.30 12.97 -32.04
N HIS A 704 24.54 13.27 -31.62
CA HIS A 704 25.22 12.57 -30.53
C HIS A 704 24.71 13.02 -29.15
N GLY A 705 24.55 14.33 -28.90
CA GLY A 705 23.94 14.83 -27.67
C GLY A 705 22.47 14.42 -27.49
N GLU A 706 21.73 14.28 -28.60
CA GLU A 706 20.37 13.71 -28.60
C GLU A 706 20.34 12.21 -28.29
N ALA A 707 21.37 11.45 -28.68
CA ALA A 707 21.51 10.05 -28.28
C ALA A 707 21.84 9.94 -26.78
N VAL A 708 22.82 10.71 -26.29
CA VAL A 708 23.17 10.77 -24.86
C VAL A 708 21.98 11.23 -24.00
N SER A 709 21.20 12.19 -24.46
CA SER A 709 19.97 12.62 -23.77
C SER A 709 18.94 11.49 -23.67
N ARG A 710 18.72 10.73 -24.76
CA ARG A 710 17.79 9.59 -24.77
C ARG A 710 18.27 8.46 -23.85
N ASP A 711 19.54 8.08 -23.91
CA ASP A 711 20.13 7.04 -23.06
C ASP A 711 20.13 7.41 -21.56
N ALA A 712 20.24 8.71 -21.25
CA ALA A 712 20.08 9.23 -19.90
C ALA A 712 18.61 9.43 -19.46
N GLY A 713 17.64 9.19 -20.34
CA GLY A 713 16.21 9.39 -20.07
C GLY A 713 15.82 10.86 -19.87
N LEU A 714 16.52 11.78 -20.53
CA LEU A 714 16.35 13.24 -20.50
C LEU A 714 15.65 13.76 -21.77
N ALA A 715 14.82 14.78 -21.63
CA ALA A 715 14.19 15.43 -22.78
C ALA A 715 15.21 16.27 -23.58
N ALA A 716 15.17 16.15 -24.91
CA ALA A 716 16.09 16.83 -25.82
C ALA A 716 15.95 18.37 -25.78
N ALA A 717 17.07 19.07 -26.02
CA ALA A 717 17.11 20.52 -26.14
C ALA A 717 16.61 20.96 -27.52
N ALA A 718 15.45 21.62 -27.57
CA ALA A 718 14.92 22.18 -28.81
C ALA A 718 15.72 23.43 -29.24
N GLY A 719 16.74 23.24 -30.07
CA GLY A 719 17.51 24.31 -30.72
C GLY A 719 17.07 24.53 -32.16
N GLY A 720 16.63 25.74 -32.51
CA GLY A 720 16.26 26.07 -33.89
C GLY A 720 15.51 27.40 -34.05
N SER A 721 16.25 28.48 -34.28
CA SER A 721 15.68 29.81 -34.56
C SER A 721 15.12 29.93 -35.98
N ALA A 722 13.89 30.43 -36.14
CA ALA A 722 13.38 30.99 -37.40
C ALA A 722 12.41 32.16 -37.14
N SER A 723 12.37 33.12 -38.08
CA SER A 723 11.70 34.43 -37.95
C SER A 723 10.17 34.41 -38.24
N PRO A 724 9.43 35.50 -37.92
CA PRO A 724 7.97 35.51 -37.97
C PRO A 724 7.36 35.93 -39.31
N SER A 725 6.38 35.15 -39.78
CA SER A 725 5.36 35.46 -40.81
C SER A 725 4.38 34.27 -40.85
N ASP A 726 3.05 34.36 -40.97
CA ASP A 726 2.11 35.47 -41.14
C ASP A 726 0.72 34.94 -40.67
N PRO A 727 -0.17 35.69 -39.99
CA PRO A 727 -1.32 35.10 -39.31
C PRO A 727 -2.58 35.02 -40.20
N ALA A 728 -2.67 33.99 -41.06
CA ALA A 728 -3.87 33.77 -41.89
C ALA A 728 -4.11 32.31 -42.34
N ASN A 729 -4.50 31.41 -41.43
CA ASN A 729 -5.58 30.44 -41.67
C ASN A 729 -5.89 29.60 -40.42
N ALA A 730 -7.13 29.71 -39.92
CA ALA A 730 -7.67 28.81 -38.91
C ALA A 730 -8.66 27.85 -39.58
N ALA A 731 -8.26 26.59 -39.75
CA ALA A 731 -9.15 25.47 -40.06
C ALA A 731 -8.46 24.16 -39.64
N ALA A 732 -9.21 23.29 -38.94
CA ALA A 732 -8.91 21.90 -38.58
C ALA A 732 -7.49 21.37 -38.86
N ALA A 733 -6.69 21.21 -37.80
CA ALA A 733 -5.49 20.38 -37.83
C ALA A 733 -5.78 19.06 -37.12
N ASP A 734 -5.68 17.95 -37.84
CA ASP A 734 -5.65 16.61 -37.25
C ASP A 734 -4.51 16.52 -36.24
N VAL A 735 -4.77 15.97 -35.06
CA VAL A 735 -3.72 15.54 -34.13
C VAL A 735 -3.31 14.12 -34.55
N PRO A 736 -2.12 13.92 -35.13
CA PRO A 736 -1.70 12.59 -35.56
C PRO A 736 -1.29 11.79 -34.33
N ILE A 737 -2.21 10.98 -33.79
CA ILE A 737 -1.87 9.97 -32.79
C ILE A 737 -1.32 8.75 -33.55
N ASP A 738 -0.01 8.69 -33.78
CA ASP A 738 0.61 7.62 -34.59
C ASP A 738 1.36 6.56 -33.77
N LEU A 739 0.59 5.86 -32.94
CA LEU A 739 0.96 4.53 -32.45
C LEU A 739 1.13 3.57 -33.63
N ALA A 740 2.32 2.97 -33.73
CA ALA A 740 2.60 1.93 -34.70
C ALA A 740 2.14 0.56 -34.15
N LEU A 741 1.75 -0.35 -35.04
CA LEU A 741 1.58 -1.78 -34.67
C LEU A 741 2.88 -2.39 -34.14
N ASP A 742 4.03 -1.83 -34.53
CA ASP A 742 5.36 -2.21 -34.04
C ASP A 742 5.50 -1.98 -32.52
N ASP A 743 4.90 -0.92 -31.96
CA ASP A 743 4.94 -0.61 -30.52
C ASP A 743 4.19 -1.66 -29.68
N LEU A 744 3.11 -2.24 -30.24
CA LEU A 744 2.30 -3.29 -29.60
C LEU A 744 2.74 -4.71 -29.99
N SER A 745 3.73 -4.87 -30.87
CA SER A 745 4.15 -6.18 -31.37
C SER A 745 4.58 -7.18 -30.28
N PRO A 746 5.27 -6.80 -29.19
CA PRO A 746 5.59 -7.74 -28.10
C PRO A 746 4.36 -8.37 -27.44
N ILE A 747 3.25 -7.61 -27.38
CA ILE A 747 1.97 -8.05 -26.82
C ILE A 747 1.25 -8.98 -27.80
N LEU A 748 1.14 -8.57 -29.07
CA LEU A 748 0.48 -9.34 -30.12
C LEU A 748 1.18 -10.70 -30.34
N ASP A 749 2.51 -10.72 -30.37
CA ASP A 749 3.32 -11.94 -30.43
C ASP A 749 3.12 -12.83 -29.17
N GLY A 750 2.89 -12.22 -28.01
CA GLY A 750 2.55 -12.91 -26.76
C GLY A 750 1.20 -13.61 -26.83
N TRP A 751 0.19 -12.91 -27.33
CA TRP A 751 -1.17 -13.44 -27.54
C TRP A 751 -1.22 -14.50 -28.63
N LEU A 752 -0.48 -14.33 -29.73
CA LEU A 752 -0.37 -15.34 -30.78
C LEU A 752 0.14 -16.67 -30.20
N ARG A 753 1.23 -16.64 -29.42
CA ARG A 753 1.74 -17.84 -28.73
C ARG A 753 0.73 -18.46 -27.76
N GLN A 754 -0.11 -17.67 -27.10
CA GLN A 754 -1.16 -18.20 -26.20
C GLN A 754 -2.26 -18.93 -26.97
N GLN A 755 -2.68 -18.38 -28.12
CA GLN A 755 -3.64 -19.03 -29.02
C GLN A 755 -3.07 -20.31 -29.65
N GLU A 756 -1.79 -20.33 -30.02
CA GLU A 756 -1.09 -21.51 -30.54
C GLU A 756 -0.94 -22.63 -29.48
N GLN A 757 -0.69 -22.26 -28.22
CA GLN A 757 -0.43 -23.22 -27.14
C GLN A 757 -1.70 -23.83 -26.52
N GLY A 758 -2.84 -23.13 -26.60
CA GLY A 758 -4.14 -23.65 -26.15
C GLY A 758 -4.21 -23.94 -24.65
N GLY A 759 -4.17 -22.89 -23.82
CA GLY A 759 -4.24 -23.03 -22.35
C GLY A 759 -4.99 -21.94 -21.59
N VAL A 760 -5.13 -20.75 -22.16
CA VAL A 760 -5.87 -19.63 -21.54
C VAL A 760 -7.36 -19.78 -21.80
N LYS A 761 -8.20 -19.53 -20.78
CA LYS A 761 -9.67 -19.64 -20.85
C LYS A 761 -10.40 -18.30 -20.83
N ASP A 762 -9.66 -17.20 -20.76
CA ASP A 762 -10.19 -15.85 -20.76
C ASP A 762 -10.19 -15.26 -22.17
N ASP A 763 -11.10 -14.31 -22.38
CA ASP A 763 -11.29 -13.56 -23.62
C ASP A 763 -11.05 -12.07 -23.34
N VAL A 764 -10.33 -11.39 -24.24
CA VAL A 764 -10.31 -9.91 -24.27
C VAL A 764 -11.43 -9.43 -25.18
N ARG A 765 -12.20 -8.43 -24.74
CA ARG A 765 -13.36 -7.89 -25.44
C ARG A 765 -13.25 -6.38 -25.63
N MET A 766 -13.72 -5.91 -26.77
CA MET A 766 -13.82 -4.48 -27.08
C MET A 766 -15.15 -4.20 -27.79
N THR A 767 -15.78 -3.08 -27.48
CA THR A 767 -16.96 -2.60 -28.20
C THR A 767 -16.56 -1.57 -29.24
N LEU A 768 -16.82 -1.85 -30.52
CA LEU A 768 -16.62 -0.93 -31.63
C LEU A 768 -17.94 -0.17 -31.86
N ASN A 769 -17.88 1.16 -31.82
CA ASN A 769 -19.04 2.04 -31.94
C ASN A 769 -18.96 2.86 -33.24
N PHE A 770 -20.00 2.83 -34.07
CA PHE A 770 -20.07 3.55 -35.34
C PHE A 770 -21.13 4.66 -35.32
N GLU A 771 -20.86 5.82 -35.90
CA GLU A 771 -21.83 6.92 -36.04
C GLU A 771 -22.87 6.69 -37.15
N GLY A 772 -22.60 5.76 -38.06
CA GLY A 772 -23.52 5.30 -39.11
C GLY A 772 -23.59 3.77 -39.14
N ASP A 773 -24.19 3.21 -40.20
CA ASP A 773 -24.29 1.76 -40.38
C ASP A 773 -22.91 1.11 -40.26
N ALA A 774 -22.79 0.16 -39.31
CA ALA A 774 -21.54 -0.55 -39.08
C ALA A 774 -21.15 -1.39 -40.32
N PRO A 775 -19.85 -1.47 -40.66
CA PRO A 775 -19.39 -2.34 -41.74
C PRO A 775 -19.75 -3.81 -41.51
N ASP A 776 -19.69 -4.59 -42.59
CA ASP A 776 -19.91 -6.04 -42.54
C ASP A 776 -18.94 -6.73 -41.54
N ASP A 777 -19.51 -7.59 -40.70
CA ASP A 777 -18.84 -8.23 -39.57
C ASP A 777 -17.65 -9.10 -40.04
N ALA A 778 -17.83 -9.86 -41.12
CA ALA A 778 -16.79 -10.71 -41.70
C ALA A 778 -15.66 -9.89 -42.33
N THR A 779 -16.00 -8.78 -43.00
CA THR A 779 -15.04 -7.83 -43.56
C THR A 779 -14.22 -7.15 -42.45
N THR A 780 -14.88 -6.76 -41.36
CA THR A 780 -14.24 -6.14 -40.18
C THR A 780 -13.31 -7.14 -39.47
N ALA A 781 -13.77 -8.37 -39.26
CA ALA A 781 -12.97 -9.45 -38.68
C ALA A 781 -11.75 -9.79 -39.57
N ALA A 782 -11.91 -9.85 -40.88
CA ALA A 782 -10.81 -10.12 -41.81
C ALA A 782 -9.74 -9.01 -41.78
N ALA A 783 -10.16 -7.74 -41.77
CA ALA A 783 -9.24 -6.61 -41.67
C ALA A 783 -8.45 -6.62 -40.34
N LEU A 784 -9.14 -6.81 -39.21
CA LEU A 784 -8.53 -6.87 -37.89
C LEU A 784 -7.62 -8.10 -37.73
N SER A 785 -8.05 -9.28 -38.17
CA SER A 785 -7.25 -10.51 -38.06
C SER A 785 -6.00 -10.43 -38.94
N SER A 786 -6.11 -9.88 -40.15
CA SER A 786 -4.95 -9.65 -41.04
C SER A 786 -3.96 -8.63 -40.47
N ALA A 787 -4.43 -7.60 -39.77
CA ALA A 787 -3.57 -6.55 -39.21
C ALA A 787 -2.92 -6.98 -37.88
N LEU A 788 -3.69 -7.58 -36.97
CA LEU A 788 -3.24 -7.99 -35.63
C LEU A 788 -2.56 -9.37 -35.61
N ARG A 789 -2.74 -10.17 -36.67
CA ARG A 789 -2.25 -11.57 -36.80
C ARG A 789 -2.78 -12.52 -35.71
N LEU A 790 -4.00 -12.27 -35.24
CA LEU A 790 -4.67 -13.04 -34.19
C LEU A 790 -5.94 -13.70 -34.69
N THR A 791 -6.30 -14.82 -34.07
CA THR A 791 -7.67 -15.36 -34.15
C THR A 791 -8.59 -14.45 -33.36
N LEU A 792 -9.65 -13.96 -33.99
CA LEU A 792 -10.62 -13.06 -33.37
C LEU A 792 -11.99 -13.22 -34.03
N ASP A 793 -12.99 -12.69 -33.35
CA ASP A 793 -14.40 -12.76 -33.73
C ASP A 793 -15.02 -11.36 -33.62
N VAL A 794 -15.83 -10.98 -34.60
CA VAL A 794 -16.58 -9.72 -34.61
C VAL A 794 -18.03 -10.06 -34.90
N GLN A 795 -18.92 -9.60 -34.02
CA GLN A 795 -20.36 -9.82 -34.12
C GLN A 795 -21.14 -8.58 -33.66
N ALA A 796 -22.42 -8.49 -34.01
CA ALA A 796 -23.34 -7.53 -33.40
C ALA A 796 -23.26 -7.58 -31.86
N LEU A 797 -23.16 -6.42 -31.20
CA LEU A 797 -23.22 -6.38 -29.73
C LEU A 797 -24.64 -6.70 -29.22
N PHE A 798 -25.67 -6.33 -29.99
CA PHE A 798 -27.07 -6.42 -29.62
C PHE A 798 -27.86 -7.24 -30.64
N ASP A 799 -28.55 -8.28 -30.16
CA ASP A 799 -29.45 -9.07 -31.00
C ASP A 799 -30.65 -8.23 -31.48
N GLU A 800 -31.02 -8.42 -32.75
CA GLU A 800 -32.31 -8.01 -33.36
C GLU A 800 -32.77 -6.56 -33.07
N THR A 801 -31.83 -5.61 -32.93
CA THR A 801 -32.15 -4.22 -32.55
C THR A 801 -31.64 -3.20 -33.57
N PRO A 802 -32.48 -2.75 -34.53
CA PRO A 802 -32.08 -1.77 -35.55
C PRO A 802 -31.56 -0.46 -34.96
N GLU A 803 -32.18 0.07 -33.90
CA GLU A 803 -31.72 1.31 -33.26
C GLU A 803 -30.39 1.20 -32.49
N LEU A 804 -29.82 0.00 -32.37
CA LEU A 804 -28.51 -0.28 -31.76
C LEU A 804 -27.57 -1.04 -32.72
N GLN A 805 -27.91 -1.13 -34.01
CA GLN A 805 -27.16 -1.93 -34.99
C GLN A 805 -25.76 -1.41 -35.30
N ASN A 806 -25.39 -0.23 -34.78
CA ASN A 806 -24.10 0.43 -35.03
C ASN A 806 -23.04 0.09 -33.97
N HIS A 807 -23.28 -0.94 -33.15
CA HIS A 807 -22.34 -1.43 -32.14
C HIS A 807 -21.92 -2.88 -32.44
N ARG A 808 -20.62 -3.15 -32.40
CA ARG A 808 -20.02 -4.48 -32.56
C ARG A 808 -19.25 -4.89 -31.33
N LEU A 809 -19.27 -6.18 -31.02
CA LEU A 809 -18.38 -6.81 -30.06
C LEU A 809 -17.23 -7.45 -30.83
N LEU A 810 -16.02 -6.95 -30.63
CA LEU A 810 -14.78 -7.65 -30.95
C LEU A 810 -14.42 -8.53 -29.75
N ARG A 811 -14.14 -9.80 -30.02
CA ARG A 811 -13.64 -10.78 -29.05
C ARG A 811 -12.34 -11.39 -29.57
N ILE A 812 -11.31 -11.38 -28.73
CA ILE A 812 -10.04 -12.06 -28.95
C ILE A 812 -10.01 -13.20 -27.93
N PRO A 813 -10.29 -14.46 -28.34
CA PRO A 813 -10.42 -15.56 -27.41
C PRO A 813 -9.07 -16.18 -27.03
N GLY A 814 -8.99 -16.77 -25.84
CA GLY A 814 -7.83 -17.55 -25.40
C GLY A 814 -6.56 -16.72 -25.19
N VAL A 815 -6.70 -15.48 -24.72
CA VAL A 815 -5.58 -14.56 -24.45
C VAL A 815 -5.69 -13.93 -23.06
N SER A 816 -4.55 -13.73 -22.42
CA SER A 816 -4.48 -13.10 -21.09
C SER A 816 -4.70 -11.60 -21.18
N ARG A 817 -5.33 -11.00 -20.16
CA ARG A 817 -5.37 -9.53 -20.01
C ARG A 817 -3.96 -8.94 -19.98
N ILE A 818 -3.85 -7.71 -20.47
CA ILE A 818 -2.63 -6.91 -20.58
C ILE A 818 -2.75 -5.64 -19.74
N ASP A 819 -1.65 -4.93 -19.56
CA ASP A 819 -1.66 -3.66 -18.84
C ASP A 819 -2.59 -2.65 -19.50
N ARG A 820 -3.33 -1.91 -18.67
CA ARG A 820 -4.39 -1.01 -19.12
C ARG A 820 -3.95 0.08 -20.10
N PRO A 821 -2.78 0.75 -19.95
CA PRO A 821 -2.30 1.71 -20.95
C PRO A 821 -2.26 1.09 -22.35
N ASP A 822 -1.72 -0.12 -22.44
CA ASP A 822 -1.56 -0.85 -23.70
C ASP A 822 -2.92 -1.32 -24.26
N LEU A 823 -3.88 -1.65 -23.39
CA LEU A 823 -5.24 -2.00 -23.79
C LEU A 823 -5.99 -0.81 -24.42
N PHE A 824 -5.76 0.41 -23.92
CA PHE A 824 -6.30 1.63 -24.54
C PHE A 824 -5.59 1.99 -25.85
N ASP A 825 -4.28 1.78 -25.96
CA ASP A 825 -3.56 1.99 -27.22
C ASP A 825 -3.92 0.94 -28.28
N LEU A 826 -4.12 -0.32 -27.88
CA LEU A 826 -4.69 -1.34 -28.76
C LEU A 826 -6.11 -0.96 -29.22
N ALA A 827 -6.94 -0.39 -28.35
CA ALA A 827 -8.26 0.11 -28.74
C ALA A 827 -8.16 1.24 -29.80
N ARG A 828 -7.18 2.15 -29.70
CA ARG A 828 -6.92 3.17 -30.74
C ARG A 828 -6.47 2.56 -32.07
N VAL A 829 -5.67 1.50 -32.04
CA VAL A 829 -5.25 0.76 -33.24
C VAL A 829 -6.43 0.02 -33.87
N VAL A 830 -7.25 -0.69 -33.07
CA VAL A 830 -8.48 -1.35 -33.51
C VAL A 830 -9.47 -0.35 -34.12
N ARG A 831 -9.61 0.84 -33.53
CA ARG A 831 -10.43 1.95 -34.07
C ARG A 831 -9.96 2.34 -35.48
N ARG A 832 -8.65 2.57 -35.65
CA ARG A 832 -8.05 2.95 -36.94
C ARG A 832 -8.27 1.89 -38.02
N ILE A 833 -8.13 0.61 -37.69
CA ILE A 833 -8.30 -0.51 -38.65
C ILE A 833 -9.78 -0.75 -39.01
N SER A 834 -10.68 -0.65 -38.02
CA SER A 834 -12.12 -0.93 -38.22
C SER A 834 -12.92 0.26 -38.78
N GLY A 835 -12.40 1.48 -38.69
CA GLY A 835 -13.14 2.70 -39.02
C GLY A 835 -14.21 3.07 -37.99
N ALA A 836 -14.15 2.51 -36.77
CA ALA A 836 -15.07 2.84 -35.69
C ALA A 836 -14.89 4.28 -35.19
N SER A 837 -15.98 4.93 -34.79
CA SER A 837 -15.96 6.27 -34.18
C SER A 837 -15.29 6.24 -32.80
N THR A 838 -15.59 5.23 -31.98
CA THR A 838 -14.79 4.88 -30.78
C THR A 838 -14.70 3.37 -30.59
N VAL A 839 -13.68 2.93 -29.86
CA VAL A 839 -13.52 1.56 -29.35
C VAL A 839 -13.37 1.59 -27.83
N ASP A 840 -14.34 0.99 -27.14
CA ASP A 840 -14.38 0.89 -25.69
C ASP A 840 -13.89 -0.51 -25.24
N PRO A 841 -12.69 -0.67 -24.67
CA PRO A 841 -12.23 -1.96 -24.15
C PRO A 841 -12.88 -2.31 -22.80
N ASP A 842 -13.17 -3.60 -22.60
CA ASP A 842 -13.52 -4.14 -21.28
C ASP A 842 -12.23 -4.31 -20.45
N LEU A 843 -12.06 -3.51 -19.38
CA LEU A 843 -10.79 -3.44 -18.64
C LEU A 843 -10.60 -4.50 -17.55
N GLY A 844 -11.65 -5.25 -17.21
CA GLY A 844 -11.61 -6.29 -16.19
C GLY A 844 -12.13 -5.93 -14.79
N THR A 845 -12.57 -6.96 -14.07
CA THR A 845 -13.11 -6.86 -12.70
C THR A 845 -12.03 -6.87 -11.61
N ASP A 846 -10.78 -7.13 -12.00
CA ASP A 846 -9.56 -7.23 -11.20
C ASP A 846 -8.79 -5.89 -11.13
N PHE A 847 -9.33 -4.82 -11.75
CA PHE A 847 -8.81 -3.44 -11.79
C PHE A 847 -8.35 -2.85 -10.44
N PHE A 848 -8.78 -3.42 -9.31
CA PHE A 848 -8.43 -2.98 -7.96
C PHE A 848 -7.75 -4.05 -7.07
N ASP A 849 -7.44 -5.23 -7.63
CA ASP A 849 -6.98 -6.40 -6.86
C ASP A 849 -5.46 -6.53 -6.72
N GLY A 850 -4.67 -5.75 -7.47
CA GLY A 850 -3.20 -5.74 -7.40
C GLY A 850 -2.59 -5.27 -6.07
N ASP A 851 -3.36 -4.56 -5.24
CA ASP A 851 -2.94 -4.03 -3.92
C ASP A 851 -3.61 -4.78 -2.75
N ARG A 852 -3.45 -6.11 -2.66
CA ARG A 852 -4.08 -6.89 -1.58
C ARG A 852 -3.14 -7.90 -0.89
N PRO A 853 -2.71 -7.65 0.35
CA PRO A 853 -2.75 -8.70 1.37
C PRO A 853 -4.22 -9.08 1.65
N ALA A 854 -4.50 -10.35 1.91
CA ALA A 854 -5.86 -10.82 2.16
C ALA A 854 -6.41 -10.28 3.50
N THR A 855 -7.41 -9.37 3.44
CA THR A 855 -8.07 -8.81 4.63
C THR A 855 -9.56 -9.14 4.70
N ARG A 856 -10.03 -9.40 5.93
CA ARG A 856 -11.40 -9.60 6.45
C ARG A 856 -12.59 -9.39 5.49
N SER A 857 -13.59 -10.27 5.63
CA SER A 857 -14.92 -10.11 5.02
C SER A 857 -15.69 -8.91 5.59
N VAL A 858 -15.70 -7.81 4.83
CA VAL A 858 -16.88 -6.94 4.76
C VAL A 858 -17.93 -7.64 3.88
N GLY A 859 -19.21 -7.23 3.92
CA GLY A 859 -20.29 -7.86 3.15
C GLY A 859 -20.03 -7.89 1.62
N PRO A 860 -20.79 -8.69 0.84
CA PRO A 860 -20.55 -8.84 -0.62
C PRO A 860 -20.69 -7.54 -1.41
N GLU A 861 -21.25 -6.49 -0.81
CA GLU A 861 -21.25 -5.08 -1.21
C GLU A 861 -19.85 -4.39 -1.25
N SER A 862 -18.78 -4.97 -0.68
CA SER A 862 -17.45 -4.35 -0.61
C SER A 862 -16.57 -4.65 -1.85
N GLY A 863 -16.59 -3.76 -2.85
CA GLY A 863 -15.70 -3.81 -4.02
C GLY A 863 -14.22 -3.48 -3.76
N GLY A 864 -13.62 -4.01 -2.68
CA GLY A 864 -12.20 -3.78 -2.35
C GLY A 864 -11.87 -2.36 -1.85
N LEU A 865 -12.82 -1.68 -1.19
CA LEU A 865 -12.69 -0.29 -0.76
C LEU A 865 -12.39 -0.16 0.74
N THR A 866 -11.54 0.82 1.07
CA THR A 866 -10.91 1.03 2.38
C THR A 866 -11.88 1.13 3.55
N PHE A 867 -11.54 0.51 4.69
CA PHE A 867 -12.40 0.41 5.87
C PHE A 867 -12.91 1.74 6.47
N TRP A 868 -12.25 2.87 6.22
CA TRP A 868 -12.62 4.19 6.74
C TRP A 868 -13.95 4.78 6.23
N CYS A 869 -14.62 4.17 5.25
CA CYS A 869 -15.86 4.71 4.66
C CYS A 869 -17.14 3.99 5.09
N TRP A 870 -17.02 2.86 5.79
CA TRP A 870 -18.14 2.09 6.32
C TRP A 870 -18.56 2.64 7.70
N ALA A 871 -19.82 2.44 8.07
CA ALA A 871 -20.27 2.64 9.45
C ALA A 871 -19.92 1.39 10.27
N ASP A 872 -19.52 1.58 11.53
CA ASP A 872 -19.16 0.48 12.42
C ASP A 872 -20.43 -0.25 12.90
N ASP A 873 -20.36 -1.54 13.23
CA ASP A 873 -21.56 -2.32 13.60
C ASP A 873 -22.33 -1.73 14.80
N ASP A 874 -21.65 -0.93 15.64
CA ASP A 874 -22.24 -0.18 16.77
C ASP A 874 -23.17 0.97 16.32
N ASP A 875 -23.03 1.48 15.10
CA ASP A 875 -23.95 2.45 14.47
C ASP A 875 -25.25 1.77 13.97
N SER A 876 -25.39 0.44 14.12
CA SER A 876 -26.55 -0.31 13.65
C SER A 876 -27.88 0.23 14.21
N PRO A 877 -28.87 0.56 13.35
CA PRO A 877 -30.16 1.06 13.81
C PRO A 877 -30.92 -0.01 14.60
N ALA A 878 -31.39 0.37 15.79
CA ALA A 878 -32.16 -0.51 16.67
C ALA A 878 -33.45 -1.05 16.01
N ASP A 879 -34.02 -0.31 15.05
CA ASP A 879 -35.12 -0.78 14.21
C ASP A 879 -34.59 -1.32 12.88
N LYS A 880 -34.54 -2.65 12.74
CA LYS A 880 -34.08 -3.30 11.50
C LYS A 880 -34.97 -3.03 10.27
N ASP A 881 -36.22 -2.63 10.48
CA ASP A 881 -37.18 -2.25 9.43
C ASP A 881 -37.10 -0.74 9.08
N TRP A 882 -36.12 0.02 9.62
CA TRP A 882 -36.06 1.48 9.47
C TRP A 882 -36.17 1.95 8.02
N ALA A 883 -35.53 1.25 7.07
CA ALA A 883 -35.51 1.63 5.65
C ALA A 883 -36.92 1.69 5.06
N ILE A 884 -37.76 0.68 5.37
CA ILE A 884 -39.15 0.58 4.93
C ILE A 884 -40.05 1.58 5.66
N LYS A 885 -39.85 1.76 6.97
CA LYS A 885 -40.65 2.66 7.80
C LYS A 885 -40.40 4.14 7.51
N THR A 886 -39.14 4.57 7.47
CA THR A 886 -38.76 5.98 7.26
C THR A 886 -39.11 6.52 5.88
N THR A 887 -39.19 5.65 4.88
CA THR A 887 -39.60 5.97 3.50
C THR A 887 -41.10 5.72 3.24
N LYS A 888 -41.88 5.38 4.28
CA LYS A 888 -43.34 5.19 4.26
C LYS A 888 -43.86 4.13 3.26
N VAL A 889 -43.13 3.03 3.12
CA VAL A 889 -43.54 1.91 2.26
C VAL A 889 -44.83 1.22 2.74
N PRO A 890 -45.05 0.97 4.05
CA PRO A 890 -46.31 0.39 4.54
C PRO A 890 -47.53 1.28 4.25
N GLU A 891 -47.40 2.59 4.38
CA GLU A 891 -48.42 3.59 4.08
C GLU A 891 -48.72 3.64 2.57
N ALA A 892 -47.70 3.52 1.71
CA ALA A 892 -47.86 3.39 0.27
C ALA A 892 -48.65 2.12 -0.13
N TRP A 893 -48.41 0.99 0.56
CA TRP A 893 -49.22 -0.23 0.38
C TRP A 893 -50.67 0.00 0.82
N ALA A 894 -50.89 0.54 2.03
CA ALA A 894 -52.21 0.80 2.57
C ALA A 894 -53.02 1.77 1.69
N LEU A 895 -52.42 2.87 1.25
CA LEU A 895 -53.02 3.86 0.34
C LEU A 895 -53.53 3.22 -0.97
N SER A 896 -52.79 2.25 -1.50
CA SER A 896 -53.17 1.52 -2.71
C SER A 896 -54.36 0.61 -2.45
N GLN A 897 -54.33 -0.16 -1.36
CA GLN A 897 -55.42 -1.05 -0.94
C GLN A 897 -56.71 -0.26 -0.64
N THR A 898 -56.64 0.82 0.13
CA THR A 898 -57.81 1.68 0.47
C THR A 898 -58.42 2.35 -0.76
N LYS A 899 -57.61 2.66 -1.79
CA LYS A 899 -58.10 3.18 -3.07
C LYS A 899 -58.55 2.09 -4.07
N GLY A 900 -58.58 0.81 -3.67
CA GLY A 900 -58.99 -0.30 -4.54
C GLY A 900 -58.03 -0.57 -5.70
N LYS A 901 -56.77 -0.18 -5.58
CA LYS A 901 -55.76 -0.28 -6.65
C LYS A 901 -54.78 -1.43 -6.41
N ALA A 902 -54.01 -1.79 -7.44
CA ALA A 902 -52.90 -2.74 -7.29
C ALA A 902 -51.87 -2.17 -6.29
N ALA A 903 -51.55 -2.97 -5.28
CA ALA A 903 -50.62 -2.63 -4.21
C ALA A 903 -49.35 -3.48 -4.33
N GLU A 904 -48.33 -3.17 -3.53
CA GLU A 904 -47.16 -4.04 -3.29
C GLU A 904 -46.33 -4.37 -4.55
N GLY A 905 -46.49 -3.60 -5.64
CA GLY A 905 -45.81 -3.82 -6.91
C GLY A 905 -46.47 -4.86 -7.82
N LYS A 906 -47.66 -5.34 -7.46
CA LYS A 906 -48.39 -6.38 -8.22
C LYS A 906 -48.51 -6.03 -9.71
N GLY A 907 -48.01 -6.92 -10.56
CA GLY A 907 -48.06 -6.79 -12.02
C GLY A 907 -46.88 -6.03 -12.64
N VAL A 908 -45.93 -5.53 -11.83
CA VAL A 908 -44.73 -4.85 -12.33
C VAL A 908 -43.56 -5.83 -12.48
N ARG A 909 -42.84 -5.72 -13.60
CA ARG A 909 -41.61 -6.49 -13.87
C ARG A 909 -40.37 -5.63 -13.60
N VAL A 910 -39.54 -6.06 -12.65
CA VAL A 910 -38.27 -5.43 -12.29
C VAL A 910 -37.15 -6.33 -12.79
N PHE A 911 -36.30 -5.83 -13.69
CA PHE A 911 -35.13 -6.55 -14.18
C PHE A 911 -33.87 -6.06 -13.46
N GLN A 912 -32.97 -6.97 -13.13
CA GLN A 912 -31.81 -6.70 -12.29
C GLN A 912 -30.52 -7.21 -12.94
N PRO A 913 -29.84 -6.39 -13.77
CA PRO A 913 -28.45 -6.59 -14.15
C PRO A 913 -27.53 -6.45 -12.92
N ASP A 914 -26.95 -7.57 -12.47
CA ASP A 914 -26.15 -7.67 -11.24
C ASP A 914 -25.22 -8.92 -11.31
N THR A 915 -24.75 -9.43 -10.17
CA THR A 915 -23.94 -10.67 -10.09
C THR A 915 -24.74 -11.96 -10.27
N GLY A 916 -26.07 -11.87 -10.36
CA GLY A 916 -26.98 -13.02 -10.36
C GLY A 916 -27.53 -13.31 -8.96
N VAL A 917 -28.27 -14.42 -8.82
CA VAL A 917 -28.92 -14.80 -7.55
C VAL A 917 -28.69 -16.26 -7.17
N ILE A 918 -28.86 -16.57 -5.88
CA ILE A 918 -28.77 -17.92 -5.36
C ILE A 918 -30.13 -18.65 -5.50
N ALA A 919 -30.10 -19.84 -6.09
CA ALA A 919 -31.27 -20.58 -6.55
C ALA A 919 -32.37 -20.87 -5.50
N LYS A 920 -32.03 -20.90 -4.20
CA LYS A 920 -32.87 -21.41 -3.10
C LYS A 920 -32.82 -20.58 -1.81
N HIS A 921 -32.49 -19.28 -1.89
CA HIS A 921 -32.45 -18.42 -0.70
C HIS A 921 -33.88 -18.08 -0.20
N SER A 922 -34.17 -18.19 1.10
CA SER A 922 -35.54 -18.08 1.65
C SER A 922 -36.23 -16.73 1.41
N GLU A 923 -35.46 -15.65 1.36
CA GLU A 923 -35.95 -14.29 1.07
C GLU A 923 -36.17 -14.01 -0.43
N LEU A 924 -35.93 -14.99 -1.31
CA LEU A 924 -36.22 -14.92 -2.75
C LEU A 924 -37.08 -16.13 -3.16
N GLY A 925 -37.91 -15.97 -4.19
CA GLY A 925 -38.70 -17.09 -4.70
C GLY A 925 -37.80 -18.23 -5.22
N ALA A 926 -38.12 -19.48 -4.90
CA ALA A 926 -37.41 -20.63 -5.46
C ALA A 926 -37.49 -20.63 -6.99
N GLY A 927 -36.38 -20.89 -7.67
CA GLY A 927 -36.33 -20.90 -9.15
C GLY A 927 -36.17 -19.52 -9.80
N LEU A 928 -36.00 -18.43 -9.03
CA LEU A 928 -35.88 -17.06 -9.58
C LEU A 928 -34.78 -16.89 -10.65
N HIS A 929 -33.65 -17.58 -10.48
CA HIS A 929 -32.55 -17.63 -11.46
C HIS A 929 -32.93 -18.20 -12.83
N GLU A 930 -34.03 -18.95 -12.94
CA GLU A 930 -34.56 -19.56 -14.18
C GLU A 930 -35.87 -18.89 -14.63
N ALA A 931 -36.25 -17.77 -14.00
CA ALA A 931 -37.46 -17.04 -14.36
C ALA A 931 -37.44 -16.59 -15.83
N ALA A 932 -38.61 -16.44 -16.46
CA ALA A 932 -38.71 -16.02 -17.86
C ALA A 932 -37.99 -14.68 -18.08
N GLY A 933 -36.93 -14.70 -18.90
CA GLY A 933 -36.07 -13.54 -19.15
C GLY A 933 -34.81 -13.46 -18.28
N ALA A 934 -34.58 -14.37 -17.33
CA ALA A 934 -33.29 -14.48 -16.65
C ALA A 934 -32.20 -14.96 -17.62
N ALA A 935 -30.98 -14.43 -17.48
CA ALA A 935 -29.88 -14.66 -18.43
C ALA A 935 -28.50 -14.49 -17.80
N ASN A 936 -27.48 -15.01 -18.48
CA ASN A 936 -26.07 -14.86 -18.12
C ASN A 936 -25.27 -14.29 -19.30
N PHE A 937 -24.64 -13.14 -19.09
CA PHE A 937 -23.71 -12.48 -20.03
C PHE A 937 -22.24 -12.53 -19.55
N VAL A 938 -21.98 -13.19 -18.41
CA VAL A 938 -20.64 -13.42 -17.86
C VAL A 938 -20.09 -14.77 -18.32
N GLU A 939 -20.83 -15.84 -18.09
CA GLU A 939 -20.50 -17.18 -18.59
C GLU A 939 -21.39 -17.52 -19.80
N LEU A 940 -20.90 -17.18 -21.00
CA LEU A 940 -21.64 -17.38 -22.25
C LEU A 940 -22.09 -18.84 -22.42
N GLY A 941 -23.36 -19.02 -22.79
CA GLY A 941 -23.99 -20.34 -22.97
C GLY A 941 -24.49 -21.00 -21.69
N GLN A 942 -24.24 -20.45 -20.49
CA GLN A 942 -24.84 -20.95 -19.26
C GLN A 942 -26.30 -20.47 -19.11
N PRO A 943 -27.26 -21.37 -18.81
CA PRO A 943 -28.65 -20.99 -18.62
C PRO A 943 -28.89 -20.33 -17.25
N GLY A 944 -29.80 -19.36 -17.22
CA GLY A 944 -30.24 -18.69 -15.99
C GLY A 944 -29.22 -17.71 -15.40
N ALA A 945 -29.63 -16.95 -14.38
CA ALA A 945 -28.82 -15.93 -13.73
C ALA A 945 -28.30 -16.39 -12.36
N LEU A 946 -27.66 -17.56 -12.31
CA LEU A 946 -27.08 -18.10 -11.07
C LEU A 946 -25.80 -17.34 -10.70
N ASP A 947 -25.70 -16.88 -9.45
CA ASP A 947 -24.40 -16.48 -8.87
C ASP A 947 -23.69 -17.74 -8.30
N PRO A 948 -22.49 -18.11 -8.80
CA PRO A 948 -21.76 -19.29 -8.32
C PRO A 948 -21.09 -19.08 -6.95
N LEU A 949 -21.19 -17.90 -6.35
CA LEU A 949 -20.46 -17.47 -5.15
C LEU A 949 -18.93 -17.52 -5.27
N ALA A 950 -18.41 -17.57 -6.50
CA ALA A 950 -17.00 -17.72 -6.83
C ALA A 950 -16.60 -16.82 -8.01
N GLY A 951 -15.39 -16.26 -7.93
CA GLY A 951 -14.84 -15.31 -8.92
C GLY A 951 -15.38 -13.88 -8.72
N GLY A 952 -14.47 -12.90 -8.83
CA GLY A 952 -14.76 -11.50 -8.57
C GLY A 952 -14.87 -11.16 -7.08
N SER A 953 -15.01 -9.86 -6.78
CA SER A 953 -14.94 -9.31 -5.42
C SER A 953 -16.29 -9.21 -4.68
N ASN A 954 -17.42 -9.47 -5.36
CA ASN A 954 -18.77 -9.23 -4.83
C ASN A 954 -19.74 -10.44 -4.89
N PRO A 955 -19.31 -11.68 -4.57
CA PRO A 955 -20.15 -12.88 -4.73
C PRO A 955 -21.42 -12.83 -3.86
N GLY A 956 -22.59 -12.98 -4.48
CA GLY A 956 -23.89 -12.99 -3.83
C GLY A 956 -24.57 -11.62 -3.71
N HIS A 957 -23.94 -10.55 -4.20
CA HIS A 957 -24.47 -9.18 -4.12
C HIS A 957 -25.88 -9.06 -4.73
N GLY A 958 -26.11 -9.65 -5.92
CA GLY A 958 -27.43 -9.63 -6.57
C GLY A 958 -28.55 -10.30 -5.78
N THR A 959 -28.23 -11.25 -4.89
CA THR A 959 -29.20 -11.84 -3.95
C THR A 959 -29.61 -10.83 -2.87
N GLY A 960 -28.65 -10.09 -2.32
CA GLY A 960 -28.88 -9.07 -1.31
C GLY A 960 -29.68 -7.88 -1.83
N THR A 961 -29.31 -7.34 -2.99
CA THR A 961 -30.05 -6.24 -3.62
C THR A 961 -31.43 -6.67 -4.10
N GLY A 962 -31.55 -7.88 -4.68
CA GLY A 962 -32.84 -8.44 -5.12
C GLY A 962 -33.85 -8.59 -3.98
N SER A 963 -33.42 -9.00 -2.78
CA SER A 963 -34.34 -9.18 -1.65
C SER A 963 -34.91 -7.87 -1.11
N VAL A 964 -34.16 -6.76 -1.19
CA VAL A 964 -34.66 -5.41 -0.85
C VAL A 964 -35.81 -5.00 -1.79
N VAL A 965 -35.82 -5.48 -3.04
CA VAL A 965 -36.94 -5.27 -3.95
C VAL A 965 -38.14 -6.15 -3.56
N VAL A 966 -37.97 -7.47 -3.48
CA VAL A 966 -39.11 -8.43 -3.53
C VAL A 966 -39.22 -9.45 -2.38
N SER A 967 -38.45 -9.35 -1.29
CA SER A 967 -38.59 -10.31 -0.17
C SER A 967 -40.05 -10.39 0.33
N PRO A 968 -40.61 -11.59 0.56
CA PRO A 968 -42.00 -11.75 0.98
C PRO A 968 -42.35 -11.01 2.28
N LYS A 969 -43.59 -10.53 2.44
CA LYS A 969 -44.04 -9.88 3.70
C LYS A 969 -43.91 -10.74 4.96
N ALA A 970 -43.89 -12.05 4.79
CA ALA A 970 -43.74 -13.07 5.82
C ALA A 970 -42.31 -13.66 5.89
N GLY A 971 -41.36 -13.08 5.15
CA GLY A 971 -39.94 -13.38 5.27
C GLY A 971 -39.34 -12.84 6.58
N ILE A 972 -38.05 -13.07 6.74
CA ILE A 972 -37.26 -12.53 7.87
C ILE A 972 -37.07 -11.03 7.71
N MET A 973 -36.95 -10.58 6.47
CA MET A 973 -37.05 -9.18 6.08
C MET A 973 -38.34 -8.96 5.26
N ARG A 974 -38.50 -7.77 4.70
CA ARG A 974 -39.54 -7.48 3.70
C ARG A 974 -38.90 -6.73 2.55
N GLY A 975 -39.28 -7.06 1.32
CA GLY A 975 -39.01 -6.23 0.16
C GLY A 975 -39.97 -5.05 0.10
N VAL A 976 -39.58 -4.00 -0.61
CA VAL A 976 -40.42 -2.81 -0.82
C VAL A 976 -41.63 -3.11 -1.72
N ALA A 977 -41.48 -4.01 -2.69
CA ALA A 977 -42.49 -4.42 -3.66
C ALA A 977 -42.64 -5.96 -3.70
N PRO A 978 -43.17 -6.58 -2.63
CA PRO A 978 -43.19 -8.04 -2.46
C PRO A 978 -44.13 -8.80 -3.41
N GLN A 979 -44.88 -8.10 -4.28
CA GLN A 979 -45.69 -8.68 -5.36
C GLN A 979 -45.20 -8.27 -6.76
N ALA A 980 -44.07 -7.57 -6.87
CA ALA A 980 -43.41 -7.37 -8.16
C ALA A 980 -42.68 -8.66 -8.60
N ALA A 981 -42.59 -8.87 -9.91
CA ALA A 981 -41.81 -9.95 -10.48
C ALA A 981 -40.38 -9.47 -10.72
N LEU A 982 -39.42 -10.01 -9.97
CA LEU A 982 -37.98 -9.76 -10.18
C LEU A 982 -37.44 -10.73 -11.24
N THR A 983 -36.66 -10.24 -12.19
CA THR A 983 -35.96 -11.05 -13.18
C THR A 983 -34.46 -10.74 -13.10
N PRO A 984 -33.65 -11.63 -12.49
CA PRO A 984 -32.22 -11.43 -12.37
C PRO A 984 -31.52 -11.64 -13.72
N ILE A 985 -30.51 -10.83 -14.01
CA ILE A 985 -29.57 -11.01 -15.12
C ILE A 985 -28.15 -10.97 -14.55
N ARG A 986 -27.40 -12.06 -14.71
CA ARG A 986 -25.98 -12.07 -14.36
C ARG A 986 -25.20 -11.41 -15.49
N CYS A 987 -24.58 -10.27 -15.21
CA CYS A 987 -23.80 -9.50 -16.19
C CYS A 987 -22.42 -9.07 -15.68
N VAL A 988 -22.14 -9.20 -14.38
CA VAL A 988 -20.85 -8.82 -13.80
C VAL A 988 -20.34 -9.83 -12.76
N ARG A 989 -19.02 -9.91 -12.58
CA ARG A 989 -18.37 -10.61 -11.44
C ARG A 989 -18.08 -9.68 -10.25
N SER A 990 -17.98 -8.38 -10.50
CA SER A 990 -17.79 -7.32 -9.50
C SER A 990 -18.71 -6.14 -9.79
N VAL A 991 -19.16 -5.44 -8.76
CA VAL A 991 -20.00 -4.23 -8.91
C VAL A 991 -19.20 -3.00 -9.33
N ALA A 992 -17.86 -3.07 -9.26
CA ALA A 992 -16.96 -2.12 -9.91
C ALA A 992 -16.83 -2.51 -11.39
N VAL A 993 -17.61 -1.86 -12.24
CA VAL A 993 -17.81 -2.25 -13.63
C VAL A 993 -16.82 -1.54 -14.54
N PHE A 994 -15.85 -2.30 -15.01
CA PHE A 994 -15.00 -1.91 -16.15
C PHE A 994 -15.19 -2.83 -17.38
N ASP A 995 -15.96 -3.91 -17.24
CA ASP A 995 -16.49 -4.71 -18.35
C ASP A 995 -17.87 -4.14 -18.74
N GLN A 996 -17.93 -3.23 -19.71
CA GLN A 996 -19.15 -2.48 -20.05
C GLN A 996 -20.06 -3.26 -21.00
N SER A 997 -19.49 -4.08 -21.88
CA SER A 997 -20.24 -4.76 -22.94
C SER A 997 -21.36 -5.69 -22.40
N PRO A 998 -21.16 -6.49 -21.33
CA PRO A 998 -22.21 -7.38 -20.81
C PRO A 998 -23.36 -6.61 -20.13
N VAL A 999 -23.06 -5.45 -19.54
CA VAL A 999 -24.08 -4.60 -18.89
C VAL A 999 -24.96 -3.94 -19.95
N ALA A 1000 -24.36 -3.46 -21.04
CA ALA A 1000 -25.12 -2.95 -22.19
C ALA A 1000 -26.06 -4.03 -22.76
N GLN A 1001 -25.54 -5.25 -22.98
CA GLN A 1001 -26.34 -6.39 -23.43
C GLN A 1001 -27.48 -6.73 -22.45
N ALA A 1002 -27.21 -6.76 -21.15
CA ALA A 1002 -28.21 -7.02 -20.12
C ALA A 1002 -29.35 -5.98 -20.11
N ILE A 1003 -29.05 -4.70 -20.34
CA ILE A 1003 -30.07 -3.64 -20.45
C ILE A 1003 -30.94 -3.84 -21.70
N ASN A 1004 -30.34 -4.13 -22.86
CA ASN A 1004 -31.13 -4.37 -24.07
C ASN A 1004 -31.97 -5.66 -23.97
N HIS A 1005 -31.43 -6.72 -23.39
CA HIS A 1005 -32.17 -7.95 -23.10
C HIS A 1005 -33.34 -7.69 -22.15
N ALA A 1006 -33.13 -6.96 -21.05
CA ALA A 1006 -34.21 -6.54 -20.16
C ALA A 1006 -35.31 -5.74 -20.90
N ARG A 1007 -34.92 -4.83 -21.79
CA ARG A 1007 -35.84 -4.07 -22.65
C ARG A 1007 -36.66 -5.00 -23.57
N LEU A 1008 -36.01 -5.90 -24.29
CA LEU A 1008 -36.65 -6.87 -25.20
C LEU A 1008 -37.55 -7.89 -24.47
N LYS A 1009 -37.19 -8.28 -23.23
CA LYS A 1009 -38.05 -9.12 -22.37
C LYS A 1009 -39.13 -8.31 -21.61
N GLY A 1010 -39.24 -7.01 -21.87
CA GLY A 1010 -40.35 -6.17 -21.43
C GLY A 1010 -40.25 -5.68 -19.98
N ALA A 1011 -39.04 -5.40 -19.48
CA ALA A 1011 -38.85 -4.75 -18.18
C ALA A 1011 -39.71 -3.49 -18.03
N HIS A 1012 -40.21 -3.24 -16.82
CA HIS A 1012 -40.87 -1.98 -16.47
C HIS A 1012 -39.95 -1.08 -15.66
N VAL A 1013 -39.11 -1.70 -14.83
CA VAL A 1013 -38.02 -1.08 -14.08
C VAL A 1013 -36.74 -1.90 -14.34
N ILE A 1014 -35.61 -1.23 -14.53
CA ILE A 1014 -34.26 -1.81 -14.52
C ILE A 1014 -33.51 -1.22 -13.33
N THR A 1015 -32.96 -2.08 -12.47
CA THR A 1015 -32.20 -1.69 -11.27
C THR A 1015 -30.77 -2.19 -11.37
N MET A 1016 -29.81 -1.24 -11.38
CA MET A 1016 -28.38 -1.52 -11.57
C MET A 1016 -27.59 -1.08 -10.35
N SER A 1017 -27.31 -2.02 -9.46
CA SER A 1017 -26.54 -1.76 -8.23
C SER A 1017 -25.03 -1.91 -8.48
N LEU A 1018 -24.54 -1.21 -9.51
CA LEU A 1018 -23.21 -1.36 -10.09
C LEU A 1018 -22.72 -0.04 -10.72
N GLY A 1019 -21.42 0.09 -10.99
CA GLY A 1019 -20.90 1.20 -11.80
C GLY A 1019 -19.39 1.32 -11.93
N GLY A 1020 -18.97 2.19 -12.84
CA GLY A 1020 -17.58 2.51 -13.19
C GLY A 1020 -17.50 3.64 -14.23
N ILE A 1021 -16.90 3.38 -15.39
CA ILE A 1021 -16.59 4.38 -16.44
C ILE A 1021 -17.66 4.49 -17.54
N SER A 1022 -17.57 5.55 -18.36
CA SER A 1022 -18.45 5.78 -19.50
C SER A 1022 -18.16 4.81 -20.67
N SER A 1023 -19.20 4.43 -21.41
CA SER A 1023 -19.14 3.72 -22.69
C SER A 1023 -20.30 4.13 -23.59
N ALA A 1024 -20.04 4.26 -24.90
CA ALA A 1024 -21.04 4.69 -25.87
C ALA A 1024 -22.20 3.67 -26.00
N ALA A 1025 -21.89 2.39 -26.16
CA ALA A 1025 -22.90 1.33 -26.25
C ALA A 1025 -23.74 1.18 -24.96
N LEU A 1026 -23.11 1.33 -23.78
CA LEU A 1026 -23.85 1.31 -22.51
C LEU A 1026 -24.88 2.46 -22.45
N ARG A 1027 -24.49 3.67 -22.86
CA ARG A 1027 -25.40 4.82 -22.92
C ARG A 1027 -26.50 4.62 -23.96
N ALA A 1028 -26.18 4.07 -25.12
CA ALA A 1028 -27.16 3.76 -26.16
C ALA A 1028 -28.21 2.75 -25.68
N ALA A 1029 -27.81 1.69 -24.98
CA ALA A 1029 -28.71 0.72 -24.36
C ALA A 1029 -29.63 1.37 -23.30
N VAL A 1030 -29.10 2.26 -22.46
CA VAL A 1030 -29.88 3.06 -21.49
C VAL A 1030 -30.90 3.95 -22.20
N GLN A 1031 -30.48 4.68 -23.25
CA GLN A 1031 -31.35 5.55 -24.04
C GLN A 1031 -32.48 4.76 -24.71
N ALA A 1032 -32.17 3.60 -25.30
CA ALA A 1032 -33.17 2.71 -25.88
C ALA A 1032 -34.18 2.21 -24.84
N ALA A 1033 -33.73 1.81 -23.64
CA ALA A 1033 -34.62 1.39 -22.56
C ALA A 1033 -35.53 2.54 -22.08
N VAL A 1034 -34.98 3.74 -21.84
CA VAL A 1034 -35.76 4.92 -21.42
C VAL A 1034 -36.79 5.34 -22.49
N LYS A 1035 -36.40 5.33 -23.77
CA LYS A 1035 -37.29 5.58 -24.92
C LYS A 1035 -38.41 4.53 -25.03
N SER A 1036 -38.15 3.28 -24.61
CA SER A 1036 -39.15 2.21 -24.47
C SER A 1036 -40.05 2.33 -23.22
N ASN A 1037 -40.03 3.47 -22.51
CA ASN A 1037 -40.78 3.72 -21.27
C ASN A 1037 -40.49 2.66 -20.18
N ILE A 1038 -39.20 2.46 -19.93
CA ILE A 1038 -38.65 1.67 -18.84
C ILE A 1038 -37.98 2.63 -17.85
N ILE A 1039 -38.26 2.47 -16.56
CA ILE A 1039 -37.60 3.24 -15.51
C ILE A 1039 -36.20 2.65 -15.28
N VAL A 1040 -35.14 3.44 -15.45
CA VAL A 1040 -33.74 2.97 -15.32
C VAL A 1040 -33.10 3.64 -14.11
N LEU A 1041 -32.67 2.82 -13.14
CA LEU A 1041 -32.12 3.24 -11.85
C LEU A 1041 -30.68 2.72 -11.70
N ALA A 1042 -29.79 3.52 -11.14
CA ALA A 1042 -28.43 3.07 -10.80
C ALA A 1042 -27.86 3.68 -9.51
N ALA A 1043 -26.97 2.94 -8.89
CA ALA A 1043 -26.27 3.34 -7.67
C ALA A 1043 -25.26 4.46 -7.94
N ALA A 1044 -25.25 5.51 -7.12
CA ALA A 1044 -24.30 6.61 -7.30
C ALA A 1044 -22.83 6.19 -7.10
N GLY A 1045 -22.58 5.08 -6.40
CA GLY A 1045 -21.25 4.55 -6.11
C GLY A 1045 -20.93 4.57 -4.62
N ASN A 1046 -19.99 3.73 -4.22
CA ASN A 1046 -19.54 3.59 -2.84
C ASN A 1046 -18.06 4.01 -2.73
N CYS A 1047 -17.72 4.84 -1.75
CA CYS A 1047 -16.37 5.24 -1.33
C CYS A 1047 -15.42 5.86 -2.37
N VAL A 1048 -15.83 6.05 -3.63
CA VAL A 1048 -15.08 6.78 -4.66
C VAL A 1048 -15.16 8.31 -4.43
N GLY A 1049 -16.27 8.80 -3.89
CA GLY A 1049 -16.52 10.21 -3.60
C GLY A 1049 -17.35 10.90 -4.68
N GLU A 1050 -17.08 10.63 -5.95
CA GLU A 1050 -17.81 11.15 -7.11
C GLU A 1050 -18.80 10.12 -7.67
N VAL A 1051 -19.93 10.57 -8.24
CA VAL A 1051 -20.92 9.70 -8.90
C VAL A 1051 -20.28 8.89 -10.04
N VAL A 1052 -20.54 7.58 -10.14
CA VAL A 1052 -20.02 6.73 -11.23
C VAL A 1052 -21.02 6.56 -12.39
N TRP A 1053 -20.58 6.09 -13.56
CA TRP A 1053 -21.49 5.65 -14.63
C TRP A 1053 -21.99 4.21 -14.36
N PRO A 1054 -23.20 3.80 -14.77
CA PRO A 1054 -24.16 4.54 -15.58
C PRO A 1054 -24.97 5.59 -14.82
N ALA A 1055 -24.92 5.64 -13.48
CA ALA A 1055 -25.71 6.59 -12.68
C ALA A 1055 -25.47 8.06 -13.07
N ARG A 1056 -24.23 8.42 -13.44
CA ARG A 1056 -23.89 9.76 -13.92
C ARG A 1056 -24.63 10.17 -15.21
N TYR A 1057 -25.08 9.24 -16.07
CA TYR A 1057 -25.80 9.58 -17.30
C TYR A 1057 -27.11 10.34 -17.03
N PRO A 1058 -27.43 11.41 -17.77
CA PRO A 1058 -28.63 12.22 -17.51
C PRO A 1058 -29.93 11.46 -17.79
N GLU A 1059 -29.89 10.35 -18.53
CA GLU A 1059 -31.04 9.47 -18.76
C GLU A 1059 -31.35 8.55 -17.56
N VAL A 1060 -30.42 8.34 -16.63
CA VAL A 1060 -30.58 7.43 -15.47
C VAL A 1060 -31.06 8.19 -14.24
N ILE A 1061 -31.85 7.55 -13.37
CA ILE A 1061 -32.13 8.09 -12.03
C ILE A 1061 -31.05 7.54 -11.10
N ALA A 1062 -30.12 8.40 -10.69
CA ALA A 1062 -29.04 8.06 -9.76
C ALA A 1062 -29.50 8.16 -8.30
N LEU A 1063 -29.10 7.18 -7.48
CA LEU A 1063 -29.45 7.10 -6.07
C LEU A 1063 -28.24 7.31 -5.15
N GLY A 1064 -28.32 8.37 -4.34
CA GLY A 1064 -27.45 8.59 -3.17
C GLY A 1064 -27.90 7.76 -1.97
N GLY A 1065 -27.00 7.59 -1.00
CA GLY A 1065 -27.25 6.82 0.22
C GLY A 1065 -27.44 7.68 1.46
N VAL A 1066 -28.41 7.31 2.30
CA VAL A 1066 -28.60 7.88 3.66
C VAL A 1066 -28.65 6.79 4.73
N ASN A 1067 -28.42 7.21 5.97
CA ASN A 1067 -28.59 6.38 7.15
C ASN A 1067 -29.92 6.60 7.88
N ALA A 1068 -30.14 5.85 8.97
CA ALA A 1068 -31.36 5.89 9.76
C ALA A 1068 -31.64 7.26 10.41
N ALA A 1069 -30.61 8.10 10.61
CA ALA A 1069 -30.76 9.48 11.08
C ALA A 1069 -31.15 10.47 9.95
N GLY A 1070 -31.27 10.00 8.70
CA GLY A 1070 -31.55 10.85 7.54
C GLY A 1070 -30.37 11.72 7.10
N LYS A 1071 -29.14 11.39 7.52
CA LYS A 1071 -27.92 12.03 7.04
C LYS A 1071 -27.36 11.23 5.85
N PRO A 1072 -26.60 11.87 4.93
CA PRO A 1072 -25.83 11.15 3.93
C PRO A 1072 -24.97 10.05 4.57
N TRP A 1073 -25.03 8.85 4.00
CA TRP A 1073 -24.19 7.72 4.42
C TRP A 1073 -22.73 8.05 4.07
N ARG A 1074 -21.82 7.81 5.01
CA ARG A 1074 -20.38 8.12 4.89
C ARG A 1074 -19.73 7.50 3.64
N GLY A 1075 -20.21 6.33 3.22
CA GLY A 1075 -19.74 5.64 2.02
C GLY A 1075 -20.40 6.12 0.72
N SER A 1076 -21.43 6.96 0.74
CA SER A 1076 -22.11 7.40 -0.48
C SER A 1076 -21.21 8.32 -1.30
N CYS A 1077 -21.07 8.03 -2.60
CA CYS A 1077 -20.66 9.05 -3.55
C CYS A 1077 -21.66 10.22 -3.58
N SER A 1078 -21.18 11.38 -4.02
CA SER A 1078 -21.91 12.64 -4.05
C SER A 1078 -21.72 13.35 -5.39
N GLY A 1079 -22.65 14.25 -5.73
CA GLY A 1079 -22.56 15.11 -6.90
C GLY A 1079 -23.91 15.37 -7.60
N PRO A 1080 -23.95 16.31 -8.56
CA PRO A 1080 -25.19 16.87 -9.11
C PRO A 1080 -26.03 15.89 -9.95
N SER A 1081 -25.48 14.74 -10.34
CA SER A 1081 -26.24 13.69 -11.03
C SER A 1081 -27.24 12.97 -10.13
N ILE A 1082 -27.09 13.03 -8.78
CA ILE A 1082 -27.99 12.34 -7.85
C ILE A 1082 -29.39 12.97 -7.92
N ALA A 1083 -30.38 12.18 -8.31
CA ALA A 1083 -31.75 12.65 -8.44
C ALA A 1083 -32.45 12.73 -7.06
N VAL A 1084 -32.26 11.70 -6.24
CA VAL A 1084 -32.82 11.54 -4.90
C VAL A 1084 -31.94 10.57 -4.10
N SER A 1085 -32.00 10.61 -2.77
CA SER A 1085 -31.32 9.65 -1.91
C SER A 1085 -32.27 8.64 -1.27
N GLY A 1086 -31.76 7.45 -0.95
CA GLY A 1086 -32.52 6.37 -0.31
C GLY A 1086 -31.74 5.64 0.79
N PRO A 1087 -32.40 4.76 1.56
CA PRO A 1087 -31.76 3.98 2.60
C PRO A 1087 -30.54 3.21 2.09
N ALA A 1088 -29.38 3.38 2.74
CA ALA A 1088 -28.12 2.76 2.33
C ALA A 1088 -27.27 2.21 3.48
N GLU A 1089 -27.42 2.68 4.71
CA GLU A 1089 -26.62 2.23 5.86
C GLU A 1089 -27.41 1.20 6.70
N PHE A 1090 -26.91 -0.02 6.85
CA PHE A 1090 -27.59 -1.12 7.56
C PHE A 1090 -29.03 -1.37 7.07
N VAL A 1091 -29.21 -1.43 5.75
CA VAL A 1091 -30.46 -1.89 5.13
C VAL A 1091 -30.52 -3.41 5.27
N LEU A 1092 -31.59 -3.93 5.86
CA LEU A 1092 -31.78 -5.37 6.01
C LEU A 1092 -31.89 -6.02 4.62
N ARG A 1093 -31.00 -6.97 4.32
CA ARG A 1093 -30.86 -7.63 3.02
C ARG A 1093 -30.57 -9.14 3.18
N ALA A 1094 -30.83 -9.92 2.14
CA ALA A 1094 -30.59 -11.36 2.12
C ALA A 1094 -29.10 -11.70 2.25
N ASP A 1095 -28.77 -12.75 3.00
CA ASP A 1095 -27.40 -13.26 3.08
C ASP A 1095 -27.23 -14.47 2.16
N ALA A 1096 -26.64 -14.22 0.99
CA ALA A 1096 -26.39 -15.21 -0.03
C ALA A 1096 -25.65 -16.48 0.45
N ARG A 1097 -24.91 -16.42 1.57
CA ARG A 1097 -24.23 -17.58 2.18
C ARG A 1097 -25.10 -18.33 3.20
N ASN A 1098 -26.12 -17.68 3.77
CA ASN A 1098 -27.02 -18.24 4.77
C ASN A 1098 -28.43 -18.44 4.16
N LEU A 1099 -28.65 -19.55 3.46
CA LEU A 1099 -29.84 -19.73 2.60
C LEU A 1099 -31.21 -19.70 3.32
N ALA A 1100 -31.26 -19.96 4.63
CA ALA A 1100 -32.49 -20.00 5.42
C ALA A 1100 -32.20 -19.86 6.92
N GLY A 1101 -33.26 -19.65 7.72
CA GLY A 1101 -33.16 -19.50 9.18
C GLY A 1101 -32.78 -18.08 9.62
N PRO A 1102 -32.62 -17.81 10.93
CA PRO A 1102 -32.56 -16.44 11.47
C PRO A 1102 -31.37 -15.59 10.99
N ASN A 1103 -30.36 -16.21 10.37
CA ASN A 1103 -29.18 -15.53 9.82
C ASN A 1103 -29.28 -15.28 8.30
N ALA A 1104 -30.39 -15.65 7.65
CA ALA A 1104 -30.59 -15.44 6.20
C ALA A 1104 -30.89 -13.99 5.81
N ALA A 1105 -30.97 -13.08 6.78
CA ALA A 1105 -30.98 -11.65 6.53
C ALA A 1105 -30.06 -10.93 7.52
N SER A 1106 -29.28 -9.97 7.02
CA SER A 1106 -28.33 -9.16 7.78
C SER A 1106 -28.31 -7.72 7.26
N GLY A 1107 -27.73 -6.78 8.02
CA GLY A 1107 -27.62 -5.39 7.60
C GLY A 1107 -26.53 -5.25 6.53
N GLY A 1108 -26.90 -4.79 5.33
CA GLY A 1108 -25.96 -4.39 4.29
C GLY A 1108 -25.76 -2.88 4.25
N GLN A 1109 -24.60 -2.43 3.76
CA GLN A 1109 -24.30 -1.01 3.53
C GLN A 1109 -24.00 -0.77 2.04
N GLY A 1110 -24.51 0.30 1.43
CA GLY A 1110 -24.27 0.60 0.02
C GLY A 1110 -25.37 1.41 -0.69
N THR A 1111 -24.97 2.26 -1.64
CA THR A 1111 -25.91 2.90 -2.59
C THR A 1111 -26.65 1.88 -3.47
N SER A 1112 -26.10 0.66 -3.58
CA SER A 1112 -26.77 -0.55 -4.07
C SER A 1112 -28.15 -0.79 -3.43
N PHE A 1113 -28.27 -0.61 -2.11
CA PHE A 1113 -29.53 -0.84 -1.39
C PHE A 1113 -30.50 0.33 -1.56
N ALA A 1114 -30.01 1.57 -1.65
CA ALA A 1114 -30.84 2.73 -2.01
C ALA A 1114 -31.47 2.57 -3.40
N THR A 1115 -30.71 2.00 -4.35
CA THR A 1115 -31.14 1.72 -5.72
C THR A 1115 -32.20 0.63 -5.77
N ALA A 1116 -31.97 -0.51 -5.10
CA ALA A 1116 -32.96 -1.57 -4.98
C ALA A 1116 -34.25 -1.11 -4.26
N HIS A 1117 -34.11 -0.30 -3.21
CA HIS A 1117 -35.24 0.30 -2.51
C HIS A 1117 -36.05 1.22 -3.43
N MET A 1118 -35.39 2.06 -4.22
CA MET A 1118 -36.03 2.90 -5.24
C MET A 1118 -36.71 2.07 -6.34
N ALA A 1119 -36.13 0.93 -6.74
CA ALA A 1119 -36.74 0.02 -7.71
C ALA A 1119 -38.07 -0.55 -7.21
N GLY A 1120 -38.12 -0.90 -5.93
CA GLY A 1120 -39.37 -1.27 -5.27
C GLY A 1120 -40.39 -0.13 -5.25
N VAL A 1121 -39.99 1.09 -4.88
CA VAL A 1121 -40.90 2.26 -4.88
C VAL A 1121 -41.41 2.59 -6.29
N ALA A 1122 -40.57 2.45 -7.32
CA ALA A 1122 -40.98 2.56 -8.72
C ALA A 1122 -42.05 1.51 -9.07
N ALA A 1123 -41.88 0.26 -8.62
CA ALA A 1123 -42.90 -0.77 -8.78
C ALA A 1123 -44.19 -0.47 -8.00
N LEU A 1124 -44.12 0.09 -6.79
CA LEU A 1124 -45.32 0.54 -6.06
C LEU A 1124 -46.07 1.63 -6.84
N TRP A 1125 -45.34 2.60 -7.40
CA TRP A 1125 -45.92 3.70 -8.16
C TRP A 1125 -46.56 3.23 -9.48
N LEU A 1126 -45.86 2.39 -10.25
CA LEU A 1126 -46.39 1.81 -11.49
C LEU A 1126 -47.62 0.94 -11.24
N ALA A 1127 -47.65 0.16 -10.15
CA ALA A 1127 -48.84 -0.61 -9.76
C ALA A 1127 -50.00 0.32 -9.34
N HIS A 1128 -49.72 1.37 -8.55
CA HIS A 1128 -50.73 2.30 -8.06
C HIS A 1128 -51.36 3.16 -9.16
N HIS A 1129 -50.61 3.58 -10.16
CA HIS A 1129 -51.13 4.46 -11.21
C HIS A 1129 -51.48 3.74 -12.52
N GLY A 1130 -51.09 2.47 -12.66
CA GLY A 1130 -51.20 1.70 -13.89
C GLY A 1130 -50.14 2.15 -14.90
N ARG A 1131 -49.12 1.32 -15.15
CA ARG A 1131 -48.03 1.63 -16.10
C ARG A 1131 -48.56 2.11 -17.45
N ASP A 1132 -49.49 1.38 -18.04
CA ASP A 1132 -49.93 1.67 -19.41
C ASP A 1132 -50.87 2.89 -19.45
N GLU A 1133 -51.59 3.17 -18.36
CA GLU A 1133 -52.32 4.43 -18.19
C GLU A 1133 -51.39 5.65 -18.07
N LEU A 1134 -50.25 5.51 -17.37
CA LEU A 1134 -49.23 6.56 -17.29
C LEU A 1134 -48.63 6.84 -18.67
N ILE A 1135 -48.27 5.78 -19.41
CA ILE A 1135 -47.71 5.90 -20.76
C ILE A 1135 -48.71 6.53 -21.73
N ALA A 1136 -49.98 6.14 -21.69
CA ALA A 1136 -51.03 6.72 -22.52
C ALA A 1136 -51.32 8.21 -22.23
N LYS A 1137 -50.88 8.73 -21.07
CA LYS A 1137 -51.00 10.13 -20.65
C LYS A 1137 -49.73 10.95 -20.91
N LEU A 1138 -48.65 10.36 -21.44
CA LEU A 1138 -47.41 11.08 -21.75
C LEU A 1138 -47.62 12.06 -22.92
N PRO A 1139 -47.22 13.34 -22.80
CA PRO A 1139 -47.11 14.24 -23.94
C PRO A 1139 -46.11 13.70 -24.98
N PRO A 1140 -46.29 13.99 -26.29
CA PRO A 1140 -45.35 13.58 -27.32
C PRO A 1140 -43.90 13.96 -27.00
N GLY A 1141 -42.98 13.01 -27.12
CA GLY A 1141 -41.56 13.21 -26.82
C GLY A 1141 -41.17 13.18 -25.34
N ARG A 1142 -42.13 13.10 -24.40
CA ARG A 1142 -41.83 12.87 -22.98
C ARG A 1142 -41.81 11.37 -22.65
N THR A 1143 -41.08 11.00 -21.60
CA THR A 1143 -40.92 9.58 -21.19
C THR A 1143 -41.44 9.31 -19.78
N LEU A 1144 -41.74 8.04 -19.50
CA LEU A 1144 -42.12 7.56 -18.17
C LEU A 1144 -41.02 7.79 -17.12
N GLN A 1145 -39.75 7.73 -17.54
CA GLN A 1145 -38.57 8.04 -16.73
C GLN A 1145 -38.58 9.48 -16.22
N GLU A 1146 -38.85 10.46 -17.10
CA GLU A 1146 -38.98 11.87 -16.70
C GLU A 1146 -40.14 12.08 -15.72
N MET A 1147 -41.30 11.47 -16.00
CA MET A 1147 -42.48 11.57 -15.15
C MET A 1147 -42.20 11.02 -13.75
N PHE A 1148 -41.58 9.84 -13.66
CA PHE A 1148 -41.22 9.25 -12.38
C PHE A 1148 -40.15 10.08 -11.66
N ARG A 1149 -39.10 10.54 -12.36
CA ARG A 1149 -38.06 11.44 -11.81
C ARG A 1149 -38.68 12.70 -11.21
N ALA A 1150 -39.62 13.35 -11.92
CA ALA A 1150 -40.32 14.52 -11.42
C ALA A 1150 -41.17 14.21 -10.19
N VAL A 1151 -41.91 13.09 -10.20
CA VAL A 1151 -42.71 12.63 -9.05
C VAL A 1151 -41.83 12.43 -7.81
N VAL A 1152 -40.75 11.64 -7.90
CA VAL A 1152 -39.92 11.33 -6.72
C VAL A 1152 -39.17 12.55 -6.18
N ARG A 1153 -38.72 13.46 -7.06
CA ARG A 1153 -38.07 14.71 -6.62
C ARG A 1153 -39.04 15.66 -5.94
N LEU A 1154 -40.27 15.79 -6.46
CA LEU A 1154 -41.32 16.63 -5.88
C LEU A 1154 -42.01 15.99 -4.66
N SER A 1155 -41.77 14.71 -4.37
CA SER A 1155 -42.26 14.05 -3.15
C SER A 1155 -41.19 13.76 -2.10
N ALA A 1156 -39.91 13.95 -2.42
CA ALA A 1156 -38.81 13.69 -1.50
C ALA A 1156 -38.93 14.53 -0.22
N LYS A 1157 -38.63 13.89 0.91
CA LYS A 1157 -38.52 14.53 2.21
C LYS A 1157 -37.12 15.14 2.33
N VAL A 1158 -37.05 16.45 2.61
CA VAL A 1158 -35.77 17.15 2.86
C VAL A 1158 -35.60 17.33 4.38
N PRO A 1159 -34.68 16.60 5.04
CA PRO A 1159 -34.29 16.88 6.42
C PRO A 1159 -33.67 18.29 6.56
N SER A 1160 -33.73 18.86 7.77
CA SER A 1160 -33.05 20.13 8.06
C SER A 1160 -31.54 19.99 7.85
N GLY A 1161 -30.96 20.86 7.03
CA GLY A 1161 -29.52 20.84 6.70
C GLY A 1161 -29.11 19.74 5.71
N PHE A 1162 -30.04 19.10 5.01
CA PHE A 1162 -29.72 18.14 3.96
C PHE A 1162 -29.15 18.84 2.71
N ASP A 1163 -27.99 18.41 2.23
CA ASP A 1163 -27.35 18.95 1.04
C ASP A 1163 -28.05 18.43 -0.23
N THR A 1164 -29.00 19.23 -0.72
CA THR A 1164 -29.74 18.92 -1.95
C THR A 1164 -28.95 19.17 -3.24
N ALA A 1165 -27.77 19.78 -3.18
CA ALA A 1165 -26.92 20.00 -4.35
C ALA A 1165 -26.12 18.73 -4.69
N ASN A 1166 -25.62 18.03 -3.68
CA ASN A 1166 -24.78 16.84 -3.86
C ASN A 1166 -25.47 15.51 -3.55
N TYR A 1167 -26.64 15.49 -2.90
CA TYR A 1167 -27.40 14.27 -2.57
C TYR A 1167 -28.85 14.28 -3.12
N GLY A 1168 -29.11 15.11 -4.14
CA GLY A 1168 -30.38 15.17 -4.85
C GLY A 1168 -31.52 15.80 -4.07
N ALA A 1169 -32.75 15.66 -4.56
CA ALA A 1169 -33.91 16.41 -4.07
C ALA A 1169 -34.37 16.09 -2.62
N GLY A 1170 -33.68 15.21 -1.90
CA GLY A 1170 -34.01 14.76 -0.55
C GLY A 1170 -34.01 13.24 -0.43
N ILE A 1171 -34.67 12.72 0.60
CA ILE A 1171 -34.86 11.29 0.85
C ILE A 1171 -36.21 10.84 0.26
N VAL A 1172 -36.22 9.68 -0.41
CA VAL A 1172 -37.44 9.10 -0.99
C VAL A 1172 -38.58 8.93 0.02
N ASP A 1173 -39.79 9.36 -0.36
CA ASP A 1173 -41.05 9.12 0.36
C ASP A 1173 -42.00 8.38 -0.60
N ALA A 1174 -42.21 7.08 -0.36
CA ALA A 1174 -43.01 6.22 -1.22
C ALA A 1174 -44.50 6.60 -1.19
N GLU A 1175 -45.04 6.95 -0.03
CA GLU A 1175 -46.42 7.39 0.11
C GLU A 1175 -46.63 8.73 -0.60
N GLY A 1176 -45.67 9.66 -0.45
CA GLY A 1176 -45.64 10.94 -1.15
C GLY A 1176 -45.63 10.76 -2.67
N ALA A 1177 -44.82 9.83 -3.20
CA ALA A 1177 -44.76 9.53 -4.62
C ALA A 1177 -46.10 9.02 -5.18
N LEU A 1178 -46.79 8.14 -4.46
CA LEU A 1178 -48.13 7.63 -4.84
C LEU A 1178 -49.26 8.66 -4.67
N LYS A 1179 -49.08 9.69 -3.82
CA LYS A 1179 -50.04 10.79 -3.65
C LYS A 1179 -49.89 11.88 -4.70
N ARG A 1180 -48.70 12.05 -5.28
CA ARG A 1180 -48.40 13.09 -6.28
C ARG A 1180 -49.14 12.78 -7.59
N GLU A 1181 -49.80 13.79 -8.17
CA GLU A 1181 -50.42 13.65 -9.50
C GLU A 1181 -49.32 13.62 -10.58
N PRO A 1182 -49.18 12.53 -11.36
CA PRO A 1182 -48.05 12.34 -12.26
C PRO A 1182 -47.90 13.39 -13.37
N LEU A 1183 -49.00 13.83 -14.00
CA LEU A 1183 -48.91 14.73 -15.15
C LEU A 1183 -48.59 16.17 -14.72
N ALA A 1184 -49.17 16.62 -13.60
CA ALA A 1184 -48.83 17.88 -12.96
C ALA A 1184 -47.37 17.90 -12.49
N ALA A 1185 -46.84 16.78 -11.98
CA ALA A 1185 -45.42 16.67 -11.65
C ALA A 1185 -44.52 16.81 -12.91
N LEU A 1186 -44.84 16.10 -13.99
CA LEU A 1186 -44.13 16.19 -15.27
C LEU A 1186 -44.17 17.60 -15.89
N ASN A 1187 -45.28 18.32 -15.70
CA ASN A 1187 -45.48 19.68 -16.21
C ASN A 1187 -44.86 20.76 -15.32
N ALA A 1188 -44.68 20.50 -14.02
CA ALA A 1188 -44.02 21.41 -13.08
C ALA A 1188 -42.49 21.44 -13.24
N VAL A 1189 -41.90 20.45 -13.92
CA VAL A 1189 -40.46 20.34 -14.16
C VAL A 1189 -40.17 20.49 -15.65
N ALA A 1190 -39.35 21.48 -16.00
CA ALA A 1190 -38.88 21.66 -17.37
C ALA A 1190 -38.16 20.38 -17.87
N PRO A 1191 -38.24 20.02 -19.16
CA PRO A 1191 -37.43 18.93 -19.71
C PRO A 1191 -35.95 19.17 -19.42
N GLU A 1192 -35.31 18.24 -18.72
CA GLU A 1192 -33.90 18.37 -18.36
C GLU A 1192 -33.04 18.28 -19.62
N ARG A 1193 -32.31 19.35 -19.95
CA ARG A 1193 -31.22 19.28 -20.91
C ARG A 1193 -30.08 18.52 -20.24
N GLY A 1194 -30.02 17.22 -20.50
CA GLY A 1194 -28.94 16.37 -20.02
C GLY A 1194 -27.58 16.88 -20.49
N SER A 1195 -26.67 17.11 -19.55
CA SER A 1195 -25.25 17.37 -19.82
C SER A 1195 -24.66 16.23 -20.67
N GLY A 1196 -23.88 16.56 -21.70
CA GLY A 1196 -23.16 15.57 -22.49
C GLY A 1196 -22.12 14.80 -21.66
N VAL A 1197 -21.65 13.65 -22.14
CA VAL A 1197 -20.56 12.91 -21.48
C VAL A 1197 -19.31 13.78 -21.36
N LEU A 1198 -19.04 14.63 -22.36
CA LEU A 1198 -18.00 15.65 -22.32
C LEU A 1198 -18.18 16.61 -21.13
N ASP A 1199 -19.33 17.26 -20.97
CA ASP A 1199 -19.59 18.17 -19.84
C ASP A 1199 -19.41 17.47 -18.47
N GLN A 1200 -19.85 16.22 -18.38
CA GLN A 1200 -19.76 15.39 -17.18
C GLN A 1200 -18.32 15.00 -16.85
N LEU A 1201 -17.52 14.71 -17.88
CA LEU A 1201 -16.10 14.41 -17.77
C LEU A 1201 -15.31 15.68 -17.43
N THR A 1202 -15.51 16.79 -18.14
CA THR A 1202 -14.95 18.12 -17.84
C THR A 1202 -15.15 18.47 -16.36
N GLY A 1203 -16.40 18.40 -15.87
CA GLY A 1203 -16.68 18.67 -14.46
C GLY A 1203 -16.09 17.65 -13.49
N LEU A 1204 -15.94 16.38 -13.87
CA LEU A 1204 -15.22 15.38 -13.06
C LEU A 1204 -13.72 15.72 -12.99
N LEU A 1205 -13.09 16.05 -14.12
CA LEU A 1205 -11.68 16.42 -14.19
C LEU A 1205 -11.40 17.65 -13.31
N ASP A 1206 -12.18 18.74 -13.47
CA ASP A 1206 -11.96 19.96 -12.67
C ASP A 1206 -12.17 19.76 -11.15
N ARG A 1207 -13.03 18.83 -10.72
CA ARG A 1207 -13.17 18.49 -9.28
C ARG A 1207 -12.05 17.58 -8.76
N VAL A 1208 -11.46 16.75 -9.61
CA VAL A 1208 -10.46 15.73 -9.21
C VAL A 1208 -9.02 16.20 -9.38
N PHE A 1209 -8.76 17.00 -10.40
CA PHE A 1209 -7.45 17.57 -10.76
C PHE A 1209 -7.41 19.09 -10.57
N GLY A 1210 -8.46 19.71 -10.01
CA GLY A 1210 -8.53 21.15 -9.76
C GLY A 1210 -8.93 21.97 -10.98
N ALA A 1211 -9.33 23.22 -10.74
CA ALA A 1211 -9.89 24.11 -11.74
C ALA A 1211 -8.92 24.42 -12.89
N GLY A 1212 -9.41 24.31 -14.13
CA GLY A 1212 -8.60 24.50 -15.34
C GLY A 1212 -7.79 23.27 -15.73
N SER A 1213 -8.05 22.12 -15.12
CA SER A 1213 -7.51 20.83 -15.58
C SER A 1213 -8.27 20.32 -16.81
N SER A 1214 -9.55 20.68 -16.96
CA SER A 1214 -10.29 20.45 -18.20
C SER A 1214 -9.71 21.24 -19.38
N GLU A 1215 -9.27 22.49 -19.16
CA GLU A 1215 -8.54 23.27 -20.17
C GLU A 1215 -7.22 22.59 -20.58
N ALA A 1216 -6.50 22.01 -19.61
CA ALA A 1216 -5.28 21.25 -19.87
C ALA A 1216 -5.57 19.95 -20.65
N ALA A 1217 -6.72 19.33 -20.39
CA ALA A 1217 -7.18 18.15 -21.11
C ALA A 1217 -7.90 18.46 -22.43
N ALA A 1218 -8.16 19.73 -22.76
CA ALA A 1218 -8.95 20.14 -23.93
C ALA A 1218 -8.45 19.54 -25.27
N PRO A 1219 -7.14 19.40 -25.53
CA PRO A 1219 -6.64 18.71 -26.73
C PRO A 1219 -7.11 17.25 -26.83
N ALA A 1220 -7.15 16.51 -25.72
CA ALA A 1220 -7.64 15.13 -25.68
C ALA A 1220 -9.17 15.03 -25.62
N LEU A 1221 -9.84 16.01 -25.00
CA LEU A 1221 -11.30 16.07 -24.88
C LEU A 1221 -12.03 16.34 -26.21
N GLY A 1222 -11.31 16.79 -27.24
CA GLY A 1222 -11.84 16.91 -28.60
C GLY A 1222 -12.19 15.57 -29.27
N ASP A 1223 -11.62 14.46 -28.79
CA ASP A 1223 -11.88 13.11 -29.31
C ASP A 1223 -12.50 12.22 -28.22
N SER A 1224 -13.71 11.71 -28.49
CA SER A 1224 -14.48 10.86 -27.59
C SER A 1224 -13.81 9.52 -27.28
N GLN A 1225 -12.86 9.07 -28.12
CA GLN A 1225 -12.01 7.89 -27.85
C GLN A 1225 -11.23 8.01 -26.54
N ASN A 1226 -10.92 9.23 -26.08
CA ASN A 1226 -10.15 9.47 -24.86
C ASN A 1226 -11.01 9.47 -23.58
N TYR A 1227 -12.35 9.54 -23.70
CA TYR A 1227 -13.22 9.75 -22.54
C TYR A 1227 -13.18 8.60 -21.51
N PRO A 1228 -13.20 7.31 -21.90
CA PRO A 1228 -13.14 6.22 -20.93
C PRO A 1228 -11.82 6.20 -20.14
N GLU A 1229 -10.70 6.52 -20.79
CA GLU A 1229 -9.37 6.56 -20.16
C GLU A 1229 -9.21 7.77 -19.23
N LEU A 1230 -9.65 8.96 -19.66
CA LEU A 1230 -9.65 10.17 -18.82
C LEU A 1230 -10.54 9.99 -17.57
N ALA A 1231 -11.70 9.35 -17.71
CA ALA A 1231 -12.55 8.98 -16.58
C ALA A 1231 -11.86 7.97 -15.66
N THR A 1232 -11.13 7.01 -16.24
CA THR A 1232 -10.35 6.02 -15.48
C THR A 1232 -9.26 6.68 -14.62
N ALA A 1233 -8.45 7.57 -15.22
CA ALA A 1233 -7.41 8.31 -14.51
C ALA A 1233 -7.98 9.18 -13.36
N ALA A 1234 -9.18 9.75 -13.54
CA ALA A 1234 -9.87 10.47 -12.48
C ALA A 1234 -10.27 9.57 -11.31
N PHE A 1235 -10.81 8.38 -11.57
CA PHE A 1235 -11.21 7.45 -10.51
C PHE A 1235 -10.01 6.80 -9.80
N GLU A 1236 -8.90 6.54 -10.47
CA GLU A 1236 -7.64 6.13 -9.84
C GLU A 1236 -7.16 7.18 -8.83
N ARG A 1237 -7.13 8.45 -9.26
CA ARG A 1237 -6.70 9.59 -8.46
C ARG A 1237 -7.58 9.79 -7.24
N LEU A 1238 -8.90 9.66 -7.38
CA LEU A 1238 -9.85 9.66 -6.26
C LEU A 1238 -9.58 8.50 -5.29
N ARG A 1239 -9.32 7.28 -5.77
CA ARG A 1239 -8.97 6.13 -4.92
C ARG A 1239 -7.67 6.38 -4.15
N ALA A 1240 -6.61 6.78 -4.85
CA ALA A 1240 -5.29 7.00 -4.27
C ALA A 1240 -5.33 8.08 -3.17
N SER A 1241 -6.01 9.21 -3.41
CA SER A 1241 -6.13 10.34 -2.46
C SER A 1241 -6.77 10.00 -1.11
N ARG A 1242 -7.47 8.86 -1.02
CA ARG A 1242 -8.14 8.38 0.20
C ARG A 1242 -7.28 7.41 1.03
N THR A 1243 -6.07 7.09 0.57
CA THR A 1243 -5.12 6.22 1.28
C THR A 1243 -4.24 6.98 2.27
N ARG A 1244 -3.78 6.31 3.34
CA ARG A 1244 -2.78 6.88 4.27
C ARG A 1244 -1.39 7.03 3.64
N LEU A 1245 -1.08 6.26 2.58
CA LEU A 1245 0.15 6.43 1.79
C LEU A 1245 0.11 7.76 1.01
N ALA A 1246 -0.96 8.08 0.30
CA ALA A 1246 -1.07 9.35 -0.44
C ALA A 1246 -1.05 10.62 0.45
N SER A 1247 -1.23 10.48 1.78
CA SER A 1247 -1.01 11.57 2.74
C SER A 1247 0.43 11.65 3.30
N ARG A 1248 1.33 10.78 2.83
CA ARG A 1248 2.72 10.61 3.30
C ARG A 1248 3.74 10.46 2.17
N GLU A 1249 3.29 10.10 0.98
CA GLU A 1249 4.05 9.85 -0.24
C GLU A 1249 3.38 10.61 -1.38
N ALA A 1250 4.16 11.10 -2.34
CA ALA A 1250 3.60 11.66 -3.58
C ALA A 1250 2.81 10.56 -4.31
N MET A 1251 1.61 10.88 -4.80
CA MET A 1251 0.78 9.86 -5.45
C MET A 1251 1.49 9.26 -6.66
N PRO A 1252 1.41 7.93 -6.89
CA PRO A 1252 1.99 7.31 -8.07
C PRO A 1252 1.38 7.94 -9.34
N PRO A 1253 2.17 8.09 -10.42
CA PRO A 1253 1.67 8.67 -11.65
C PRO A 1253 0.53 7.81 -12.21
N THR A 1254 -0.56 8.45 -12.64
CA THR A 1254 -1.65 7.77 -13.37
C THR A 1254 -1.07 7.05 -14.58
N GLY A 1255 -1.36 5.76 -14.72
CA GLY A 1255 -0.93 4.97 -15.87
C GLY A 1255 -1.69 5.39 -17.13
N LEU A 1256 -1.18 6.40 -17.84
CA LEU A 1256 -1.73 6.90 -19.09
C LEU A 1256 -1.05 6.19 -20.28
N SER A 1257 -1.87 5.73 -21.21
CA SER A 1257 -1.46 5.22 -22.52
C SER A 1257 -0.58 6.22 -23.29
N ALA A 1258 0.22 5.73 -24.23
CA ALA A 1258 1.02 6.61 -25.08
C ALA A 1258 0.11 7.50 -25.94
N GLY A 1259 -0.99 6.95 -26.48
CA GLY A 1259 -1.92 7.70 -27.31
C GLY A 1259 -2.65 8.80 -26.54
N LEU A 1260 -2.97 8.61 -25.26
CA LEU A 1260 -3.52 9.70 -24.44
C LEU A 1260 -2.46 10.74 -24.06
N ARG A 1261 -1.21 10.32 -23.77
CA ARG A 1261 -0.11 11.26 -23.48
C ARG A 1261 0.24 12.14 -24.68
N GLU A 1262 0.12 11.59 -25.89
CA GLU A 1262 0.24 12.34 -27.15
C GLU A 1262 -0.96 13.28 -27.36
N ALA A 1263 -2.20 12.76 -27.23
CA ALA A 1263 -3.42 13.57 -27.37
C ALA A 1263 -3.51 14.73 -26.37
N LEU A 1264 -3.00 14.56 -25.14
CA LEU A 1264 -2.90 15.61 -24.12
C LEU A 1264 -1.76 16.61 -24.40
N GLY A 1265 -0.72 16.21 -25.15
CA GLY A 1265 0.42 17.06 -25.52
C GLY A 1265 1.08 17.75 -24.32
N HIS A 1266 1.22 19.08 -24.40
CA HIS A 1266 1.74 19.90 -23.28
C HIS A 1266 0.83 19.87 -22.03
N GLY A 1267 -0.45 19.51 -22.17
CA GLY A 1267 -1.38 19.30 -21.07
C GLY A 1267 -1.04 18.11 -20.19
N THR A 1268 -0.30 17.11 -20.70
CA THR A 1268 0.07 15.88 -20.00
C THR A 1268 0.75 16.13 -18.65
N GLU A 1269 1.68 17.10 -18.57
CA GLU A 1269 2.33 17.42 -17.30
C GLU A 1269 1.36 18.07 -16.30
N ARG A 1270 0.46 18.96 -16.75
CA ARG A 1270 -0.54 19.63 -15.88
C ARG A 1270 -1.62 18.65 -15.42
N PHE A 1271 -1.99 17.69 -16.26
CA PHE A 1271 -2.92 16.60 -15.93
C PHE A 1271 -2.29 15.60 -14.93
N ALA A 1272 -1.05 15.18 -15.17
CA ALA A 1272 -0.35 14.23 -14.30
C ALA A 1272 0.09 14.83 -12.94
N ARG A 1273 0.36 16.13 -12.87
CA ARG A 1273 0.93 16.80 -11.67
C ARG A 1273 -0.04 17.69 -10.89
N ALA A 1274 -1.33 17.70 -11.23
CA ALA A 1274 -2.34 18.46 -10.51
C ALA A 1274 -2.33 18.18 -8.99
N PRO A 1275 -2.64 19.16 -8.11
CA PRO A 1275 -2.77 18.96 -6.67
C PRO A 1275 -4.09 18.29 -6.28
N LEU A 1276 -4.12 17.60 -5.14
CA LEU A 1276 -5.36 17.01 -4.61
C LEU A 1276 -6.37 18.11 -4.23
N PRO A 1277 -7.68 17.92 -4.45
CA PRO A 1277 -8.69 18.83 -3.93
C PRO A 1277 -8.64 18.83 -2.40
N GLU A 1278 -8.74 20.02 -1.79
CA GLU A 1278 -8.91 20.14 -0.34
C GLU A 1278 -10.18 19.41 0.11
N ARG A 1279 -10.14 18.80 1.30
CA ARG A 1279 -11.31 18.09 1.85
C ARG A 1279 -12.42 19.10 2.18
N ALA A 1280 -13.52 19.02 1.46
CA ALA A 1280 -14.82 19.58 1.85
C ALA A 1280 -15.46 18.76 2.99
#